data_AF-A0A9Q4A7X4-F1
#
_entry.id   AF-A0A9Q4A7X4-F1
#
_cell.length_a   1.000
_cell.length_b   1.000
_cell.length_c   1.000
_cell.angle_alpha   90.00
_cell.angle_beta   90.00
_cell.angle_gamma   90.00
#
_symmetry.space_group_name_H-M   'P 1'
#
loop_
_entity.id
_entity.type
_entity.pdbx_description
1 polymer ?
#
loop_
_entity_poly.entity_id
_entity_poly.type
_entity_poly.pdbx_seq_one_letter_code
_entity_poly.pdbx_strand_id
1 'polypeptide(L)'
;MIFNTKDFGALGDGVTDDTAAIQAAIDAAAAAGGGEVVMGAGTYVVSGGEEPSDGCLMLKSNVTLSGAGMGETIIKLADGSDTKVTGIVRSAYGEETHDFGMKNLTLDGNRDATTGKVDGWFNGYIPGSDGKDSNVTLDSVEIKDCSGYGFDPHEQTVNMVIKNSVSHGNGLDGFVADYLSDSVFENNVAYDNDRHGFNVVTSTHDFTLSNNVAYGNGSTGIVVQRGSENIPSPANITITGGAVYGNGAEGVLIKLSSQVSLSGVDIHDNGSAGVRIYGSTGVDVFDNTLSNNSLGAPVPEIIIQSYDDTLGVSGKFFNGSDNLIRGNVITGGDNSTYGVAERNEDGTDRNSIVGNTISHTSKGLTLVYGDGSFAGDAFPLVTVQGTEANDTLTGSAANELIFGLAGKDTLNGGAGDDILVGGAGADKLSGGAGADTFRFDQLTDSYRTATTSATDLLSDFDISQDRIDLSNLGFTGLGSGKAGTLNISYNASLDRTYVKSLDADASGNRFELGLSGNLKDTLNASHFVFQRVTEGTAGGDTLTGTEGNDIINGNAGVDRINGGAGADTLTGGADADVLTGGAGADVFVYNSRLDSYRNYTASGTKQSDTITDFNAAEDRIDLSSIGLRGLGDGSANTIYLSVNADGSKTYVKTNAVDSTGNRFEIALEGNLLDKLSASSFIFSTASATNQAPVLNTPLMDQNITEQKAFSYAVQPGSFSDPDSSSLTYSATLADNSALPDWLKFDSKTLTFSGTPGGTASGLYSVLLTASDATGASVADSFAINVGNVAPGTLSGTQNAEALYGTEGDDTLLGLGGDDTLRGDTGADILNGGAGRDVWYGGADADTFSDSALTDSYRNYEAGGLTATDTICDFTPGQDKIDVSALGFLGLGNGENHTLYMTLNEAGDKTYIKSATADADGNRFEIALSGNLLDTLTEADFVFGQREAQEILYLPTLGQSNARLLRMTEDDNQSGTSEMVKDLTRYTDYDVRSQFNDANGDPIDLAVGGSTVVGYSTGTQEEQRVSWWLTDTDQPGPALLRATELLKAQLATLNGVDNVTTGIVWSQGEEGAQEIARATDKQAAADLYKASTLKVFDYLHAQIGDFTVYMVETGHYQADAAKARGYTDEKISAIVEGVGYVRNAQEAIANERADVKLAVDYTDLPLRYEVNPLVYPDDVWHLHEESAEIVGQRLADFIANDLGYSSNPADNNNPADIVSGGQNEGGHIFGTSDDDTLVGGTGNDILDGDQGADDMTGGDGN
;
A
#
# COMPACT_ATOMS: atom_id res chain seq x y z
N MET A 1 -44.59 -24.32 -51.69
CA MET A 1 -45.95 -23.84 -52.06
C MET A 1 -46.48 -22.97 -50.92
N ILE A 2 -47.52 -22.16 -51.12
CA ILE A 2 -48.08 -21.30 -50.06
C ILE A 2 -49.46 -21.84 -49.66
N PHE A 3 -49.72 -21.94 -48.36
CA PHE A 3 -50.98 -22.43 -47.78
C PHE A 3 -51.51 -21.38 -46.82
N ASN A 4 -52.65 -20.74 -47.12
CA ASN A 4 -53.22 -19.73 -46.25
C ASN A 4 -54.13 -20.39 -45.20
N THR A 5 -53.91 -20.14 -43.92
CA THR A 5 -54.70 -20.78 -42.85
C THR A 5 -56.20 -20.48 -42.94
N LYS A 6 -56.60 -19.36 -43.55
CA LYS A 6 -58.01 -19.02 -43.80
C LYS A 6 -58.68 -19.96 -44.80
N ASP A 7 -57.93 -20.54 -45.74
CA ASP A 7 -58.46 -21.53 -46.69
C ASP A 7 -58.81 -22.85 -45.99
N PHE A 8 -58.27 -23.06 -44.78
CA PHE A 8 -58.51 -24.22 -43.91
C PHE A 8 -59.46 -23.90 -42.74
N GLY A 9 -60.00 -22.68 -42.68
CA GLY A 9 -61.04 -22.28 -41.74
C GLY A 9 -60.58 -21.49 -40.52
N ALA A 10 -59.30 -21.09 -40.44
CA ALA A 10 -58.80 -20.27 -39.33
C ALA A 10 -59.39 -18.85 -39.41
N LEU A 11 -59.84 -18.31 -38.27
CA LEU A 11 -60.50 -17.00 -38.18
C LEU A 11 -59.56 -15.89 -37.69
N GLY A 12 -58.70 -16.15 -36.70
CA GLY A 12 -57.80 -15.15 -36.13
C GLY A 12 -58.54 -14.00 -35.43
N ASP A 13 -59.68 -14.29 -34.79
CA ASP A 13 -60.60 -13.31 -34.20
C ASP A 13 -60.41 -13.09 -32.68
N GLY A 14 -59.44 -13.76 -32.07
CA GLY A 14 -59.11 -13.68 -30.65
C GLY A 14 -60.04 -14.48 -29.73
N VAL A 15 -60.96 -15.29 -30.28
CA VAL A 15 -61.93 -16.08 -29.50
C VAL A 15 -62.05 -17.51 -30.00
N THR A 16 -62.07 -17.70 -31.32
CA THR A 16 -62.24 -19.00 -31.95
C THR A 16 -60.96 -19.84 -31.81
N ASP A 17 -61.13 -21.07 -31.34
CA ASP A 17 -60.04 -22.05 -31.34
C ASP A 17 -59.70 -22.46 -32.79
N ASP A 18 -58.58 -21.95 -33.27
CA ASP A 18 -58.06 -22.11 -34.63
C ASP A 18 -57.11 -23.32 -34.75
N THR A 19 -56.87 -24.08 -33.67
CA THR A 19 -55.88 -25.17 -33.62
C THR A 19 -56.04 -26.15 -34.78
N ALA A 20 -57.25 -26.70 -34.97
CA ALA A 20 -57.52 -27.69 -36.00
C ALA A 20 -57.36 -27.14 -37.44
N ALA A 21 -57.71 -25.87 -37.65
CA ALA A 21 -57.61 -25.23 -38.97
C ALA A 21 -56.15 -24.93 -39.34
N ILE A 22 -55.35 -24.45 -38.39
CA ILE A 22 -53.92 -24.20 -38.59
C ILE A 22 -53.18 -25.52 -38.79
N GLN A 23 -53.47 -26.55 -37.99
CA GLN A 23 -52.86 -27.87 -38.16
C GLN A 23 -53.20 -28.49 -39.52
N ALA A 24 -54.44 -28.36 -40.00
CA ALA A 24 -54.81 -28.85 -41.32
C ALA A 24 -54.03 -28.17 -42.47
N ALA A 25 -53.68 -26.88 -42.32
CA ALA A 25 -52.84 -26.17 -43.27
C ALA A 25 -51.38 -26.67 -43.24
N ILE A 26 -50.86 -26.94 -42.05
CA ILE A 26 -49.51 -27.54 -41.85
C ILE A 26 -49.47 -28.94 -42.48
N ASP A 27 -50.44 -29.79 -42.20
CA ASP A 27 -50.52 -31.15 -42.75
C ASP A 27 -50.63 -31.14 -44.28
N ALA A 28 -51.39 -30.20 -44.85
CA ALA A 28 -51.50 -30.02 -46.28
C ALA A 28 -50.18 -29.57 -46.93
N ALA A 29 -49.42 -28.69 -46.25
CA ALA A 29 -48.10 -28.28 -46.70
C ALA A 29 -47.10 -29.45 -46.68
N ALA A 30 -47.10 -30.23 -45.60
CA ALA A 30 -46.26 -31.42 -45.47
C ALA A 30 -46.60 -32.48 -46.54
N ALA A 31 -47.90 -32.75 -46.76
CA ALA A 31 -48.36 -33.70 -47.78
C ALA A 31 -48.00 -33.28 -49.21
N ALA A 32 -47.81 -31.98 -49.45
CA ALA A 32 -47.32 -31.43 -50.72
C ALA A 32 -45.80 -31.50 -50.90
N GLY A 33 -45.07 -32.07 -49.93
CA GLY A 33 -43.61 -32.12 -49.90
C GLY A 33 -42.94 -30.86 -49.35
N GLY A 34 -43.69 -29.98 -48.68
CA GLY A 34 -43.19 -28.76 -48.05
C GLY A 34 -43.86 -27.48 -48.55
N GLY A 35 -43.82 -26.44 -47.71
CA GLY A 35 -44.41 -25.15 -48.03
C GLY A 35 -44.46 -24.16 -46.88
N GLU A 36 -44.82 -22.94 -47.23
CA GLU A 36 -45.02 -21.84 -46.30
C GLU A 36 -46.50 -21.75 -45.93
N VAL A 37 -46.81 -21.89 -44.64
CA VAL A 37 -48.15 -21.72 -44.08
C VAL A 37 -48.30 -20.28 -43.62
N VAL A 38 -49.12 -19.51 -44.33
CA VAL A 38 -49.26 -18.07 -44.14
C VAL A 38 -50.49 -17.76 -43.28
N MET A 39 -50.27 -16.95 -42.25
CA MET A 39 -51.27 -16.42 -41.33
C MET A 39 -51.37 -14.91 -41.54
N GLY A 40 -52.59 -14.40 -41.70
CA GLY A 40 -52.81 -12.94 -41.75
C GLY A 40 -52.70 -12.31 -40.35
N ALA A 41 -52.70 -10.98 -40.28
CA ALA A 41 -52.82 -10.27 -39.01
C ALA A 41 -54.12 -10.66 -38.27
N GLY A 42 -54.03 -10.80 -36.95
CA GLY A 42 -55.09 -11.29 -36.08
C GLY A 42 -54.55 -12.12 -34.91
N THR A 43 -55.43 -12.43 -33.95
CA THR A 43 -55.13 -13.27 -32.80
C THR A 43 -55.78 -14.63 -32.98
N TYR A 44 -54.98 -15.68 -33.12
CA TYR A 44 -55.42 -17.06 -33.33
C TYR A 44 -55.34 -17.78 -31.99
N VAL A 45 -56.51 -18.10 -31.42
CA VAL A 45 -56.56 -18.83 -30.16
C VAL A 45 -56.29 -20.31 -30.43
N VAL A 46 -55.44 -20.93 -29.61
CA VAL A 46 -55.12 -22.36 -29.72
C VAL A 46 -55.25 -23.08 -28.37
N SER A 47 -55.50 -24.38 -28.42
CA SER A 47 -55.65 -25.25 -27.26
C SER A 47 -54.59 -26.35 -27.28
N GLY A 48 -54.15 -26.79 -26.10
CA GLY A 48 -53.22 -27.91 -25.96
C GLY A 48 -53.84 -29.25 -26.41
N GLY A 49 -53.00 -30.16 -26.88
CA GLY A 49 -53.37 -31.54 -27.24
C GLY A 49 -53.71 -32.42 -26.03
N GLU A 50 -53.85 -33.74 -26.28
CA GLU A 50 -54.22 -34.68 -25.21
C GLU A 50 -53.08 -34.90 -24.21
N GLU A 51 -51.85 -34.97 -24.71
CA GLU A 51 -50.64 -35.10 -23.92
C GLU A 51 -49.79 -33.81 -23.98
N PRO A 52 -49.00 -33.50 -22.94
CA PRO A 52 -48.12 -32.33 -22.95
C PRO A 52 -47.15 -32.26 -24.13
N SER A 53 -46.78 -33.43 -24.69
CA SER A 53 -45.90 -33.57 -25.85
C SER A 53 -46.58 -33.29 -27.19
N ASP A 54 -47.90 -33.14 -27.21
CA ASP A 54 -48.63 -32.80 -28.44
C ASP A 54 -48.53 -31.31 -28.75
N GLY A 55 -48.22 -30.47 -27.75
CA GLY A 55 -48.21 -29.02 -27.89
C GLY A 55 -49.59 -28.49 -28.26
N CYS A 56 -49.65 -27.35 -28.97
CA CYS A 56 -50.88 -26.91 -29.65
C CYS A 56 -50.79 -27.17 -31.16
N LEU A 57 -49.68 -26.77 -31.79
CA LEU A 57 -49.44 -26.86 -33.22
C LEU A 57 -48.15 -27.65 -33.50
N MET A 58 -48.25 -28.65 -34.37
CA MET A 58 -47.18 -29.58 -34.69
C MET A 58 -46.65 -29.33 -36.11
N LEU A 59 -45.48 -28.69 -36.22
CA LEU A 59 -44.76 -28.53 -37.48
C LEU A 59 -44.20 -29.86 -37.98
N LYS A 60 -44.00 -29.93 -39.30
CA LYS A 60 -43.51 -31.10 -40.03
C LYS A 60 -42.36 -30.70 -40.95
N SER A 61 -41.59 -31.67 -41.42
CA SER A 61 -40.43 -31.40 -42.27
C SER A 61 -40.81 -30.59 -43.51
N ASN A 62 -39.95 -29.65 -43.91
CA ASN A 62 -40.12 -28.74 -45.05
C ASN A 62 -41.27 -27.72 -44.90
N VAL A 63 -41.80 -27.51 -43.68
CA VAL A 63 -42.90 -26.57 -43.42
C VAL A 63 -42.44 -25.35 -42.61
N THR A 64 -42.74 -24.15 -43.10
CA THR A 64 -42.46 -22.89 -42.39
C THR A 64 -43.77 -22.16 -42.09
N LEU A 65 -44.00 -21.77 -40.84
CA LEU A 65 -45.12 -20.91 -40.44
C LEU A 65 -44.75 -19.42 -40.64
N SER A 66 -45.66 -18.60 -41.14
CA SER A 66 -45.34 -17.20 -41.49
C SER A 66 -46.49 -16.27 -41.19
N GLY A 67 -46.28 -15.31 -40.28
CA GLY A 67 -47.25 -14.26 -39.96
C GLY A 67 -47.01 -12.95 -40.70
N ALA A 68 -47.78 -11.93 -40.32
CA ALA A 68 -47.71 -10.57 -40.86
C ALA A 68 -46.66 -9.67 -40.16
N GLY A 69 -46.15 -10.07 -38.99
CA GLY A 69 -45.21 -9.33 -38.16
C GLY A 69 -45.35 -9.68 -36.66
N MET A 70 -44.30 -9.44 -35.87
CA MET A 70 -44.39 -9.45 -34.41
C MET A 70 -45.45 -8.44 -33.95
N GLY A 71 -46.35 -8.86 -33.07
CA GLY A 71 -47.52 -8.09 -32.60
C GLY A 71 -48.70 -8.03 -33.58
N GLU A 72 -48.51 -8.37 -34.85
CA GLU A 72 -49.56 -8.33 -35.89
C GLU A 72 -50.27 -9.68 -36.02
N THR A 73 -49.51 -10.78 -36.06
CA THR A 73 -50.04 -12.14 -36.02
C THR A 73 -49.69 -12.75 -34.67
N ILE A 74 -50.70 -13.01 -33.84
CA ILE A 74 -50.51 -13.52 -32.47
C ILE A 74 -51.15 -14.90 -32.39
N ILE A 75 -50.40 -15.92 -31.96
CA ILE A 75 -50.93 -17.24 -31.59
C ILE A 75 -50.98 -17.28 -30.07
N LYS A 76 -52.20 -17.33 -29.51
CA LYS A 76 -52.44 -17.18 -28.07
C LYS A 76 -53.03 -18.47 -27.49
N LEU A 77 -52.50 -18.94 -26.36
CA LEU A 77 -53.11 -20.05 -25.62
C LEU A 77 -54.48 -19.64 -25.04
N ALA A 78 -55.49 -20.50 -25.20
CA ALA A 78 -56.85 -20.27 -24.74
C ALA A 78 -56.95 -19.95 -23.24
N ASP A 79 -57.78 -18.95 -22.90
CA ASP A 79 -58.08 -18.59 -21.52
C ASP A 79 -58.63 -19.80 -20.74
N GLY A 80 -58.15 -19.99 -19.51
CA GLY A 80 -58.54 -21.10 -18.65
C GLY A 80 -57.89 -22.44 -18.94
N SER A 81 -56.92 -22.51 -19.87
CA SER A 81 -56.07 -23.69 -20.04
C SER A 81 -55.38 -24.03 -18.71
N ASP A 82 -55.44 -25.30 -18.29
CA ASP A 82 -54.93 -25.79 -17.01
C ASP A 82 -53.95 -26.97 -17.14
N THR A 83 -53.53 -27.25 -18.37
CA THR A 83 -52.67 -28.39 -18.70
C THR A 83 -51.24 -27.93 -19.00
N LYS A 84 -50.28 -28.86 -18.81
CA LYS A 84 -48.91 -28.63 -19.25
C LYS A 84 -48.87 -28.65 -20.78
N VAL A 85 -48.30 -27.62 -21.40
CA VAL A 85 -48.11 -27.53 -22.86
C VAL A 85 -46.62 -27.38 -23.13
N THR A 86 -46.00 -28.40 -23.72
CA THR A 86 -44.56 -28.38 -24.03
C THR A 86 -44.39 -27.87 -25.47
N GLY A 87 -44.49 -26.56 -25.66
CA GLY A 87 -44.44 -25.88 -26.95
C GLY A 87 -45.82 -25.61 -27.53
N ILE A 88 -46.25 -24.35 -27.55
CA ILE A 88 -47.43 -23.89 -28.31
C ILE A 88 -47.25 -24.24 -29.79
N VAL A 89 -46.06 -23.96 -30.33
CA VAL A 89 -45.63 -24.47 -31.63
C VAL A 89 -44.44 -25.39 -31.42
N ARG A 90 -44.50 -26.59 -32.00
CA ARG A 90 -43.44 -27.59 -31.80
C ARG A 90 -43.19 -28.54 -32.96
N SER A 91 -42.10 -29.30 -32.88
CA SER A 91 -41.86 -30.51 -33.69
C SER A 91 -42.34 -31.78 -32.99
N ALA A 92 -42.43 -32.87 -33.75
CA ALA A 92 -42.96 -34.14 -33.27
C ALA A 92 -41.94 -34.92 -32.43
N TYR A 93 -42.37 -35.35 -31.24
CA TYR A 93 -41.56 -36.19 -30.36
C TYR A 93 -41.24 -37.53 -31.02
N GLY A 94 -39.95 -37.90 -31.07
CA GLY A 94 -39.52 -39.15 -31.69
C GLY A 94 -39.56 -39.17 -33.22
N GLU A 95 -39.67 -38.02 -33.88
CA GLU A 95 -39.51 -37.88 -35.34
C GLU A 95 -38.32 -36.95 -35.63
N GLU A 96 -37.46 -37.32 -36.60
CA GLU A 96 -36.39 -36.42 -37.08
C GLU A 96 -37.00 -35.40 -38.04
N THR A 97 -37.34 -34.21 -37.53
CA THR A 97 -37.96 -33.13 -38.31
C THR A 97 -36.87 -32.25 -38.92
N HIS A 98 -36.99 -31.89 -40.21
CA HIS A 98 -35.96 -31.10 -40.88
C HIS A 98 -36.51 -30.00 -41.79
N ASP A 99 -35.73 -28.93 -41.98
CA ASP A 99 -36.05 -27.79 -42.86
C ASP A 99 -37.40 -27.12 -42.50
N PHE A 100 -37.60 -26.79 -41.23
CA PHE A 100 -38.85 -26.22 -40.71
C PHE A 100 -38.60 -24.99 -39.84
N GLY A 101 -39.67 -24.26 -39.49
CA GLY A 101 -39.54 -23.12 -38.59
C GLY A 101 -40.69 -22.12 -38.68
N MET A 102 -40.47 -20.89 -38.20
CA MET A 102 -41.48 -19.85 -38.21
C MET A 102 -40.90 -18.44 -38.32
N LYS A 103 -41.68 -17.49 -38.84
CA LYS A 103 -41.24 -16.09 -38.96
C LYS A 103 -42.38 -15.09 -38.85
N ASN A 104 -42.05 -13.86 -38.43
CA ASN A 104 -42.95 -12.69 -38.42
C ASN A 104 -44.25 -12.90 -37.63
N LEU A 105 -44.17 -13.42 -36.41
CA LEU A 105 -45.35 -13.65 -35.57
C LEU A 105 -45.01 -13.60 -34.07
N THR A 106 -46.04 -13.56 -33.23
CA THR A 106 -45.95 -13.63 -31.76
C THR A 106 -46.58 -14.91 -31.24
N LEU A 107 -45.93 -15.58 -30.29
CA LEU A 107 -46.56 -16.60 -29.43
C LEU A 107 -46.84 -16.00 -28.05
N ASP A 108 -48.06 -16.17 -27.56
CA ASP A 108 -48.52 -15.65 -26.27
C ASP A 108 -49.01 -16.82 -25.40
N GLY A 109 -48.27 -17.11 -24.34
CA GLY A 109 -48.57 -18.20 -23.40
C GLY A 109 -49.71 -17.89 -22.43
N ASN A 110 -50.16 -16.63 -22.36
CA ASN A 110 -51.32 -16.21 -21.57
C ASN A 110 -51.26 -16.63 -20.09
N ARG A 111 -50.08 -16.56 -19.46
CA ARG A 111 -49.83 -17.07 -18.10
C ARG A 111 -50.75 -16.49 -17.03
N ASP A 112 -51.22 -15.26 -17.20
CA ASP A 112 -52.14 -14.60 -16.25
C ASP A 112 -53.54 -15.21 -16.23
N ALA A 113 -53.93 -15.88 -17.32
CA ALA A 113 -55.25 -16.49 -17.48
C ALA A 113 -55.18 -18.02 -17.66
N THR A 114 -54.02 -18.64 -17.46
CA THR A 114 -53.81 -20.08 -17.60
C THR A 114 -53.08 -20.65 -16.37
N THR A 115 -53.10 -21.97 -16.22
CA THR A 115 -52.38 -22.70 -15.18
C THR A 115 -51.65 -23.90 -15.77
N GLY A 116 -50.59 -24.39 -15.12
CA GLY A 116 -49.68 -25.39 -15.70
C GLY A 116 -48.47 -24.75 -16.38
N LYS A 117 -47.44 -25.55 -16.68
CA LYS A 117 -46.20 -25.09 -17.37
C LYS A 117 -46.46 -25.05 -18.88
N VAL A 118 -46.34 -23.87 -19.47
CA VAL A 118 -46.54 -23.61 -20.89
C VAL A 118 -45.24 -23.08 -21.47
N ASP A 119 -44.71 -23.77 -22.48
CA ASP A 119 -43.53 -23.34 -23.23
C ASP A 119 -43.97 -22.79 -24.61
N GLY A 120 -43.36 -21.72 -25.09
CA GLY A 120 -43.74 -21.07 -26.35
C GLY A 120 -43.36 -21.91 -27.57
N TRP A 121 -42.07 -22.10 -27.78
CA TRP A 121 -41.51 -22.95 -28.85
C TRP A 121 -40.84 -24.18 -28.25
N PHE A 122 -41.04 -25.36 -28.86
CA PHE A 122 -40.30 -26.57 -28.49
C PHE A 122 -39.94 -27.40 -29.73
N ASN A 123 -38.72 -27.89 -29.86
CA ASN A 123 -38.42 -28.89 -30.90
C ASN A 123 -37.31 -29.82 -30.44
N GLY A 124 -37.27 -31.05 -30.93
CA GLY A 124 -36.27 -32.04 -30.56
C GLY A 124 -36.77 -33.45 -30.82
N TYR A 125 -35.86 -34.42 -30.72
CA TYR A 125 -36.15 -35.82 -30.97
C TYR A 125 -36.64 -36.53 -29.70
N ILE A 126 -35.74 -37.23 -29.01
CA ILE A 126 -35.98 -37.97 -27.77
C ILE A 126 -34.76 -37.76 -26.88
N PRO A 127 -34.92 -37.21 -25.67
CA PRO A 127 -33.81 -37.04 -24.74
C PRO A 127 -33.05 -38.34 -24.47
N GLY A 128 -31.72 -38.29 -24.53
CA GLY A 128 -30.81 -39.42 -24.35
C GLY A 128 -30.81 -40.47 -25.48
N SER A 129 -31.47 -40.23 -26.61
CA SER A 129 -31.52 -41.15 -27.75
C SER A 129 -30.85 -40.58 -29.00
N ASP A 130 -30.33 -41.46 -29.86
CA ASP A 130 -29.76 -41.08 -31.15
C ASP A 130 -30.87 -40.71 -32.14
N GLY A 131 -30.82 -39.46 -32.63
CA GLY A 131 -31.77 -38.83 -33.55
C GLY A 131 -31.79 -37.32 -33.35
N LYS A 132 -32.25 -36.56 -34.36
CA LYS A 132 -32.17 -35.09 -34.34
C LYS A 132 -33.21 -34.39 -35.20
N ASP A 133 -33.59 -33.21 -34.76
CA ASP A 133 -34.14 -32.20 -35.65
C ASP A 133 -33.01 -31.45 -36.37
N SER A 134 -33.25 -30.90 -37.56
CA SER A 134 -32.23 -30.16 -38.29
C SER A 134 -32.72 -29.02 -39.18
N ASN A 135 -31.84 -28.05 -39.46
CA ASN A 135 -32.11 -26.91 -40.35
C ASN A 135 -33.34 -26.10 -39.91
N VAL A 136 -33.44 -25.80 -38.62
CA VAL A 136 -34.57 -25.06 -38.03
C VAL A 136 -34.31 -23.56 -38.17
N THR A 137 -35.28 -22.77 -38.65
CA THR A 137 -35.11 -21.32 -38.78
C THR A 137 -36.26 -20.54 -38.12
N LEU A 138 -35.95 -19.74 -37.11
CA LEU A 138 -36.86 -18.78 -36.48
C LEU A 138 -36.35 -17.36 -36.75
N ASP A 139 -37.17 -16.51 -37.38
CA ASP A 139 -36.76 -15.15 -37.76
C ASP A 139 -37.87 -14.14 -37.45
N SER A 140 -37.54 -13.11 -36.67
CA SER A 140 -38.49 -12.04 -36.32
C SER A 140 -39.72 -12.60 -35.61
N VAL A 141 -39.48 -13.38 -34.54
CA VAL A 141 -40.52 -13.98 -33.70
C VAL A 141 -40.49 -13.38 -32.30
N GLU A 142 -41.66 -13.07 -31.76
CA GLU A 142 -41.82 -12.68 -30.36
C GLU A 142 -42.43 -13.84 -29.57
N ILE A 143 -41.91 -14.16 -28.38
CA ILE A 143 -42.55 -15.08 -27.45
C ILE A 143 -42.71 -14.41 -26.09
N LYS A 144 -43.94 -14.40 -25.57
CA LYS A 144 -44.23 -13.74 -24.30
C LYS A 144 -45.25 -14.47 -23.45
N ASP A 145 -45.29 -14.07 -22.18
CA ASP A 145 -46.31 -14.48 -21.21
C ASP A 145 -46.45 -16.00 -21.06
N CYS A 146 -45.38 -16.75 -21.31
CA CYS A 146 -45.33 -18.19 -21.06
C CYS A 146 -45.08 -18.45 -19.57
N SER A 147 -45.79 -19.40 -18.96
CA SER A 147 -45.53 -19.79 -17.56
C SER A 147 -44.25 -20.64 -17.41
N GLY A 148 -43.77 -21.21 -18.51
CA GLY A 148 -42.49 -21.91 -18.64
C GLY A 148 -41.48 -21.10 -19.45
N TYR A 149 -40.90 -21.74 -20.48
CA TYR A 149 -39.87 -21.18 -21.35
C TYR A 149 -40.45 -20.38 -22.53
N GLY A 150 -39.70 -19.40 -23.01
CA GLY A 150 -39.99 -18.72 -24.28
C GLY A 150 -39.65 -19.63 -25.47
N PHE A 151 -38.41 -19.51 -25.95
CA PHE A 151 -37.85 -20.42 -26.96
C PHE A 151 -37.14 -21.59 -26.30
N ASP A 152 -37.59 -22.82 -26.56
CA ASP A 152 -37.00 -24.06 -26.00
C ASP A 152 -36.64 -25.09 -27.09
N PRO A 153 -35.74 -24.76 -28.05
CA PRO A 153 -35.14 -25.79 -28.90
C PRO A 153 -34.29 -26.76 -28.05
N HIS A 154 -34.51 -28.05 -28.29
CA HIS A 154 -34.22 -29.12 -27.33
C HIS A 154 -33.53 -30.34 -27.98
N GLU A 155 -33.11 -31.27 -27.12
CA GLU A 155 -32.36 -32.50 -27.43
C GLU A 155 -32.88 -33.38 -28.59
N GLN A 156 -32.09 -33.59 -29.65
CA GLN A 156 -31.03 -32.67 -30.14
C GLN A 156 -31.48 -32.02 -31.44
N THR A 157 -30.95 -30.82 -31.66
CA THR A 157 -31.24 -30.02 -32.86
C THR A 157 -29.93 -29.56 -33.48
N VAL A 158 -29.80 -29.70 -34.80
CA VAL A 158 -28.57 -29.39 -35.53
C VAL A 158 -28.81 -28.30 -36.58
N ASN A 159 -27.87 -27.37 -36.74
CA ASN A 159 -27.96 -26.29 -37.73
C ASN A 159 -29.24 -25.45 -37.60
N MET A 160 -29.53 -25.02 -36.37
CA MET A 160 -30.63 -24.10 -36.07
C MET A 160 -30.17 -22.64 -36.16
N VAL A 161 -31.05 -21.77 -36.64
CA VAL A 161 -30.87 -20.31 -36.61
C VAL A 161 -32.07 -19.66 -35.94
N ILE A 162 -31.85 -18.93 -34.84
CA ILE A 162 -32.84 -17.99 -34.27
C ILE A 162 -32.30 -16.59 -34.42
N LYS A 163 -33.02 -15.70 -35.10
CA LYS A 163 -32.56 -14.33 -35.28
C LYS A 163 -33.63 -13.27 -35.22
N ASN A 164 -33.22 -12.05 -34.89
CA ASN A 164 -34.06 -10.85 -34.81
C ASN A 164 -35.32 -11.05 -33.94
N SER A 165 -35.25 -11.95 -32.95
CA SER A 165 -36.40 -12.43 -32.18
C SER A 165 -36.36 -11.89 -30.74
N VAL A 166 -37.51 -11.86 -30.09
CA VAL A 166 -37.68 -11.25 -28.76
C VAL A 166 -38.38 -12.23 -27.82
N SER A 167 -37.88 -12.36 -26.58
CA SER A 167 -38.54 -13.16 -25.55
C SER A 167 -38.67 -12.40 -24.23
N HIS A 168 -39.90 -12.21 -23.74
CA HIS A 168 -40.13 -11.44 -22.51
C HIS A 168 -41.34 -11.85 -21.69
N GLY A 169 -41.34 -11.52 -20.39
CA GLY A 169 -42.48 -11.80 -19.51
C GLY A 169 -42.73 -13.30 -19.29
N ASN A 170 -41.70 -14.15 -19.42
CA ASN A 170 -41.85 -15.60 -19.26
C ASN A 170 -41.48 -16.06 -17.85
N GLY A 171 -42.05 -17.18 -17.40
CA GLY A 171 -41.88 -17.71 -16.03
C GLY A 171 -40.55 -18.41 -15.78
N LEU A 172 -39.82 -18.79 -16.83
CA LEU A 172 -38.48 -19.35 -16.76
C LEU A 172 -37.53 -18.54 -17.65
N ASP A 173 -36.86 -19.19 -18.61
CA ASP A 173 -35.87 -18.55 -19.46
C ASP A 173 -36.48 -18.02 -20.75
N GLY A 174 -35.96 -16.90 -21.25
CA GLY A 174 -36.37 -16.34 -22.54
C GLY A 174 -35.98 -17.25 -23.70
N PHE A 175 -34.71 -17.60 -23.80
CA PHE A 175 -34.18 -18.54 -24.80
C PHE A 175 -33.41 -19.66 -24.13
N VAL A 176 -33.66 -20.89 -24.55
CA VAL A 176 -32.91 -22.08 -24.16
C VAL A 176 -32.19 -22.62 -25.39
N ALA A 177 -30.99 -23.14 -25.21
CA ALA A 177 -30.29 -23.94 -26.20
C ALA A 177 -29.93 -25.28 -25.55
N ASP A 178 -30.88 -26.21 -25.57
CA ASP A 178 -30.74 -27.53 -24.96
C ASP A 178 -30.29 -28.55 -26.03
N TYR A 179 -29.03 -28.97 -25.93
CA TYR A 179 -28.34 -29.87 -26.86
C TYR A 179 -28.46 -29.47 -28.34
N LEU A 180 -28.06 -28.24 -28.62
CA LEU A 180 -27.90 -27.74 -29.99
C LEU A 180 -26.50 -28.03 -30.52
N SER A 181 -26.38 -28.23 -31.82
CA SER A 181 -25.08 -28.18 -32.51
C SER A 181 -25.11 -27.45 -33.84
N ASP A 182 -23.97 -26.89 -34.23
CA ASP A 182 -23.80 -26.08 -35.46
C ASP A 182 -24.83 -24.93 -35.57
N SER A 183 -25.25 -24.36 -34.44
CA SER A 183 -26.44 -23.50 -34.35
C SER A 183 -26.10 -22.06 -33.95
N VAL A 184 -26.97 -21.10 -34.31
CA VAL A 184 -26.72 -19.66 -34.16
C VAL A 184 -27.95 -18.93 -33.62
N PHE A 185 -27.77 -18.17 -32.54
CA PHE A 185 -28.70 -17.15 -32.07
C PHE A 185 -28.13 -15.76 -32.36
N GLU A 186 -28.80 -14.96 -33.20
CA GLU A 186 -28.29 -13.68 -33.70
C GLU A 186 -29.27 -12.52 -33.52
N ASN A 187 -28.83 -11.38 -32.97
CA ASN A 187 -29.63 -10.16 -32.82
C ASN A 187 -30.96 -10.38 -32.05
N ASN A 188 -30.96 -11.25 -31.04
CA ASN A 188 -32.16 -11.50 -30.23
C ASN A 188 -32.15 -10.67 -28.95
N VAL A 189 -33.33 -10.45 -28.37
CA VAL A 189 -33.51 -9.67 -27.14
C VAL A 189 -34.31 -10.47 -26.11
N ALA A 190 -33.78 -10.62 -24.90
CA ALA A 190 -34.44 -11.28 -23.78
C ALA A 190 -34.57 -10.34 -22.57
N TYR A 191 -35.80 -10.03 -22.14
CA TYR A 191 -36.00 -9.14 -20.99
C TYR A 191 -37.22 -9.49 -20.16
N ASP A 192 -37.27 -9.02 -18.90
CA ASP A 192 -38.39 -9.25 -17.97
C ASP A 192 -38.80 -10.74 -17.86
N ASN A 193 -37.87 -11.67 -18.04
CA ASN A 193 -38.11 -13.10 -17.77
C ASN A 193 -37.80 -13.37 -16.29
N ASP A 194 -38.61 -14.20 -15.64
CA ASP A 194 -38.50 -14.43 -14.20
C ASP A 194 -37.20 -15.17 -13.82
N ARG A 195 -36.55 -15.85 -14.77
CA ARG A 195 -35.24 -16.52 -14.58
C ARG A 195 -34.14 -15.97 -15.49
N HIS A 196 -33.68 -16.70 -16.50
CA HIS A 196 -32.54 -16.28 -17.34
C HIS A 196 -33.00 -15.59 -18.63
N GLY A 197 -32.17 -14.70 -19.19
CA GLY A 197 -32.38 -14.22 -20.55
C GLY A 197 -32.13 -15.34 -21.57
N PHE A 198 -30.91 -15.87 -21.57
CA PHE A 198 -30.46 -16.97 -22.41
C PHE A 198 -29.85 -18.10 -21.55
N ASN A 199 -30.19 -19.35 -21.82
CA ASN A 199 -29.69 -20.53 -21.11
C ASN A 199 -29.22 -21.61 -22.09
N VAL A 200 -27.90 -21.71 -22.28
CA VAL A 200 -27.25 -22.76 -23.06
C VAL A 200 -26.98 -23.96 -22.15
N VAL A 201 -27.58 -25.10 -22.46
CA VAL A 201 -27.61 -26.25 -21.55
C VAL A 201 -27.51 -27.59 -22.29
N THR A 202 -27.32 -28.68 -21.54
CA THR A 202 -27.45 -30.06 -22.03
C THR A 202 -26.52 -30.36 -23.21
N SER A 203 -25.20 -30.42 -22.98
CA SER A 203 -24.23 -30.82 -24.01
C SER A 203 -24.20 -29.98 -25.31
N THR A 204 -24.85 -28.81 -25.38
CA THR A 204 -24.78 -27.92 -26.55
C THR A 204 -23.33 -27.64 -26.95
N HIS A 205 -23.02 -27.74 -28.25
CA HIS A 205 -21.67 -27.49 -28.75
C HIS A 205 -21.65 -26.86 -30.15
N ASP A 206 -20.53 -26.25 -30.55
CA ASP A 206 -20.41 -25.56 -31.85
C ASP A 206 -21.54 -24.52 -32.06
N PHE A 207 -21.78 -23.71 -31.03
CA PHE A 207 -22.94 -22.82 -30.93
C PHE A 207 -22.51 -21.36 -30.78
N THR A 208 -23.22 -20.44 -31.46
CA THR A 208 -22.89 -19.01 -31.44
C THR A 208 -24.07 -18.15 -30.99
N LEU A 209 -23.82 -17.26 -30.03
CA LEU A 209 -24.64 -16.11 -29.67
C LEU A 209 -23.96 -14.85 -30.22
N SER A 210 -24.55 -14.20 -31.24
CA SER A 210 -24.02 -12.95 -31.81
C SER A 210 -24.98 -11.78 -31.64
N ASN A 211 -24.51 -10.66 -31.09
CA ASN A 211 -25.26 -9.40 -30.89
C ASN A 211 -26.58 -9.58 -30.13
N ASN A 212 -26.63 -10.50 -29.17
CA ASN A 212 -27.83 -10.70 -28.35
C ASN A 212 -27.85 -9.73 -27.17
N VAL A 213 -29.04 -9.34 -26.73
CA VAL A 213 -29.24 -8.41 -25.62
C VAL A 213 -30.07 -9.06 -24.52
N ALA A 214 -29.60 -9.00 -23.28
CA ALA A 214 -30.31 -9.54 -22.12
C ALA A 214 -30.36 -8.54 -20.95
N TYR A 215 -31.56 -8.11 -20.55
CA TYR A 215 -31.70 -7.18 -19.42
C TYR A 215 -32.95 -7.37 -18.59
N GLY A 216 -32.93 -6.94 -17.32
CA GLY A 216 -34.11 -6.98 -16.45
C GLY A 216 -34.63 -8.38 -16.14
N ASN A 217 -33.83 -9.43 -16.37
CA ASN A 217 -34.22 -10.80 -16.05
C ASN A 217 -33.99 -11.09 -14.56
N GLY A 218 -34.81 -11.94 -13.96
CA GLY A 218 -34.80 -12.21 -12.50
C GLY A 218 -33.54 -12.92 -11.99
N SER A 219 -32.79 -13.58 -12.87
CA SER A 219 -31.54 -14.27 -12.58
C SER A 219 -30.44 -13.77 -13.53
N THR A 220 -29.62 -14.66 -14.10
CA THR A 220 -28.51 -14.30 -15.00
C THR A 220 -28.99 -13.86 -16.38
N GLY A 221 -28.31 -12.88 -17.00
CA GLY A 221 -28.57 -12.48 -18.39
C GLY A 221 -28.31 -13.61 -19.40
N ILE A 222 -27.08 -14.12 -19.44
CA ILE A 222 -26.68 -15.29 -20.25
C ILE A 222 -26.04 -16.35 -19.35
N VAL A 223 -26.53 -17.58 -19.38
CA VAL A 223 -25.89 -18.72 -18.70
C VAL A 223 -25.52 -19.82 -19.69
N VAL A 224 -24.32 -20.38 -19.55
CA VAL A 224 -23.85 -21.61 -20.20
C VAL A 224 -23.61 -22.64 -19.10
N GLN A 225 -24.31 -23.77 -19.13
CA GLN A 225 -24.24 -24.75 -18.04
C GLN A 225 -24.46 -26.20 -18.46
N ARG A 226 -23.82 -27.15 -17.78
CA ARG A 226 -24.09 -28.60 -17.99
C ARG A 226 -25.56 -28.98 -17.82
N GLY A 227 -26.25 -28.36 -16.85
CA GLY A 227 -27.58 -28.78 -16.40
C GLY A 227 -27.49 -29.76 -15.22
N SER A 228 -28.61 -30.40 -14.90
CA SER A 228 -28.78 -31.22 -13.68
C SER A 228 -28.32 -32.67 -13.82
N GLU A 229 -27.93 -33.12 -15.00
CA GLU A 229 -27.59 -34.51 -15.27
C GLU A 229 -26.08 -34.72 -15.42
N ASN A 230 -25.62 -35.97 -15.29
CA ASN A 230 -24.23 -36.34 -15.56
C ASN A 230 -24.03 -36.63 -17.04
N ILE A 231 -24.11 -35.57 -17.82
CA ILE A 231 -23.99 -35.55 -19.28
C ILE A 231 -22.75 -34.74 -19.69
N PRO A 232 -22.28 -34.84 -20.95
CA PRO A 232 -21.21 -33.98 -21.43
C PRO A 232 -21.53 -32.50 -21.21
N SER A 233 -20.54 -31.76 -20.74
CA SER A 233 -20.60 -30.31 -20.59
C SER A 233 -20.74 -29.61 -21.95
N PRO A 234 -21.47 -28.48 -22.04
CA PRO A 234 -21.42 -27.63 -23.21
C PRO A 234 -19.99 -27.23 -23.57
N ALA A 235 -19.70 -27.20 -24.87
CA ALA A 235 -18.35 -26.95 -25.35
C ALA A 235 -18.29 -26.20 -26.69
N ASN A 236 -17.23 -25.44 -26.95
CA ASN A 236 -17.08 -24.66 -28.19
C ASN A 236 -18.25 -23.69 -28.41
N ILE A 237 -18.45 -22.80 -27.45
CA ILE A 237 -19.52 -21.80 -27.45
C ILE A 237 -18.91 -20.42 -27.71
N THR A 238 -19.46 -19.67 -28.66
CA THR A 238 -19.05 -18.29 -28.94
C THR A 238 -20.15 -17.31 -28.54
N ILE A 239 -19.82 -16.34 -27.70
CA ILE A 239 -20.67 -15.20 -27.32
C ILE A 239 -19.96 -13.94 -27.78
N THR A 240 -20.54 -13.19 -28.72
CA THR A 240 -19.88 -12.03 -29.32
C THR A 240 -20.84 -10.87 -29.58
N GLY A 241 -20.46 -9.66 -29.15
CA GLY A 241 -21.27 -8.46 -29.33
C GLY A 241 -22.56 -8.45 -28.51
N GLY A 242 -23.26 -7.30 -28.51
CA GLY A 242 -24.50 -7.11 -27.77
C GLY A 242 -24.28 -6.56 -26.37
N ALA A 243 -25.28 -6.70 -25.50
CA ALA A 243 -25.26 -6.10 -24.17
C ALA A 243 -26.01 -6.95 -23.13
N VAL A 244 -25.49 -7.01 -21.90
CA VAL A 244 -26.07 -7.78 -20.80
C VAL A 244 -26.06 -6.97 -19.52
N TYR A 245 -27.23 -6.46 -19.11
CA TYR A 245 -27.29 -5.46 -18.03
C TYR A 245 -28.56 -5.50 -17.18
N GLY A 246 -28.48 -4.98 -15.95
CA GLY A 246 -29.67 -4.84 -15.10
C GLY A 246 -30.33 -6.17 -14.72
N ASN A 247 -29.61 -7.29 -14.77
CA ASN A 247 -30.14 -8.62 -14.42
C ASN A 247 -29.99 -8.88 -12.90
N GLY A 248 -30.86 -9.72 -12.35
CA GLY A 248 -30.93 -9.97 -10.90
C GLY A 248 -29.74 -10.73 -10.31
N ALA A 249 -29.01 -11.48 -11.12
CA ALA A 249 -27.79 -12.20 -10.73
C ALA A 249 -26.58 -11.72 -11.57
N GLU A 250 -25.76 -12.63 -12.09
CA GLU A 250 -24.62 -12.29 -12.94
C GLU A 250 -25.07 -11.75 -14.31
N GLY A 251 -24.21 -10.99 -14.98
CA GLY A 251 -24.40 -10.70 -16.41
C GLY A 251 -24.28 -12.00 -17.21
N VAL A 252 -23.09 -12.60 -17.18
CA VAL A 252 -22.78 -13.87 -17.86
C VAL A 252 -22.25 -14.91 -16.86
N LEU A 253 -22.87 -16.10 -16.83
CA LEU A 253 -22.44 -17.24 -16.02
C LEU A 253 -21.98 -18.40 -16.92
N ILE A 254 -20.74 -18.84 -16.77
CA ILE A 254 -20.16 -19.97 -17.51
C ILE A 254 -19.83 -21.07 -16.52
N LYS A 255 -20.73 -22.03 -16.37
CA LYS A 255 -20.69 -23.05 -15.32
C LYS A 255 -20.50 -24.45 -15.90
N LEU A 256 -19.58 -25.26 -15.38
CA LEU A 256 -19.40 -26.65 -15.81
C LEU A 256 -19.34 -26.80 -17.35
N SER A 257 -18.59 -25.92 -18.01
CA SER A 257 -18.51 -25.81 -19.47
C SER A 257 -17.05 -25.73 -19.92
N SER A 258 -16.78 -25.92 -21.20
CA SER A 258 -15.41 -25.81 -21.72
C SER A 258 -15.33 -25.06 -23.04
N GLN A 259 -14.20 -24.45 -23.38
CA GLN A 259 -14.00 -23.79 -24.67
C GLN A 259 -15.10 -22.76 -24.98
N VAL A 260 -15.29 -21.79 -24.08
CA VAL A 260 -16.28 -20.72 -24.24
C VAL A 260 -15.57 -19.40 -24.51
N SER A 261 -15.87 -18.74 -25.61
CA SER A 261 -15.33 -17.41 -25.93
C SER A 261 -16.38 -16.34 -25.71
N LEU A 262 -16.06 -15.29 -24.94
CA LEU A 262 -16.91 -14.14 -24.65
C LEU A 262 -16.20 -12.84 -25.08
N SER A 263 -16.76 -12.11 -26.05
CA SER A 263 -16.07 -10.96 -26.63
C SER A 263 -16.93 -9.81 -27.11
N GLY A 264 -16.45 -8.56 -26.95
CA GLY A 264 -17.12 -7.36 -27.48
C GLY A 264 -18.50 -7.09 -26.87
N VAL A 265 -18.81 -7.65 -25.69
CA VAL A 265 -20.10 -7.49 -25.01
C VAL A 265 -20.01 -6.34 -24.01
N ASP A 266 -21.06 -5.53 -23.94
CA ASP A 266 -21.24 -4.49 -22.90
C ASP A 266 -21.99 -5.07 -21.69
N ILE A 267 -21.36 -5.14 -20.53
CA ILE A 267 -21.86 -5.88 -19.35
C ILE A 267 -21.87 -4.96 -18.12
N HIS A 268 -23.05 -4.51 -17.70
CA HIS A 268 -23.14 -3.51 -16.64
C HIS A 268 -24.37 -3.61 -15.75
N ASP A 269 -24.33 -2.98 -14.57
CA ASP A 269 -25.48 -2.85 -13.66
C ASP A 269 -26.15 -4.18 -13.25
N ASN A 270 -25.42 -5.29 -13.22
CA ASN A 270 -25.97 -6.58 -12.79
C ASN A 270 -25.92 -6.76 -11.26
N GLY A 271 -26.84 -7.56 -10.73
CA GLY A 271 -26.99 -7.79 -9.28
C GLY A 271 -25.80 -8.53 -8.64
N SER A 272 -25.05 -9.31 -9.42
CA SER A 272 -23.81 -9.96 -8.99
C SER A 272 -22.66 -9.56 -9.94
N ALA A 273 -21.63 -10.39 -10.07
CA ALA A 273 -20.52 -10.16 -10.97
C ALA A 273 -21.01 -9.94 -12.42
N GLY A 274 -20.28 -9.13 -13.19
CA GLY A 274 -20.52 -9.01 -14.63
C GLY A 274 -20.31 -10.37 -15.31
N VAL A 275 -19.19 -11.04 -15.01
CA VAL A 275 -18.90 -12.39 -15.53
C VAL A 275 -18.51 -13.33 -14.40
N ARG A 276 -19.02 -14.56 -14.43
CA ARG A 276 -18.61 -15.62 -13.50
C ARG A 276 -18.30 -16.92 -14.23
N ILE A 277 -17.08 -17.40 -14.05
CA ILE A 277 -16.59 -18.69 -14.54
C ILE A 277 -16.61 -19.66 -13.36
N TYR A 278 -17.34 -20.77 -13.48
CA TYR A 278 -17.63 -21.67 -12.35
C TYR A 278 -17.47 -23.15 -12.72
N GLY A 279 -16.30 -23.73 -12.41
CA GLY A 279 -15.92 -25.09 -12.76
C GLY A 279 -15.81 -25.30 -14.27
N SER A 280 -15.27 -24.30 -14.96
CA SER A 280 -15.15 -24.27 -16.41
C SER A 280 -13.69 -24.06 -16.83
N THR A 281 -13.33 -24.60 -17.99
CA THR A 281 -11.95 -24.59 -18.50
C THR A 281 -11.86 -24.12 -19.95
N GLY A 282 -10.74 -23.52 -20.34
CA GLY A 282 -10.57 -23.00 -21.70
C GLY A 282 -11.55 -21.87 -22.05
N VAL A 283 -12.00 -21.10 -21.06
CA VAL A 283 -12.83 -19.91 -21.29
C VAL A 283 -11.94 -18.74 -21.68
N ASP A 284 -12.26 -18.01 -22.75
CA ASP A 284 -11.55 -16.81 -23.20
C ASP A 284 -12.50 -15.59 -23.13
N VAL A 285 -12.27 -14.69 -22.19
CA VAL A 285 -13.05 -13.45 -21.98
C VAL A 285 -12.20 -12.27 -22.43
N PHE A 286 -12.57 -11.65 -23.56
CA PHE A 286 -11.73 -10.62 -24.16
C PHE A 286 -12.45 -9.46 -24.86
N ASP A 287 -11.82 -8.28 -24.84
CA ASP A 287 -12.32 -7.06 -25.50
C ASP A 287 -13.77 -6.69 -25.09
N ASN A 288 -14.18 -7.00 -23.85
CA ASN A 288 -15.48 -6.63 -23.30
C ASN A 288 -15.39 -5.32 -22.50
N THR A 289 -16.54 -4.63 -22.38
CA THR A 289 -16.69 -3.50 -21.45
C THR A 289 -17.51 -3.97 -20.27
N LEU A 290 -16.96 -3.87 -19.05
CA LEU A 290 -17.64 -4.20 -17.81
C LEU A 290 -17.72 -2.95 -16.94
N SER A 291 -18.90 -2.62 -16.41
CA SER A 291 -19.00 -1.50 -15.47
C SER A 291 -20.13 -1.60 -14.44
N ASN A 292 -19.85 -1.14 -13.22
CA ASN A 292 -20.86 -0.95 -12.17
C ASN A 292 -21.74 -2.19 -11.90
N ASN A 293 -21.14 -3.39 -11.92
CA ASN A 293 -21.85 -4.60 -11.51
C ASN A 293 -21.80 -4.73 -9.97
N SER A 294 -22.10 -5.92 -9.44
CA SER A 294 -22.08 -6.19 -8.00
C SER A 294 -23.13 -5.39 -7.22
N LEU A 295 -24.27 -5.05 -7.84
CA LEU A 295 -25.27 -4.18 -7.22
C LEU A 295 -25.99 -4.81 -6.01
N GLY A 296 -26.03 -6.14 -5.92
CA GLY A 296 -26.71 -6.88 -4.86
C GLY A 296 -25.81 -7.30 -3.69
N ALA A 297 -24.49 -7.41 -3.88
CA ALA A 297 -23.53 -7.77 -2.84
C ALA A 297 -22.09 -7.42 -3.25
N PRO A 298 -21.17 -7.18 -2.29
CA PRO A 298 -19.77 -6.94 -2.61
C PRO A 298 -19.08 -8.16 -3.23
N VAL A 299 -18.86 -8.14 -4.54
CA VAL A 299 -18.20 -9.19 -5.32
C VAL A 299 -17.29 -8.58 -6.40
N PRO A 300 -16.41 -9.37 -7.05
CA PRO A 300 -15.62 -8.90 -8.18
C PRO A 300 -16.45 -8.66 -9.46
N GLU A 301 -15.92 -7.86 -10.38
CA GLU A 301 -16.50 -7.67 -11.73
C GLU A 301 -16.42 -8.96 -12.57
N ILE A 302 -15.29 -9.67 -12.47
CA ILE A 302 -15.11 -11.02 -13.02
C ILE A 302 -14.69 -11.98 -11.90
N ILE A 303 -15.40 -13.10 -11.76
CA ILE A 303 -15.08 -14.18 -10.80
C ILE A 303 -14.68 -15.44 -11.56
N ILE A 304 -13.58 -16.07 -11.15
CA ILE A 304 -13.16 -17.40 -11.59
C ILE A 304 -13.17 -18.33 -10.38
N GLN A 305 -13.84 -19.46 -10.49
CA GLN A 305 -13.94 -20.42 -9.39
C GLN A 305 -14.15 -21.85 -9.92
N SER A 306 -13.77 -22.85 -9.14
CA SER A 306 -14.06 -24.26 -9.41
C SER A 306 -15.44 -24.63 -8.90
N TYR A 307 -15.97 -25.75 -9.39
CA TYR A 307 -17.26 -26.30 -8.98
C TYR A 307 -17.09 -27.69 -8.41
N ASP A 308 -17.43 -27.85 -7.13
CA ASP A 308 -17.47 -29.15 -6.47
C ASP A 308 -18.82 -29.86 -6.75
N ASP A 309 -18.78 -30.87 -7.61
CA ASP A 309 -19.90 -31.78 -7.90
C ASP A 309 -19.62 -33.21 -7.37
N THR A 310 -18.72 -33.36 -6.39
CA THR A 310 -18.33 -34.67 -5.81
C THR A 310 -19.48 -35.32 -5.05
N LEU A 311 -20.35 -34.51 -4.42
CA LEU A 311 -21.61 -34.95 -3.81
C LEU A 311 -22.80 -34.91 -4.79
N GLY A 312 -22.59 -34.38 -5.99
CA GLY A 312 -23.64 -34.24 -7.00
C GLY A 312 -23.65 -35.37 -8.02
N VAL A 313 -24.26 -35.11 -9.18
CA VAL A 313 -24.59 -36.17 -10.14
C VAL A 313 -23.37 -36.73 -10.88
N SER A 314 -22.30 -35.94 -11.02
CA SER A 314 -21.09 -36.43 -11.69
C SER A 314 -20.13 -37.15 -10.75
N GLY A 315 -20.16 -36.84 -9.44
CA GLY A 315 -19.17 -37.31 -8.49
C GLY A 315 -17.76 -36.76 -8.75
N LYS A 316 -17.65 -35.61 -9.42
CA LYS A 316 -16.38 -35.02 -9.85
C LYS A 316 -16.20 -33.61 -9.29
N PHE A 317 -14.96 -33.25 -9.07
CA PHE A 317 -14.54 -31.87 -8.88
C PHE A 317 -14.18 -31.28 -10.25
N PHE A 318 -14.68 -30.08 -10.56
CA PHE A 318 -14.41 -29.39 -11.82
C PHE A 318 -13.61 -28.12 -11.55
N ASN A 319 -12.36 -28.11 -11.98
CA ASN A 319 -11.48 -26.96 -11.74
C ASN A 319 -11.91 -25.76 -12.59
N GLY A 320 -11.85 -24.56 -12.02
CA GLY A 320 -11.93 -23.29 -12.72
C GLY A 320 -10.61 -22.93 -13.40
N SER A 321 -10.02 -23.86 -14.15
CA SER A 321 -8.64 -23.75 -14.62
C SER A 321 -8.47 -23.47 -16.10
N ASP A 322 -7.28 -23.04 -16.51
CA ASP A 322 -6.91 -22.89 -17.92
C ASP A 322 -7.78 -21.87 -18.66
N ASN A 323 -8.22 -20.81 -17.97
CA ASN A 323 -9.02 -19.73 -18.55
C ASN A 323 -8.17 -18.49 -18.83
N LEU A 324 -8.66 -17.66 -19.74
CA LEU A 324 -7.97 -16.49 -20.25
C LEU A 324 -8.87 -15.25 -20.18
N ILE A 325 -8.43 -14.23 -19.46
CA ILE A 325 -9.12 -12.94 -19.31
C ILE A 325 -8.21 -11.84 -19.85
N ARG A 326 -8.54 -11.20 -20.98
CA ARG A 326 -7.61 -10.27 -21.64
C ARG A 326 -8.24 -9.07 -22.34
N GLY A 327 -7.57 -7.93 -22.35
CA GLY A 327 -8.01 -6.78 -23.16
C GLY A 327 -9.37 -6.18 -22.78
N ASN A 328 -9.92 -6.52 -21.61
CA ASN A 328 -11.21 -6.00 -21.17
C ASN A 328 -11.04 -4.60 -20.55
N VAL A 329 -12.08 -3.77 -20.66
CA VAL A 329 -12.20 -2.49 -19.96
C VAL A 329 -13.16 -2.67 -18.79
N ILE A 330 -12.64 -2.67 -17.57
CA ILE A 330 -13.37 -2.97 -16.33
C ILE A 330 -13.39 -1.71 -15.45
N THR A 331 -14.57 -1.17 -15.20
CA THR A 331 -14.78 -0.02 -14.31
C THR A 331 -15.73 -0.40 -13.19
N GLY A 332 -15.19 -0.79 -12.04
CA GLY A 332 -16.00 -1.22 -10.91
C GLY A 332 -16.93 -0.13 -10.36
N GLY A 333 -17.96 -0.56 -9.63
CA GLY A 333 -18.81 0.28 -8.80
C GLY A 333 -18.45 0.21 -7.31
N ASP A 334 -19.21 0.88 -6.45
CA ASP A 334 -18.95 0.97 -5.00
C ASP A 334 -18.84 -0.41 -4.30
N ASN A 335 -19.57 -1.41 -4.79
CA ASN A 335 -19.56 -2.78 -4.25
C ASN A 335 -18.53 -3.69 -4.95
N SER A 336 -17.85 -3.22 -5.98
CA SER A 336 -16.90 -4.04 -6.73
C SER A 336 -15.64 -4.24 -5.90
N THR A 337 -15.38 -5.48 -5.48
CA THR A 337 -14.20 -5.80 -4.65
C THR A 337 -12.92 -5.82 -5.47
N TYR A 338 -12.91 -6.56 -6.58
CA TYR A 338 -11.81 -6.64 -7.52
C TYR A 338 -12.30 -6.51 -8.97
N GLY A 339 -11.41 -6.19 -9.91
CA GLY A 339 -11.74 -6.24 -11.33
C GLY A 339 -11.85 -7.68 -11.81
N VAL A 340 -10.83 -8.49 -11.51
CA VAL A 340 -10.84 -9.94 -11.73
C VAL A 340 -10.40 -10.62 -10.45
N ALA A 341 -11.12 -11.65 -9.99
CA ALA A 341 -10.66 -12.47 -8.89
C ALA A 341 -10.91 -13.94 -9.13
N GLU A 342 -9.90 -14.75 -8.84
CA GLU A 342 -10.08 -16.16 -8.56
C GLU A 342 -10.75 -16.33 -7.20
N ARG A 343 -11.33 -17.50 -6.94
CA ARG A 343 -11.84 -17.87 -5.62
C ARG A 343 -10.78 -18.68 -4.91
N ASN A 344 -10.59 -18.36 -3.63
CA ASN A 344 -9.54 -18.96 -2.84
C ASN A 344 -9.83 -20.44 -2.60
N GLU A 345 -8.79 -21.26 -2.68
CA GLU A 345 -8.77 -22.63 -2.14
C GLU A 345 -9.87 -23.55 -2.68
N ASP A 346 -10.36 -23.28 -3.89
CA ASP A 346 -11.23 -24.19 -4.62
C ASP A 346 -10.48 -24.88 -5.77
N GLY A 347 -9.14 -24.89 -5.79
CA GLY A 347 -8.38 -25.55 -6.88
C GLY A 347 -8.51 -24.88 -8.25
N THR A 348 -9.01 -23.64 -8.30
CA THR A 348 -8.90 -22.73 -9.46
C THR A 348 -7.43 -22.46 -9.74
N ASP A 349 -6.99 -22.68 -10.98
CA ASP A 349 -5.56 -22.71 -11.29
C ASP A 349 -5.24 -22.52 -12.78
N ARG A 350 -4.03 -22.11 -13.15
CA ARG A 350 -3.59 -21.92 -14.56
C ARG A 350 -4.43 -20.92 -15.35
N ASN A 351 -5.00 -19.91 -14.71
CA ASN A 351 -5.69 -18.84 -15.42
C ASN A 351 -4.72 -17.71 -15.79
N SER A 352 -4.93 -17.09 -16.95
CA SER A 352 -4.12 -15.98 -17.43
C SER A 352 -4.96 -14.72 -17.49
N ILE A 353 -4.57 -13.67 -16.75
CA ILE A 353 -5.27 -12.40 -16.67
C ILE A 353 -4.34 -11.32 -17.22
N VAL A 354 -4.58 -10.87 -18.45
CA VAL A 354 -3.57 -10.14 -19.23
C VAL A 354 -4.10 -8.86 -19.89
N GLY A 355 -3.45 -7.72 -19.64
CA GLY A 355 -3.70 -6.50 -20.42
C GLY A 355 -5.13 -5.95 -20.29
N ASN A 356 -5.74 -6.11 -19.11
CA ASN A 356 -7.06 -5.56 -18.80
C ASN A 356 -6.90 -4.15 -18.22
N THR A 357 -7.73 -3.19 -18.65
CA THR A 357 -7.79 -1.86 -18.04
C THR A 357 -8.79 -1.88 -16.90
N ILE A 358 -8.31 -1.80 -15.65
CA ILE A 358 -9.15 -1.96 -14.45
C ILE A 358 -9.13 -0.68 -13.62
N SER A 359 -10.30 -0.17 -13.22
CA SER A 359 -10.43 0.98 -12.31
C SER A 359 -11.64 0.86 -11.37
N HIS A 360 -11.69 1.70 -10.34
CA HIS A 360 -12.81 1.84 -9.38
C HIS A 360 -13.21 0.55 -8.63
N THR A 361 -12.24 -0.14 -8.05
CA THR A 361 -12.44 -1.35 -7.24
C THR A 361 -12.00 -1.13 -5.79
N SER A 362 -12.71 -1.71 -4.82
CA SER A 362 -12.53 -1.43 -3.39
C SER A 362 -11.40 -2.21 -2.68
N LYS A 363 -10.94 -3.34 -3.22
CA LYS A 363 -9.88 -4.18 -2.61
C LYS A 363 -8.61 -4.32 -3.45
N GLY A 364 -8.72 -4.24 -4.78
CA GLY A 364 -7.55 -4.32 -5.68
C GLY A 364 -7.95 -4.56 -7.13
N LEU A 365 -6.99 -4.50 -8.05
CA LEU A 365 -7.29 -4.68 -9.48
C LEU A 365 -7.54 -6.15 -9.83
N THR A 366 -6.64 -7.03 -9.38
CA THR A 366 -6.70 -8.47 -9.68
C THR A 366 -6.30 -9.27 -8.45
N LEU A 367 -6.93 -10.43 -8.27
CA LEU A 367 -6.63 -11.41 -7.23
C LEU A 367 -6.52 -12.80 -7.85
N VAL A 368 -5.37 -13.46 -7.68
CA VAL A 368 -5.10 -14.83 -8.14
C VAL A 368 -4.71 -15.70 -6.94
N TYR A 369 -5.12 -16.96 -6.98
CA TYR A 369 -4.90 -17.97 -5.94
C TYR A 369 -4.24 -19.24 -6.49
N GLY A 370 -4.43 -19.57 -7.76
CA GLY A 370 -3.87 -20.79 -8.34
C GLY A 370 -2.37 -20.69 -8.62
N ASP A 371 -1.61 -21.73 -8.26
CA ASP A 371 -0.15 -21.77 -8.41
C ASP A 371 0.32 -21.54 -9.86
N GLY A 372 -0.38 -22.06 -10.85
CA GLY A 372 -0.14 -21.83 -12.27
C GLY A 372 -0.82 -20.58 -12.85
N SER A 373 -1.60 -19.84 -12.05
CA SER A 373 -2.29 -18.64 -12.51
C SER A 373 -1.34 -17.44 -12.61
N PHE A 374 -1.56 -16.61 -13.62
CA PHE A 374 -0.75 -15.45 -13.95
C PHE A 374 -1.62 -14.22 -14.12
N ALA A 375 -1.18 -13.09 -13.56
CA ALA A 375 -1.78 -11.78 -13.78
C ALA A 375 -0.68 -10.76 -14.16
N GLY A 376 -0.88 -10.04 -15.27
CA GLY A 376 0.09 -9.05 -15.73
C GLY A 376 -0.40 -8.25 -16.94
N ASP A 377 0.48 -7.42 -17.50
CA ASP A 377 0.14 -6.57 -18.65
C ASP A 377 0.29 -7.31 -19.99
N ALA A 378 1.15 -8.34 -20.04
CA ALA A 378 1.42 -9.16 -21.22
C ALA A 378 1.46 -10.65 -20.88
N PHE A 379 1.15 -11.51 -21.87
CA PHE A 379 1.12 -12.96 -21.68
C PHE A 379 2.51 -13.54 -21.51
N PRO A 380 2.67 -14.58 -20.67
CA PRO A 380 3.71 -15.55 -20.89
C PRO A 380 3.43 -16.32 -22.18
N LEU A 381 4.23 -16.07 -23.21
CA LEU A 381 3.99 -16.50 -24.59
C LEU A 381 4.45 -17.94 -24.85
N VAL A 382 5.25 -18.57 -23.96
CA VAL A 382 5.85 -19.89 -24.21
C VAL A 382 6.01 -20.72 -22.91
N THR A 383 5.60 -21.98 -22.93
CA THR A 383 5.97 -22.98 -21.90
C THR A 383 7.14 -23.81 -22.40
N VAL A 384 8.23 -23.86 -21.64
CA VAL A 384 9.44 -24.66 -21.93
C VAL A 384 9.54 -25.77 -20.89
N GLN A 385 9.49 -27.04 -21.31
CA GLN A 385 9.52 -28.18 -20.39
C GLN A 385 10.70 -29.11 -20.67
N GLY A 386 11.43 -29.47 -19.61
CA GLY A 386 12.48 -30.47 -19.58
C GLY A 386 11.98 -31.90 -19.43
N THR A 387 12.87 -32.77 -18.96
CA THR A 387 12.66 -34.20 -18.72
C THR A 387 13.12 -34.56 -17.30
N GLU A 388 12.88 -35.79 -16.85
CA GLU A 388 13.37 -36.30 -15.55
C GLU A 388 14.91 -36.54 -15.51
N ALA A 389 15.68 -35.89 -16.39
CA ALA A 389 17.12 -36.03 -16.51
C ALA A 389 17.78 -34.64 -16.54
N ASN A 390 19.09 -34.58 -16.32
CA ASN A 390 19.83 -33.31 -16.30
C ASN A 390 19.72 -32.57 -17.64
N ASP A 391 18.96 -31.48 -17.64
CA ASP A 391 18.64 -30.69 -18.82
C ASP A 391 19.31 -29.30 -18.80
N THR A 392 19.36 -28.68 -19.97
CA THR A 392 19.76 -27.27 -20.12
C THR A 392 18.70 -26.58 -20.95
N LEU A 393 17.90 -25.75 -20.27
CA LEU A 393 16.77 -25.04 -20.84
C LEU A 393 17.13 -23.56 -20.93
N THR A 394 16.72 -22.92 -22.02
CA THR A 394 16.93 -21.49 -22.24
C THR A 394 15.67 -20.94 -22.87
N GLY A 395 15.03 -20.02 -22.17
CA GLY A 395 13.90 -19.25 -22.67
C GLY A 395 14.34 -18.17 -23.65
N SER A 396 13.41 -17.31 -24.01
CA SER A 396 13.55 -16.33 -25.07
C SER A 396 13.59 -14.91 -24.52
N ALA A 397 12.97 -13.97 -25.20
CA ALA A 397 12.81 -12.59 -24.73
C ALA A 397 11.34 -12.30 -24.38
N ALA A 398 10.55 -13.36 -24.16
CA ALA A 398 9.14 -13.30 -23.86
C ALA A 398 8.94 -13.85 -22.45
N ASN A 399 7.85 -13.45 -21.79
CA ASN A 399 7.48 -14.04 -20.52
C ASN A 399 7.24 -15.55 -20.74
N GLU A 400 7.84 -16.41 -19.93
CA GLU A 400 7.90 -17.86 -20.13
C GLU A 400 7.67 -18.63 -18.83
N LEU A 401 7.07 -19.82 -18.95
CA LEU A 401 6.98 -20.77 -17.84
C LEU A 401 7.91 -21.95 -18.12
N ILE A 402 8.95 -22.12 -17.30
CA ILE A 402 10.03 -23.07 -17.54
C ILE A 402 10.06 -24.15 -16.43
N PHE A 403 9.91 -25.41 -16.83
CA PHE A 403 9.95 -26.57 -15.92
C PHE A 403 11.18 -27.45 -16.16
N GLY A 404 12.02 -27.64 -15.12
CA GLY A 404 13.15 -28.58 -15.13
C GLY A 404 12.73 -30.04 -14.92
N LEU A 405 11.83 -30.28 -13.97
CA LEU A 405 11.42 -31.61 -13.45
C LEU A 405 12.50 -32.22 -12.55
N ALA A 406 12.67 -33.55 -12.51
CA ALA A 406 13.76 -34.13 -11.73
C ALA A 406 15.09 -34.06 -12.51
N GLY A 407 16.21 -33.79 -11.83
CA GLY A 407 17.46 -33.67 -12.56
C GLY A 407 18.56 -32.94 -11.82
N LYS A 408 19.49 -32.40 -12.59
CA LYS A 408 20.41 -31.34 -12.15
C LYS A 408 20.46 -30.38 -13.31
N ASP A 409 19.49 -29.51 -13.31
CA ASP A 409 19.09 -28.76 -14.48
C ASP A 409 19.75 -27.39 -14.47
N THR A 410 19.91 -26.83 -15.66
CA THR A 410 20.35 -25.45 -15.83
C THR A 410 19.28 -24.72 -16.61
N LEU A 411 18.51 -23.87 -15.93
CA LEU A 411 17.44 -23.07 -16.51
C LEU A 411 17.91 -21.62 -16.62
N ASN A 412 17.59 -21.00 -17.74
CA ASN A 412 17.81 -19.59 -18.00
C ASN A 412 16.54 -19.01 -18.62
N GLY A 413 15.85 -18.10 -17.93
CA GLY A 413 14.63 -17.44 -18.38
C GLY A 413 14.88 -16.63 -19.65
N GLY A 414 15.89 -15.75 -19.60
CA GLY A 414 16.31 -14.96 -20.76
C GLY A 414 15.93 -13.51 -20.54
N ALA A 415 14.99 -12.98 -21.29
CA ALA A 415 14.39 -11.67 -20.99
C ALA A 415 12.87 -11.82 -20.97
N GLY A 416 12.17 -10.94 -20.25
CA GLY A 416 10.76 -11.11 -19.93
C GLY A 416 10.58 -11.47 -18.47
N ASP A 417 9.33 -11.47 -18.01
CA ASP A 417 8.97 -11.84 -16.64
C ASP A 417 8.65 -13.34 -16.61
N ASP A 418 9.64 -14.14 -16.23
CA ASP A 418 9.60 -15.60 -16.34
C ASP A 418 9.25 -16.28 -15.01
N ILE A 419 8.63 -17.46 -15.09
CA ILE A 419 8.44 -18.35 -13.94
C ILE A 419 9.31 -19.59 -14.13
N LEU A 420 10.25 -19.82 -13.22
CA LEU A 420 11.19 -20.93 -13.28
C LEU A 420 10.92 -21.92 -12.13
N VAL A 421 10.61 -23.16 -12.50
CA VAL A 421 10.44 -24.29 -11.59
C VAL A 421 11.56 -25.29 -11.86
N GLY A 422 12.57 -25.33 -10.97
CA GLY A 422 13.69 -26.27 -11.08
C GLY A 422 13.22 -27.72 -10.99
N GLY A 423 12.45 -28.01 -9.93
CA GLY A 423 11.98 -29.35 -9.59
C GLY A 423 12.99 -30.10 -8.71
N ALA A 424 12.95 -31.42 -8.71
CA ALA A 424 13.75 -32.22 -7.78
C ALA A 424 15.20 -32.36 -8.26
N GLY A 425 16.14 -31.68 -7.62
CA GLY A 425 17.48 -31.69 -8.18
C GLY A 425 18.52 -30.91 -7.40
N ALA A 426 19.60 -30.57 -8.07
CA ALA A 426 20.53 -29.57 -7.56
C ALA A 426 20.78 -28.64 -8.74
N ASP A 427 19.84 -27.73 -8.90
CA ASP A 427 19.58 -27.01 -10.14
C ASP A 427 20.23 -25.63 -10.09
N LYS A 428 20.45 -25.08 -11.29
CA LYS A 428 20.98 -23.74 -11.46
C LYS A 428 19.96 -22.93 -12.25
N LEU A 429 19.40 -21.91 -11.62
CA LEU A 429 18.34 -21.08 -12.17
C LEU A 429 18.89 -19.66 -12.41
N SER A 430 18.60 -19.11 -13.59
CA SER A 430 18.89 -17.73 -13.96
C SER A 430 17.60 -17.13 -14.51
N GLY A 431 17.13 -16.01 -13.96
CA GLY A 431 15.93 -15.33 -14.45
C GLY A 431 16.27 -14.57 -15.73
N GLY A 432 17.31 -13.74 -15.64
CA GLY A 432 17.81 -12.94 -16.74
C GLY A 432 17.37 -11.49 -16.60
N ALA A 433 16.66 -10.93 -17.57
CA ALA A 433 16.21 -9.54 -17.53
C ALA A 433 14.68 -9.44 -17.53
N GLY A 434 14.11 -8.97 -16.44
CA GLY A 434 12.67 -8.85 -16.23
C GLY A 434 12.37 -9.05 -14.74
N ALA A 435 11.09 -9.11 -14.37
CA ALA A 435 10.68 -9.47 -13.02
C ALA A 435 10.40 -10.98 -12.96
N ASP A 436 11.40 -11.75 -12.55
CA ASP A 436 11.33 -13.22 -12.61
C ASP A 436 10.87 -13.84 -11.27
N THR A 437 10.18 -14.98 -11.34
CA THR A 437 9.72 -15.74 -10.17
C THR A 437 10.34 -17.14 -10.15
N PHE A 438 11.09 -17.46 -9.09
CA PHE A 438 11.67 -18.77 -8.85
C PHE A 438 10.82 -19.55 -7.85
N ARG A 439 10.20 -20.66 -8.27
CA ARG A 439 9.22 -21.39 -7.46
C ARG A 439 9.73 -22.74 -6.98
N PHE A 440 9.40 -23.06 -5.73
CA PHE A 440 9.70 -24.32 -5.06
C PHE A 440 8.42 -24.89 -4.45
N ASP A 441 7.94 -25.99 -5.02
CA ASP A 441 6.63 -26.57 -4.69
C ASP A 441 6.74 -27.67 -3.64
N GLN A 442 7.89 -28.34 -3.56
CA GLN A 442 8.14 -29.40 -2.58
C GLN A 442 9.46 -29.19 -1.87
N LEU A 443 9.54 -29.66 -0.61
CA LEU A 443 10.79 -29.61 0.15
C LEU A 443 11.92 -30.34 -0.58
N THR A 444 11.59 -31.36 -1.40
CA THR A 444 12.54 -32.11 -2.22
C THR A 444 13.15 -31.32 -3.37
N ASP A 445 12.59 -30.16 -3.71
CA ASP A 445 13.07 -29.34 -4.81
C ASP A 445 14.42 -28.71 -4.44
N SER A 446 14.53 -28.16 -3.22
CA SER A 446 15.81 -27.63 -2.72
C SER A 446 16.03 -27.93 -1.24
N TYR A 447 16.85 -28.94 -0.93
CA TYR A 447 17.11 -29.37 0.44
C TYR A 447 18.54 -29.75 0.74
N ARG A 448 18.79 -29.87 2.04
CA ARG A 448 20.02 -30.39 2.61
C ARG A 448 19.73 -31.37 3.72
N THR A 449 20.58 -32.38 3.89
CA THR A 449 20.58 -33.26 5.06
C THR A 449 21.88 -33.10 5.84
N ALA A 450 22.14 -33.97 6.82
CA ALA A 450 23.45 -34.02 7.47
C ALA A 450 24.58 -34.46 6.52
N THR A 451 24.27 -35.16 5.41
CA THR A 451 25.28 -35.83 4.56
C THR A 451 25.13 -35.59 3.06
N THR A 452 23.99 -35.11 2.60
CA THR A 452 23.68 -34.82 1.19
C THR A 452 23.20 -33.37 1.05
N SER A 453 23.43 -32.79 -0.13
CA SER A 453 22.92 -31.46 -0.51
C SER A 453 22.42 -31.55 -1.94
N ALA A 454 21.16 -31.20 -2.08
CA ALA A 454 20.39 -31.04 -3.30
C ALA A 454 19.86 -29.60 -3.27
N THR A 455 20.81 -28.66 -3.08
CA THR A 455 20.53 -27.25 -2.87
C THR A 455 20.65 -26.54 -4.20
N ASP A 456 19.59 -25.86 -4.58
CA ASP A 456 19.53 -25.10 -5.82
C ASP A 456 20.28 -23.77 -5.71
N LEU A 457 20.64 -23.23 -6.87
CA LEU A 457 21.41 -22.01 -7.00
C LEU A 457 20.76 -21.03 -7.97
N LEU A 458 20.37 -19.86 -7.45
CA LEU A 458 19.98 -18.70 -8.24
C LEU A 458 21.26 -17.92 -8.60
N SER A 459 21.52 -17.75 -9.89
CA SER A 459 22.77 -17.14 -10.36
C SER A 459 22.76 -15.62 -10.53
N ASP A 460 21.60 -14.99 -10.68
CA ASP A 460 21.47 -13.59 -11.08
C ASP A 460 20.30 -12.84 -10.43
N PHE A 461 19.76 -13.34 -9.32
CA PHE A 461 18.60 -12.77 -8.62
C PHE A 461 18.69 -11.24 -8.45
N ASP A 462 17.78 -10.51 -9.11
CA ASP A 462 17.65 -9.05 -9.02
C ASP A 462 16.68 -8.66 -7.90
N ILE A 463 17.23 -8.13 -6.80
CA ILE A 463 16.44 -7.71 -5.62
C ILE A 463 15.39 -6.62 -5.91
N SER A 464 15.50 -5.89 -7.03
CA SER A 464 14.55 -4.83 -7.35
C SER A 464 13.27 -5.33 -8.02
N GLN A 465 13.26 -6.56 -8.54
CA GLN A 465 12.19 -7.06 -9.43
C GLN A 465 11.84 -8.53 -9.15
N ASP A 466 12.83 -9.38 -8.89
CA ASP A 466 12.66 -10.83 -8.80
C ASP A 466 12.04 -11.29 -7.48
N ARG A 467 11.40 -12.46 -7.52
CA ARG A 467 10.70 -13.07 -6.40
C ARG A 467 11.03 -14.55 -6.23
N ILE A 468 10.99 -15.03 -4.99
CA ILE A 468 11.14 -16.44 -4.64
C ILE A 468 9.84 -16.94 -4.04
N ASP A 469 9.19 -17.89 -4.69
CA ASP A 469 7.93 -18.46 -4.25
C ASP A 469 8.15 -19.75 -3.46
N LEU A 470 7.84 -19.69 -2.15
CA LEU A 470 7.96 -20.76 -1.17
C LEU A 470 6.61 -21.05 -0.49
N SER A 471 5.52 -20.54 -1.05
CA SER A 471 4.17 -20.59 -0.46
C SER A 471 3.74 -22.03 -0.14
N ASN A 472 4.14 -22.98 -0.99
CA ASN A 472 3.84 -24.41 -0.88
C ASN A 472 4.72 -25.19 0.12
N LEU A 473 5.75 -24.56 0.71
CA LEU A 473 6.68 -25.24 1.63
C LEU A 473 6.34 -25.09 3.12
N GLY A 474 5.33 -24.28 3.44
CA GLY A 474 4.88 -24.11 4.82
C GLY A 474 5.73 -23.15 5.68
N PHE A 475 6.52 -22.28 5.05
CA PHE A 475 7.30 -21.28 5.77
C PHE A 475 6.51 -20.00 5.98
N THR A 476 6.47 -19.47 7.19
CA THR A 476 5.66 -18.30 7.58
C THR A 476 6.42 -16.98 7.48
N GLY A 477 7.74 -17.02 7.25
CA GLY A 477 8.55 -15.82 7.16
C GLY A 477 10.05 -16.04 7.34
N LEU A 478 10.77 -14.92 7.41
CA LEU A 478 12.20 -14.89 7.76
C LEU A 478 12.37 -14.86 9.29
N GLY A 479 13.43 -15.47 9.81
CA GLY A 479 13.69 -15.54 11.24
C GLY A 479 14.89 -16.40 11.62
N SER A 480 14.74 -17.15 12.72
CA SER A 480 15.81 -17.96 13.29
C SER A 480 16.14 -19.22 12.49
N GLY A 481 15.32 -19.55 11.48
CA GLY A 481 15.41 -20.82 10.76
C GLY A 481 14.71 -21.97 11.49
N LYS A 482 13.94 -21.68 12.54
CA LYS A 482 13.19 -22.67 13.33
C LYS A 482 11.72 -22.29 13.43
N ALA A 483 10.89 -23.27 13.79
CA ALA A 483 9.44 -23.13 13.96
C ALA A 483 8.76 -22.50 12.74
N GLY A 484 9.04 -23.03 11.54
CA GLY A 484 8.44 -22.56 10.29
C GLY A 484 9.04 -21.27 9.72
N THR A 485 10.12 -20.73 10.29
CA THR A 485 10.83 -19.56 9.74
C THR A 485 12.11 -19.91 8.99
N LEU A 486 12.58 -19.04 8.08
CA LEU A 486 13.82 -19.21 7.32
C LEU A 486 14.94 -18.28 7.79
N ASN A 487 16.15 -18.82 7.96
CA ASN A 487 17.34 -18.05 8.29
C ASN A 487 18.09 -17.62 7.02
N ILE A 488 18.51 -16.36 6.99
CA ILE A 488 19.41 -15.83 5.96
C ILE A 488 20.84 -15.81 6.49
N SER A 489 21.78 -16.35 5.72
CA SER A 489 23.20 -16.38 6.08
C SER A 489 24.10 -16.16 4.87
N TYR A 490 25.18 -15.41 5.02
CA TYR A 490 26.15 -15.19 3.95
C TYR A 490 27.42 -16.02 4.14
N ASN A 491 27.92 -16.61 3.06
CA ASN A 491 29.18 -17.33 3.02
C ASN A 491 30.18 -16.58 2.12
N ALA A 492 31.08 -15.84 2.75
CA ALA A 492 32.11 -15.04 2.07
C ALA A 492 33.10 -15.87 1.22
N SER A 493 33.30 -17.16 1.53
CA SER A 493 34.25 -17.99 0.78
C SER A 493 33.70 -18.45 -0.58
N LEU A 494 32.38 -18.57 -0.68
CA LEU A 494 31.67 -18.98 -1.90
C LEU A 494 30.97 -17.81 -2.59
N ASP A 495 31.06 -16.62 -1.99
CA ASP A 495 30.28 -15.43 -2.33
C ASP A 495 28.81 -15.76 -2.58
N ARG A 496 28.17 -16.32 -1.55
CA ARG A 496 26.82 -16.88 -1.65
C ARG A 496 25.99 -16.58 -0.41
N THR A 497 24.76 -16.12 -0.63
CA THR A 497 23.73 -15.99 0.39
C THR A 497 22.89 -17.26 0.42
N TYR A 498 22.57 -17.75 1.62
CA TYR A 498 21.76 -18.93 1.84
C TYR A 498 20.49 -18.56 2.58
N VAL A 499 19.36 -19.00 2.06
CA VAL A 499 18.05 -18.98 2.73
C VAL A 499 17.76 -20.42 3.16
N LYS A 500 17.62 -20.67 4.46
CA LYS A 500 17.55 -22.07 4.97
C LYS A 500 16.68 -22.25 6.19
N SER A 501 16.02 -23.39 6.25
CA SER A 501 15.45 -23.93 7.48
C SER A 501 16.52 -24.71 8.25
N LEU A 502 16.46 -24.65 9.57
CA LEU A 502 17.23 -25.48 10.51
C LEU A 502 16.40 -26.66 11.02
N ASP A 503 15.09 -26.64 10.81
CA ASP A 503 14.20 -27.76 11.15
C ASP A 503 14.22 -28.79 10.02
N ALA A 504 14.40 -30.04 10.42
CA ALA A 504 14.42 -31.16 9.49
C ALA A 504 13.08 -31.91 9.53
N ASP A 505 12.62 -32.35 8.37
CA ASP A 505 11.47 -33.24 8.24
C ASP A 505 11.77 -34.63 8.85
N ALA A 506 10.77 -35.52 8.83
CA ALA A 506 10.91 -36.90 9.31
C ALA A 506 12.01 -37.70 8.58
N SER A 507 12.40 -37.28 7.38
CA SER A 507 13.46 -37.87 6.56
C SER A 507 14.83 -37.22 6.78
N GLY A 508 14.91 -36.16 7.60
CA GLY A 508 16.14 -35.41 7.88
C GLY A 508 16.47 -34.32 6.85
N ASN A 509 15.55 -33.99 5.95
CA ASN A 509 15.66 -32.92 4.97
C ASN A 509 15.32 -31.58 5.59
N ARG A 510 16.13 -30.56 5.37
CA ARG A 510 15.83 -29.16 5.69
C ARG A 510 15.98 -28.32 4.42
N PHE A 511 15.06 -27.37 4.22
CA PHE A 511 15.12 -26.47 3.07
C PHE A 511 16.41 -25.66 3.09
N GLU A 512 17.10 -25.56 1.96
CA GLU A 512 18.26 -24.69 1.80
C GLU A 512 18.34 -24.26 0.33
N LEU A 513 18.34 -22.95 0.09
CA LEU A 513 18.46 -22.31 -1.22
C LEU A 513 19.70 -21.41 -1.26
N GLY A 514 20.45 -21.44 -2.35
CA GLY A 514 21.62 -20.57 -2.56
C GLY A 514 21.36 -19.44 -3.56
N LEU A 515 21.79 -18.23 -3.25
CA LEU A 515 21.79 -17.07 -4.13
C LEU A 515 23.22 -16.54 -4.29
N SER A 516 23.61 -16.22 -5.52
CA SER A 516 24.96 -15.68 -5.80
C SER A 516 25.11 -14.24 -5.29
N GLY A 517 26.25 -13.93 -4.65
CA GLY A 517 26.54 -12.62 -4.05
C GLY A 517 26.15 -12.47 -2.58
N ASN A 518 26.46 -11.30 -2.02
CA ASN A 518 26.09 -10.91 -0.65
C ASN A 518 24.79 -10.11 -0.65
N LEU A 519 23.68 -10.81 -0.37
CA LEU A 519 22.33 -10.24 -0.31
C LEU A 519 21.75 -10.34 1.12
N LYS A 520 22.57 -10.66 2.13
CA LYS A 520 22.08 -10.98 3.49
C LYS A 520 21.34 -9.81 4.13
N ASP A 521 21.82 -8.58 3.92
CA ASP A 521 21.26 -7.39 4.56
C ASP A 521 20.28 -6.64 3.64
N THR A 522 20.09 -7.11 2.40
CA THR A 522 19.13 -6.56 1.43
C THR A 522 17.88 -7.43 1.29
N LEU A 523 18.02 -8.76 1.37
CA LEU A 523 16.88 -9.68 1.35
C LEU A 523 16.01 -9.49 2.59
N ASN A 524 14.81 -9.01 2.36
CA ASN A 524 13.71 -8.97 3.33
C ASN A 524 12.50 -9.78 2.80
N ALA A 525 11.42 -9.84 3.59
CA ALA A 525 10.24 -10.63 3.30
C ALA A 525 9.54 -10.29 1.97
N SER A 526 9.69 -9.07 1.44
CA SER A 526 9.08 -8.66 0.17
C SER A 526 9.63 -9.40 -1.05
N HIS A 527 10.82 -10.00 -0.96
CA HIS A 527 11.40 -10.80 -2.05
C HIS A 527 10.90 -12.25 -2.07
N PHE A 528 10.13 -12.64 -1.05
CA PHE A 528 9.61 -13.99 -0.90
C PHE A 528 8.09 -14.00 -1.04
N VAL A 529 7.55 -15.16 -1.35
CA VAL A 529 6.14 -15.50 -1.16
C VAL A 529 6.11 -16.64 -0.15
N PHE A 530 5.58 -16.38 1.04
CA PHE A 530 5.52 -17.32 2.16
C PHE A 530 4.13 -17.96 2.28
N GLN A 531 4.03 -19.02 3.08
CA GLN A 531 2.76 -19.62 3.46
C GLN A 531 1.87 -18.57 4.16
N ARG A 532 0.59 -18.55 3.77
CA ARG A 532 -0.40 -17.58 4.24
C ARG A 532 -0.88 -17.93 5.65
N VAL A 533 -0.92 -16.94 6.53
CA VAL A 533 -1.68 -16.99 7.80
C VAL A 533 -3.06 -16.43 7.53
N THR A 534 -4.11 -17.19 7.81
CA THR A 534 -5.49 -16.71 7.66
C THR A 534 -5.90 -16.00 8.95
N GLU A 535 -6.07 -14.68 8.86
CA GLU A 535 -6.43 -13.82 9.99
C GLU A 535 -7.91 -13.39 9.90
N GLY A 536 -8.64 -13.59 10.99
CA GLY A 536 -9.95 -13.03 11.24
C GLY A 536 -9.87 -11.57 11.68
N THR A 537 -11.03 -10.93 11.72
CA THR A 537 -11.21 -9.55 12.18
C THR A 537 -11.48 -9.50 13.69
N ALA A 538 -11.95 -8.37 14.19
CA ALA A 538 -12.48 -8.25 15.55
C ALA A 538 -14.00 -8.54 15.63
N GLY A 539 -14.60 -9.04 14.54
CA GLY A 539 -16.00 -9.45 14.45
C GLY A 539 -16.14 -10.97 14.39
N GLY A 540 -17.37 -11.48 14.38
CA GLY A 540 -17.59 -12.93 14.23
C GLY A 540 -17.40 -13.38 12.79
N ASP A 541 -16.32 -14.10 12.53
CA ASP A 541 -15.87 -14.50 11.21
C ASP A 541 -16.20 -15.96 10.89
N THR A 542 -16.20 -16.28 9.59
CA THR A 542 -16.22 -17.66 9.12
C THR A 542 -14.97 -17.89 8.29
N LEU A 543 -14.01 -18.59 8.88
CA LEU A 543 -12.69 -18.85 8.32
C LEU A 543 -12.62 -20.32 7.91
N THR A 544 -12.04 -20.59 6.76
CA THR A 544 -11.82 -21.94 6.25
C THR A 544 -10.43 -22.02 5.67
N GLY A 545 -9.68 -23.06 6.03
CA GLY A 545 -8.37 -23.38 5.47
C GLY A 545 -8.47 -24.34 4.29
N THR A 546 -7.29 -24.79 3.86
CA THR A 546 -6.96 -25.43 2.60
C THR A 546 -6.97 -26.97 2.72
N GLU A 547 -6.38 -27.68 1.76
CA GLU A 547 -6.03 -29.10 1.88
C GLU A 547 -4.58 -29.34 2.39
N GLY A 548 -3.84 -28.27 2.68
CA GLY A 548 -2.49 -28.28 3.26
C GLY A 548 -2.47 -27.83 4.74
N ASN A 549 -1.30 -27.78 5.35
CA ASN A 549 -1.17 -27.44 6.78
C ASN A 549 -1.40 -25.94 7.02
N ASP A 550 -2.53 -25.53 7.57
CA ASP A 550 -2.85 -24.10 7.72
C ASP A 550 -2.52 -23.51 9.09
N ILE A 551 -2.33 -22.19 9.12
CA ILE A 551 -2.38 -21.41 10.37
C ILE A 551 -3.55 -20.44 10.27
N ILE A 552 -4.56 -20.64 11.11
CA ILE A 552 -5.79 -19.84 11.11
C ILE A 552 -6.00 -19.23 12.49
N ASN A 553 -6.14 -17.90 12.53
CA ASN A 553 -6.36 -17.11 13.72
C ASN A 553 -7.71 -16.38 13.59
N GLY A 554 -8.68 -16.68 14.46
CA GLY A 554 -9.99 -16.01 14.50
C GLY A 554 -9.93 -14.59 15.05
N ASN A 555 -8.97 -14.33 15.94
CA ASN A 555 -8.79 -13.07 16.66
C ASN A 555 -9.89 -12.80 17.70
N ALA A 556 -10.74 -11.79 17.53
CA ALA A 556 -11.76 -11.48 18.53
C ALA A 556 -13.12 -11.54 17.86
N GLY A 557 -14.12 -12.10 18.53
CA GLY A 557 -15.44 -12.29 17.95
C GLY A 557 -15.86 -13.74 18.02
N VAL A 558 -17.11 -14.02 17.65
CA VAL A 558 -17.64 -15.39 17.66
C VAL A 558 -17.33 -16.03 16.31
N ASP A 559 -16.23 -16.76 16.25
CA ASP A 559 -15.67 -17.26 15.00
C ASP A 559 -16.10 -18.69 14.69
N ARG A 560 -16.12 -19.01 13.40
CA ARG A 560 -16.35 -20.35 12.86
C ARG A 560 -15.16 -20.72 12.00
N ILE A 561 -14.24 -21.49 12.54
CA ILE A 561 -13.00 -21.90 11.88
C ILE A 561 -13.11 -23.35 11.44
N ASN A 562 -12.71 -23.62 10.20
CA ASN A 562 -12.55 -24.96 9.65
C ASN A 562 -11.14 -25.10 9.05
N GLY A 563 -10.29 -25.96 9.59
CA GLY A 563 -8.90 -26.16 9.15
C GLY A 563 -8.83 -26.73 7.74
N GLY A 564 -9.61 -27.79 7.46
CA GLY A 564 -9.70 -28.38 6.13
C GLY A 564 -9.05 -29.75 6.11
N ALA A 565 -8.13 -30.03 5.19
CA ALA A 565 -7.26 -31.20 5.29
C ALA A 565 -5.84 -30.72 5.50
N GLY A 566 -4.98 -31.49 6.17
CA GLY A 566 -3.66 -31.03 6.56
C GLY A 566 -3.41 -31.19 8.05
N ALA A 567 -2.23 -30.81 8.52
CA ALA A 567 -1.92 -30.70 9.93
C ALA A 567 -2.02 -29.23 10.33
N ASP A 568 -3.21 -28.82 10.74
CA ASP A 568 -3.56 -27.40 10.89
C ASP A 568 -3.26 -26.88 12.29
N THR A 569 -2.99 -25.59 12.41
CA THR A 569 -2.86 -24.87 13.67
C THR A 569 -3.97 -23.82 13.77
N LEU A 570 -4.94 -24.07 14.64
CA LEU A 570 -6.14 -23.26 14.75
C LEU A 570 -6.19 -22.52 16.09
N THR A 571 -6.29 -21.20 16.03
CA THR A 571 -6.50 -20.33 17.19
C THR A 571 -7.86 -19.64 17.04
N GLY A 572 -8.84 -19.97 17.88
CA GLY A 572 -10.13 -19.26 17.91
C GLY A 572 -9.95 -17.80 18.31
N GLY A 573 -9.29 -17.60 19.45
CA GLY A 573 -9.04 -16.27 19.98
C GLY A 573 -10.04 -15.95 21.09
N ALA A 574 -10.53 -14.71 21.16
CA ALA A 574 -11.43 -14.26 22.23
C ALA A 574 -12.90 -14.39 21.82
N ASP A 575 -13.73 -14.80 22.78
CA ASP A 575 -15.18 -15.05 22.70
C ASP A 575 -15.54 -16.54 22.61
N ALA A 576 -16.41 -16.99 21.71
CA ALA A 576 -17.04 -18.30 21.85
C ALA A 576 -17.04 -19.05 20.52
N ASP A 577 -15.89 -19.63 20.20
CA ASP A 577 -15.59 -20.03 18.83
C ASP A 577 -16.02 -21.45 18.53
N VAL A 578 -16.20 -21.74 17.25
CA VAL A 578 -16.47 -23.07 16.72
C VAL A 578 -15.32 -23.46 15.83
N LEU A 579 -14.49 -24.40 16.28
CA LEU A 579 -13.30 -24.88 15.57
C LEU A 579 -13.55 -26.28 15.02
N THR A 580 -13.13 -26.51 13.78
CA THR A 580 -13.17 -27.81 13.11
C THR A 580 -11.77 -28.02 12.55
N GLY A 581 -11.08 -29.08 12.93
CA GLY A 581 -9.72 -29.37 12.43
C GLY A 581 -9.78 -29.89 11.01
N GLY A 582 -10.62 -30.89 10.81
CA GLY A 582 -10.83 -31.57 9.55
C GLY A 582 -9.97 -32.83 9.46
N ALA A 583 -9.31 -33.05 8.33
CA ALA A 583 -8.57 -34.27 8.05
C ALA A 583 -7.06 -34.09 8.22
N GLY A 584 -6.50 -34.58 9.32
CA GLY A 584 -5.06 -34.72 9.49
C GLY A 584 -4.70 -34.64 10.96
N ALA A 585 -3.52 -34.09 11.29
CA ALA A 585 -3.02 -34.04 12.66
C ALA A 585 -3.02 -32.60 13.17
N ASP A 586 -4.17 -32.18 13.70
CA ASP A 586 -4.43 -30.77 13.96
C ASP A 586 -4.03 -30.35 15.38
N VAL A 587 -3.71 -29.07 15.53
CA VAL A 587 -3.33 -28.44 16.80
C VAL A 587 -4.25 -27.27 17.08
N PHE A 588 -5.07 -27.39 18.12
CA PHE A 588 -5.93 -26.32 18.61
C PHE A 588 -5.20 -25.54 19.70
N VAL A 589 -4.88 -24.28 19.44
CA VAL A 589 -4.00 -23.47 20.28
C VAL A 589 -4.79 -22.51 21.15
N TYR A 590 -4.47 -22.52 22.45
CA TYR A 590 -5.03 -21.59 23.43
C TYR A 590 -3.91 -20.75 24.04
N ASN A 591 -3.92 -19.45 23.76
CA ASN A 591 -2.85 -18.54 24.14
C ASN A 591 -3.15 -17.83 25.48
N SER A 592 -4.42 -17.69 25.85
CA SER A 592 -4.87 -17.12 27.11
C SER A 592 -6.00 -17.92 27.75
N ARG A 593 -6.13 -17.82 29.07
CA ARG A 593 -7.25 -18.46 29.81
C ARG A 593 -8.58 -17.78 29.57
N LEU A 594 -8.56 -16.58 28.98
CA LEU A 594 -9.74 -15.82 28.61
C LEU A 594 -10.23 -16.12 27.19
N ASP A 595 -9.44 -16.87 26.40
CA ASP A 595 -9.85 -17.32 25.07
C ASP A 595 -11.09 -18.21 25.18
N SER A 596 -11.09 -19.15 26.14
CA SER A 596 -12.23 -20.05 26.36
C SER A 596 -12.51 -20.31 27.85
N TYR A 597 -13.59 -19.74 28.37
CA TYR A 597 -13.96 -19.82 29.77
C TYR A 597 -15.47 -19.89 30.05
N ARG A 598 -15.79 -20.27 31.30
CA ARG A 598 -17.15 -20.23 31.85
C ARG A 598 -17.15 -19.68 33.26
N ASN A 599 -18.08 -18.76 33.53
CA ASN A 599 -18.43 -18.32 34.88
C ASN A 599 -19.69 -19.06 35.38
N TYR A 600 -19.60 -19.68 36.56
CA TYR A 600 -20.65 -20.55 37.11
C TYR A 600 -21.62 -19.84 38.07
N THR A 601 -21.56 -18.51 38.15
CA THR A 601 -22.53 -17.71 38.90
C THR A 601 -23.85 -17.58 38.15
N ALA A 602 -24.94 -17.24 38.85
CA ALA A 602 -26.28 -17.16 38.25
C ALA A 602 -26.42 -16.10 37.13
N SER A 603 -25.47 -15.16 37.04
CA SER A 603 -25.36 -14.13 36.00
C SER A 603 -24.04 -14.21 35.23
N GLY A 604 -23.34 -15.33 35.32
CA GLY A 604 -22.00 -15.50 34.76
C GLY A 604 -22.00 -15.66 33.24
N THR A 605 -21.04 -15.02 32.57
CA THR A 605 -20.81 -15.14 31.13
C THR A 605 -20.26 -16.54 30.78
N LYS A 606 -20.68 -17.05 29.62
CA LYS A 606 -20.15 -18.28 29.01
C LYS A 606 -19.57 -17.92 27.64
N GLN A 607 -18.27 -18.08 27.50
CA GLN A 607 -17.49 -17.84 26.28
C GLN A 607 -16.57 -19.03 26.10
N SER A 608 -17.15 -20.19 25.81
CA SER A 608 -16.41 -21.46 25.77
C SER A 608 -16.46 -22.00 24.36
N ASP A 609 -15.28 -22.24 23.81
CA ASP A 609 -15.10 -22.74 22.46
C ASP A 609 -15.58 -24.17 22.33
N THR A 610 -15.93 -24.51 21.10
CA THR A 610 -16.39 -25.84 20.70
C THR A 610 -15.53 -26.37 19.57
N ILE A 611 -14.81 -27.46 19.80
CA ILE A 611 -14.12 -28.23 18.75
C ILE A 611 -15.07 -29.33 18.25
N THR A 612 -15.35 -29.38 16.95
CA THR A 612 -16.48 -30.16 16.40
C THR A 612 -16.13 -31.57 15.93
N ASP A 613 -14.86 -31.87 15.67
CA ASP A 613 -14.42 -33.13 15.05
C ASP A 613 -13.17 -33.76 15.65
N PHE A 614 -12.75 -33.31 16.84
CA PHE A 614 -11.50 -33.73 17.50
C PHE A 614 -11.25 -35.25 17.47
N ASN A 615 -10.20 -35.66 16.76
CA ASN A 615 -9.69 -37.01 16.65
C ASN A 615 -8.55 -37.25 17.65
N ALA A 616 -8.87 -37.87 18.80
CA ALA A 616 -7.91 -38.11 19.88
C ALA A 616 -6.66 -38.96 19.55
N ALA A 617 -6.58 -39.55 18.35
CA ALA A 617 -5.42 -40.31 17.89
C ALA A 617 -4.38 -39.45 17.14
N GLU A 618 -4.81 -38.35 16.50
CA GLU A 618 -4.01 -37.52 15.59
C GLU A 618 -3.91 -36.09 16.14
N ASP A 619 -5.04 -35.53 16.56
CA ASP A 619 -5.15 -34.14 16.99
C ASP A 619 -4.64 -33.91 18.42
N ARG A 620 -4.25 -32.67 18.67
CA ARG A 620 -3.79 -32.19 19.96
C ARG A 620 -4.39 -30.85 20.32
N ILE A 621 -4.58 -30.64 21.61
CA ILE A 621 -4.94 -29.33 22.16
C ILE A 621 -3.70 -28.78 22.87
N ASP A 622 -3.21 -27.63 22.41
CA ASP A 622 -2.08 -26.96 23.03
C ASP A 622 -2.56 -26.06 24.18
N LEU A 623 -2.17 -26.45 25.40
CA LEU A 623 -2.47 -25.74 26.64
C LEU A 623 -1.19 -25.27 27.34
N SER A 624 -0.06 -25.32 26.63
CA SER A 624 1.26 -25.04 27.20
C SER A 624 1.40 -23.56 27.58
N SER A 625 0.90 -22.66 26.73
CA SER A 625 0.90 -21.20 26.93
C SER A 625 0.07 -20.75 28.14
N ILE A 626 -1.00 -21.48 28.50
CA ILE A 626 -1.87 -21.16 29.64
C ILE A 626 -1.47 -21.84 30.97
N GLY A 627 -0.32 -22.51 30.98
CA GLY A 627 0.36 -23.01 32.18
C GLY A 627 -0.32 -24.20 32.87
N LEU A 628 -1.08 -25.01 32.11
CA LEU A 628 -1.72 -26.24 32.60
C LEU A 628 -0.75 -27.42 32.48
N ARG A 629 -0.77 -28.32 33.47
CA ARG A 629 0.33 -29.27 33.75
C ARG A 629 -0.01 -30.74 33.51
N GLY A 630 -1.27 -31.05 33.24
CA GLY A 630 -1.71 -32.43 33.12
C GLY A 630 -3.19 -32.64 33.37
N LEU A 631 -3.61 -33.89 33.19
CA LEU A 631 -4.92 -34.39 33.63
C LEU A 631 -4.92 -34.59 35.16
N GLY A 632 -6.00 -34.18 35.82
CA GLY A 632 -6.18 -34.23 37.26
C GLY A 632 -7.63 -33.94 37.67
N ASP A 633 -7.83 -33.31 38.82
CA ASP A 633 -9.15 -32.96 39.34
C ASP A 633 -9.59 -31.54 38.96
N GLY A 634 -8.82 -30.85 38.10
CA GLY A 634 -9.07 -29.44 37.74
C GLY A 634 -8.40 -28.43 38.66
N SER A 635 -7.78 -28.86 39.76
CA SER A 635 -7.09 -27.99 40.72
C SER A 635 -5.59 -27.96 40.43
N ALA A 636 -4.85 -27.03 41.05
CA ALA A 636 -3.38 -26.95 40.98
C ALA A 636 -2.82 -27.02 39.55
N ASN A 637 -3.41 -26.24 38.64
CA ASN A 637 -3.04 -26.17 37.21
C ASN A 637 -3.23 -27.49 36.44
N THR A 638 -4.11 -28.39 36.89
CA THR A 638 -4.55 -29.56 36.12
C THR A 638 -5.90 -29.32 35.46
N ILE A 639 -6.24 -30.12 34.46
CA ILE A 639 -7.58 -30.17 33.87
C ILE A 639 -8.32 -31.45 34.26
N TYR A 640 -9.64 -31.41 34.32
CA TYR A 640 -10.48 -32.61 34.42
C TYR A 640 -11.41 -32.70 33.23
N LEU A 641 -11.80 -33.93 32.91
CA LEU A 641 -12.71 -34.23 31.81
C LEU A 641 -14.09 -34.56 32.38
N SER A 642 -15.14 -34.06 31.73
CA SER A 642 -16.53 -34.38 32.10
C SER A 642 -17.41 -34.46 30.87
N VAL A 643 -18.51 -35.20 30.94
CA VAL A 643 -19.47 -35.30 29.83
C VAL A 643 -20.78 -34.65 30.28
N ASN A 644 -21.50 -34.00 29.36
CA ASN A 644 -22.86 -33.53 29.64
C ASN A 644 -23.85 -34.68 29.86
N ALA A 645 -25.03 -34.35 30.40
CA ALA A 645 -26.02 -35.31 30.87
C ALA A 645 -26.56 -36.27 29.80
N ASP A 646 -26.56 -35.85 28.53
CA ASP A 646 -27.02 -36.62 27.37
C ASP A 646 -25.88 -37.34 26.63
N GLY A 647 -24.62 -37.13 27.03
CA GLY A 647 -23.47 -37.79 26.41
C GLY A 647 -22.99 -37.16 25.11
N SER A 648 -23.53 -36.00 24.70
CA SER A 648 -23.24 -35.41 23.39
C SER A 648 -21.94 -34.61 23.33
N LYS A 649 -21.38 -34.16 24.46
CA LYS A 649 -20.13 -33.37 24.51
C LYS A 649 -19.23 -33.75 25.67
N THR A 650 -17.92 -33.75 25.41
CA THR A 650 -16.87 -33.88 26.42
C THR A 650 -16.27 -32.51 26.71
N TYR A 651 -16.15 -32.14 27.96
CA TYR A 651 -15.60 -30.86 28.37
C TYR A 651 -14.23 -31.03 29.01
N VAL A 652 -13.30 -30.18 28.59
CA VAL A 652 -11.99 -30.01 29.20
C VAL A 652 -12.06 -28.81 30.13
N LYS A 653 -11.88 -29.00 31.44
CA LYS A 653 -12.19 -27.97 32.44
C LYS A 653 -11.10 -27.78 33.48
N THR A 654 -11.04 -26.57 34.02
CA THR A 654 -10.35 -26.27 35.28
C THR A 654 -11.37 -26.00 36.40
N ASN A 655 -10.99 -26.26 37.66
CA ASN A 655 -11.76 -25.90 38.85
C ASN A 655 -11.27 -24.60 39.48
N ALA A 656 -10.00 -24.24 39.27
CA ALA A 656 -9.43 -22.97 39.69
C ALA A 656 -10.13 -21.81 38.98
N VAL A 657 -10.61 -20.85 39.76
CA VAL A 657 -11.21 -19.60 39.25
C VAL A 657 -10.15 -18.51 39.18
N ASP A 658 -10.26 -17.62 38.19
CA ASP A 658 -9.49 -16.38 38.15
C ASP A 658 -10.09 -15.30 39.08
N SER A 659 -9.51 -14.09 39.05
CA SER A 659 -9.94 -12.94 39.87
C SER A 659 -11.38 -12.48 39.60
N THR A 660 -11.97 -12.88 38.46
CA THR A 660 -13.33 -12.53 38.05
C THR A 660 -14.33 -13.68 38.22
N GLY A 661 -13.85 -14.85 38.68
CA GLY A 661 -14.67 -16.04 38.89
C GLY A 661 -14.80 -16.95 37.66
N ASN A 662 -14.03 -16.68 36.60
CA ASN A 662 -14.04 -17.47 35.38
C ASN A 662 -13.15 -18.71 35.53
N ARG A 663 -13.53 -19.80 34.84
CA ARG A 663 -12.77 -21.05 34.76
C ARG A 663 -12.54 -21.38 33.29
N PHE A 664 -11.33 -21.80 32.95
CA PHE A 664 -11.04 -22.33 31.61
C PHE A 664 -11.90 -23.57 31.34
N GLU A 665 -12.60 -23.56 30.19
CA GLU A 665 -13.51 -24.62 29.75
C GLU A 665 -13.52 -24.67 28.22
N ILE A 666 -13.23 -25.83 27.62
CA ILE A 666 -13.44 -26.11 26.19
C ILE A 666 -14.49 -27.22 26.08
N ALA A 667 -15.31 -27.19 25.04
CA ALA A 667 -16.21 -28.28 24.67
C ALA A 667 -15.70 -29.02 23.42
N LEU A 668 -15.71 -30.35 23.46
CA LEU A 668 -15.46 -31.24 22.33
C LEU A 668 -16.76 -31.94 21.99
N GLU A 669 -17.17 -31.95 20.73
CA GLU A 669 -18.32 -32.74 20.29
C GLU A 669 -18.04 -34.24 20.44
N GLY A 670 -19.04 -34.97 20.94
CA GLY A 670 -18.97 -36.40 21.21
C GLY A 670 -18.52 -36.80 22.62
N ASN A 671 -18.73 -38.07 22.96
CA ASN A 671 -18.22 -38.68 24.18
C ASN A 671 -16.82 -39.28 23.94
N LEU A 672 -15.80 -38.50 24.31
CA LEU A 672 -14.38 -38.80 24.16
C LEU A 672 -13.71 -39.12 25.49
N LEU A 673 -14.48 -39.27 26.58
CA LEU A 673 -13.96 -39.42 27.94
C LEU A 673 -12.98 -40.59 28.07
N ASP A 674 -13.28 -41.71 27.41
CA ASP A 674 -12.45 -42.92 27.41
C ASP A 674 -11.35 -42.92 26.33
N LYS A 675 -11.32 -41.91 25.45
CA LYS A 675 -10.38 -41.79 24.33
C LYS A 675 -9.27 -40.76 24.59
N LEU A 676 -9.56 -39.72 25.36
CA LEU A 676 -8.59 -38.67 25.68
C LEU A 676 -7.59 -39.16 26.72
N SER A 677 -6.31 -38.88 26.48
CA SER A 677 -5.24 -39.16 27.42
C SER A 677 -4.28 -37.98 27.51
N ALA A 678 -3.23 -38.08 28.33
CA ALA A 678 -2.27 -37.00 28.45
C ALA A 678 -1.54 -36.67 27.13
N SER A 679 -1.52 -37.59 26.15
CA SER A 679 -0.94 -37.35 24.81
C SER A 679 -1.85 -36.56 23.87
N SER A 680 -3.15 -36.45 24.19
CA SER A 680 -4.11 -35.63 23.43
C SER A 680 -3.96 -34.14 23.74
N PHE A 681 -3.08 -33.79 24.66
CA PHE A 681 -2.83 -32.43 25.12
C PHE A 681 -1.33 -32.15 25.15
N ILE A 682 -0.98 -30.90 24.90
CA ILE A 682 0.38 -30.40 25.14
C ILE A 682 0.33 -29.64 26.48
N PHE A 683 0.92 -30.24 27.51
CA PHE A 683 0.96 -29.71 28.88
C PHE A 683 2.35 -29.19 29.27
N SER A 684 2.39 -28.33 30.29
CA SER A 684 3.60 -28.05 31.08
C SER A 684 3.94 -29.21 32.07
N THR A 685 5.16 -29.35 32.59
CA THR A 685 5.68 -30.61 33.21
C THR A 685 5.78 -30.66 34.80
N ALA A 686 5.46 -31.78 35.55
CA ALA A 686 5.81 -32.13 37.02
C ALA A 686 5.41 -33.57 37.66
N SER A 687 5.93 -34.08 38.86
CA SER A 687 6.08 -35.53 39.45
C SER A 687 5.59 -35.95 40.96
N ALA A 688 5.70 -37.24 41.57
CA ALA A 688 4.99 -37.92 42.81
C ALA A 688 5.67 -38.77 44.06
N THR A 689 5.07 -38.85 45.34
CA THR A 689 5.13 -39.50 46.80
C THR A 689 6.17 -40.45 47.59
N ASN A 690 6.65 -40.29 48.89
CA ASN A 690 7.96 -39.72 49.49
C ASN A 690 9.08 -40.72 50.08
N GLN A 691 10.35 -40.76 49.58
CA GLN A 691 11.51 -41.61 50.03
C GLN A 691 12.67 -40.66 50.30
N ALA A 692 13.43 -40.78 51.41
CA ALA A 692 14.43 -39.78 51.81
C ALA A 692 15.35 -39.30 50.68
N PRO A 693 15.75 -38.02 50.68
CA PRO A 693 16.36 -37.42 49.51
C PRO A 693 17.76 -38.02 49.30
N VAL A 694 18.10 -38.34 48.07
CA VAL A 694 19.43 -38.82 47.67
C VAL A 694 20.11 -37.80 46.77
N LEU A 695 21.42 -37.66 46.92
CA LEU A 695 22.26 -36.89 45.99
C LEU A 695 22.60 -37.79 44.79
N ASN A 696 21.99 -37.50 43.64
CA ASN A 696 22.24 -38.23 42.39
C ASN A 696 23.40 -37.63 41.60
N THR A 697 23.51 -36.31 41.61
CA THR A 697 24.51 -35.57 40.84
C THR A 697 25.15 -34.54 41.76
N PRO A 698 26.45 -34.71 42.09
CA PRO A 698 27.19 -33.73 42.88
C PRO A 698 27.10 -32.34 42.26
N LEU A 699 26.99 -31.33 43.12
CA LEU A 699 26.93 -29.94 42.71
C LEU A 699 28.28 -29.52 42.14
N MET A 700 28.26 -28.92 40.95
CA MET A 700 29.48 -28.48 40.30
C MET A 700 29.91 -27.13 40.84
N ASP A 701 31.21 -26.97 41.04
CA ASP A 701 31.81 -25.67 41.33
C ASP A 701 31.49 -24.68 40.20
N GLN A 702 31.09 -23.47 40.57
CA GLN A 702 30.71 -22.40 39.66
C GLN A 702 31.84 -21.38 39.56
N ASN A 703 32.15 -20.95 38.35
CA ASN A 703 32.99 -19.78 38.12
C ASN A 703 32.11 -18.71 37.49
N ILE A 704 31.95 -17.60 38.20
CA ILE A 704 31.03 -16.54 37.85
C ILE A 704 31.78 -15.23 37.84
N THR A 705 31.10 -14.15 37.50
CA THR A 705 31.73 -12.87 37.29
C THR A 705 30.88 -11.79 37.94
N GLU A 706 31.49 -10.77 38.56
CA GLU A 706 30.79 -9.64 39.21
C GLU A 706 29.75 -9.01 38.27
N GLN A 707 28.68 -8.43 38.79
CA GLN A 707 27.61 -7.75 38.04
C GLN A 707 26.77 -8.61 37.09
N LYS A 708 27.23 -9.81 36.71
CA LYS A 708 26.38 -10.79 36.04
C LYS A 708 25.50 -11.44 37.08
N ALA A 709 24.20 -11.41 36.83
CA ALA A 709 23.24 -12.17 37.62
C ALA A 709 23.70 -13.63 37.66
N PHE A 710 24.24 -14.01 38.81
CA PHE A 710 24.55 -15.39 39.08
C PHE A 710 23.22 -16.07 39.31
N SER A 711 22.95 -17.05 38.46
CA SER A 711 21.82 -17.94 38.62
C SER A 711 22.38 -19.34 38.46
N TYR A 712 22.74 -19.94 39.59
CA TYR A 712 23.02 -21.36 39.62
C TYR A 712 21.77 -22.06 40.11
N ALA A 713 20.94 -22.41 39.14
CA ALA A 713 19.93 -23.41 39.33
C ALA A 713 20.65 -24.75 39.55
N VAL A 714 20.59 -25.25 40.78
CA VAL A 714 20.98 -26.62 41.08
C VAL A 714 20.22 -27.51 40.11
N GLN A 715 20.94 -28.38 39.38
CA GLN A 715 20.31 -29.19 38.34
C GLN A 715 19.09 -29.91 38.92
N PRO A 716 17.90 -29.74 38.31
CA PRO A 716 16.70 -30.42 38.78
C PRO A 716 16.95 -31.94 38.79
N GLY A 717 16.80 -32.57 39.96
CA GLY A 717 17.12 -33.99 40.16
C GLY A 717 18.52 -34.28 40.72
N SER A 718 19.41 -33.28 40.88
CA SER A 718 20.66 -33.41 41.64
C SER A 718 20.40 -33.96 43.04
N PHE A 719 19.35 -33.48 43.68
CA PHE A 719 18.70 -34.14 44.80
C PHE A 719 17.34 -34.64 44.32
N SER A 720 17.05 -35.90 44.59
CA SER A 720 15.70 -36.44 44.40
C SER A 720 15.29 -37.15 45.66
N ASP A 721 14.07 -36.95 46.13
CA ASP A 721 13.40 -38.04 46.83
C ASP A 721 13.16 -39.13 45.78
N PRO A 722 13.61 -40.38 45.99
CA PRO A 722 13.20 -41.48 45.14
C PRO A 722 11.70 -41.73 45.12
N ASP A 723 10.96 -41.07 46.00
CA ASP A 723 9.53 -41.00 45.87
C ASP A 723 9.01 -39.54 45.70
N SER A 724 9.71 -38.71 44.94
CA SER A 724 9.27 -37.40 44.41
C SER A 724 8.40 -36.52 45.33
N SER A 725 8.72 -36.43 46.63
CA SER A 725 8.11 -35.40 47.45
C SER A 725 8.81 -34.07 47.29
N SER A 726 8.08 -33.01 47.64
CA SER A 726 8.64 -31.68 47.64
C SER A 726 9.73 -31.60 48.69
N LEU A 727 10.96 -31.62 48.21
CA LEU A 727 12.13 -31.34 49.00
C LEU A 727 12.13 -29.86 49.41
N THR A 728 12.34 -29.62 50.70
CA THR A 728 12.64 -28.32 51.27
C THR A 728 14.16 -28.18 51.35
N TYR A 729 14.67 -27.04 50.89
CA TYR A 729 16.10 -26.84 50.78
C TYR A 729 16.55 -25.67 51.65
N SER A 730 17.69 -25.84 52.30
CA SER A 730 18.37 -24.78 53.05
C SER A 730 19.83 -24.69 52.62
N ALA A 731 20.33 -23.48 52.51
CA ALA A 731 21.70 -23.22 52.10
C ALA A 731 22.42 -22.33 53.11
N THR A 732 23.67 -22.68 53.39
CA THR A 732 24.60 -21.92 54.23
C THR A 732 25.98 -21.95 53.59
N LEU A 733 26.94 -21.20 54.11
CA LEU A 733 28.34 -21.48 53.81
C LEU A 733 28.75 -22.81 54.48
N ALA A 734 29.83 -23.43 54.00
CA ALA A 734 30.29 -24.74 54.47
C ALA A 734 30.71 -24.75 55.95
N ASP A 735 30.97 -23.59 56.55
CA ASP A 735 31.23 -23.40 57.99
C ASP A 735 29.95 -23.19 58.83
N ASN A 736 28.77 -23.25 58.20
CA ASN A 736 27.43 -22.97 58.73
C ASN A 736 27.12 -21.49 59.01
N SER A 737 27.94 -20.55 58.52
CA SER A 737 27.58 -19.14 58.51
C SER A 737 26.56 -18.80 57.42
N ALA A 738 25.90 -17.65 57.52
CA ALA A 738 24.90 -17.20 56.56
C ALA A 738 25.54 -16.90 55.19
N LEU A 739 24.74 -16.99 54.12
CA LEU A 739 25.18 -16.61 52.79
C LEU A 739 25.50 -15.10 52.73
N PRO A 740 26.47 -14.66 51.89
CA PRO A 740 26.72 -13.24 51.63
C PRO A 740 25.46 -12.53 51.14
N ASP A 741 25.32 -11.22 51.42
CA ASP A 741 24.10 -10.45 51.09
C ASP A 741 23.75 -10.44 49.59
N TRP A 742 24.76 -10.54 48.73
CA TRP A 742 24.57 -10.60 47.29
C TRP A 742 24.04 -11.96 46.81
N LEU A 743 24.24 -13.04 47.58
CA LEU A 743 23.91 -14.41 47.20
C LEU A 743 22.68 -14.89 47.97
N LYS A 744 21.55 -14.97 47.28
CA LYS A 744 20.30 -15.49 47.83
C LYS A 744 20.09 -16.91 47.34
N PHE A 745 19.59 -17.76 48.22
CA PHE A 745 19.10 -19.07 47.83
C PHE A 745 17.58 -19.05 47.86
N ASP A 746 16.98 -19.08 46.68
CA ASP A 746 15.53 -19.29 46.58
C ASP A 746 15.24 -20.79 46.58
N SER A 747 14.88 -21.29 47.77
CA SER A 747 14.49 -22.68 47.99
C SER A 747 13.32 -23.16 47.11
N LYS A 748 12.54 -22.27 46.46
CA LYS A 748 11.46 -22.65 45.53
C LYS A 748 11.96 -22.93 44.12
N THR A 749 12.98 -22.21 43.67
CA THR A 749 13.58 -22.36 42.34
C THR A 749 14.88 -23.17 42.36
N LEU A 750 15.34 -23.59 43.56
CA LEU A 750 16.66 -24.20 43.81
C LEU A 750 17.82 -23.44 43.18
N THR A 751 17.59 -22.15 43.03
CA THR A 751 18.49 -21.27 42.36
C THR A 751 19.19 -20.45 43.41
N PHE A 752 20.50 -20.59 43.44
CA PHE A 752 21.33 -19.54 43.98
C PHE A 752 21.29 -18.40 43.01
N SER A 753 20.54 -17.37 43.37
CA SER A 753 20.39 -16.16 42.58
C SER A 753 20.96 -14.98 43.33
N GLY A 754 21.63 -14.12 42.60
CA GLY A 754 22.32 -13.01 43.21
C GLY A 754 23.18 -12.33 42.19
N THR A 755 23.30 -11.02 42.28
CA THR A 755 24.27 -10.32 41.46
C THR A 755 25.43 -9.97 42.38
N PRO A 756 26.58 -10.69 42.30
CA PRO A 756 27.76 -10.29 43.04
C PRO A 756 28.09 -8.85 42.65
N GLY A 757 27.99 -7.90 43.59
CA GLY A 757 28.34 -6.50 43.32
C GLY A 757 29.85 -6.36 43.00
N GLY A 758 30.29 -5.19 42.56
CA GLY A 758 31.69 -4.91 42.17
C GLY A 758 32.77 -5.11 43.25
N THR A 759 32.41 -5.59 44.44
CA THR A 759 33.35 -5.93 45.54
C THR A 759 33.29 -7.40 45.97
N ALA A 760 32.55 -8.23 45.23
CA ALA A 760 32.22 -9.61 45.61
C ALA A 760 33.18 -10.66 45.02
N SER A 761 34.28 -10.25 44.38
CA SER A 761 35.32 -11.15 43.87
C SER A 761 35.96 -12.02 44.97
N GLY A 762 36.06 -13.32 44.73
CA GLY A 762 36.56 -14.29 45.71
C GLY A 762 35.92 -15.68 45.63
N LEU A 763 36.37 -16.59 46.50
CA LEU A 763 35.91 -17.98 46.56
C LEU A 763 34.96 -18.21 47.74
N TYR A 764 33.73 -18.67 47.46
CA TYR A 764 32.70 -18.97 48.43
C TYR A 764 32.36 -20.47 48.41
N SER A 765 32.53 -21.18 49.52
CA SER A 765 32.14 -22.59 49.61
C SER A 765 30.75 -22.71 50.23
N VAL A 766 29.78 -23.16 49.43
CA VAL A 766 28.36 -23.19 49.76
C VAL A 766 27.91 -24.62 50.02
N LEU A 767 27.22 -24.84 51.14
CA LEU A 767 26.60 -26.11 51.55
C LEU A 767 25.09 -26.03 51.32
N LEU A 768 24.56 -26.94 50.52
CA LEU A 768 23.13 -27.07 50.26
C LEU A 768 22.59 -28.36 50.87
N THR A 769 21.57 -28.25 51.71
CA THR A 769 20.87 -29.37 52.36
C THR A 769 19.46 -29.51 51.80
N ALA A 770 19.12 -30.68 51.26
CA ALA A 770 17.79 -31.05 50.80
C ALA A 770 17.11 -31.94 51.85
N SER A 771 15.90 -31.59 52.26
CA SER A 771 15.13 -32.29 53.30
C SER A 771 13.71 -32.59 52.83
N ASP A 772 13.21 -33.80 53.02
CA ASP A 772 11.84 -34.15 52.68
C ASP A 772 10.80 -33.59 53.68
N ALA A 773 9.52 -33.71 53.34
CA ALA A 773 8.42 -33.21 54.18
C ALA A 773 8.29 -33.96 55.54
N THR A 774 9.05 -35.03 55.74
CA THR A 774 9.13 -35.81 56.99
C THR A 774 10.39 -35.52 57.81
N GLY A 775 11.27 -34.66 57.29
CA GLY A 775 12.48 -34.17 57.95
C GLY A 775 13.74 -35.00 57.70
N ALA A 776 13.73 -35.97 56.78
CA ALA A 776 14.94 -36.70 56.39
C ALA A 776 15.72 -35.90 55.34
N SER A 777 17.06 -35.84 55.43
CA SER A 777 17.86 -34.94 54.60
C SER A 777 19.19 -35.50 54.11
N VAL A 778 19.69 -34.90 53.02
CA VAL A 778 21.02 -35.13 52.43
C VAL A 778 21.61 -33.77 52.05
N ALA A 779 22.93 -33.63 52.04
CA ALA A 779 23.60 -32.37 51.71
C ALA A 779 24.80 -32.59 50.79
N ASP A 780 25.13 -31.55 50.03
CA ASP A 780 26.33 -31.48 49.20
C ASP A 780 26.92 -30.06 49.22
N SER A 781 28.21 -29.93 48.92
CA SER A 781 28.91 -28.64 48.93
C SER A 781 29.64 -28.38 47.61
N PHE A 782 29.52 -27.16 47.10
CA PHE A 782 30.24 -26.69 45.91
C PHE A 782 30.84 -25.30 46.14
N ALA A 783 31.87 -24.95 45.38
CA ALA A 783 32.52 -23.65 45.43
C ALA A 783 31.98 -22.72 44.34
N ILE A 784 31.82 -21.44 44.67
CA ILE A 784 31.54 -20.35 43.73
C ILE A 784 32.76 -19.44 43.73
N ASN A 785 33.44 -19.36 42.60
CA ASN A 785 34.56 -18.47 42.37
C ASN A 785 34.09 -17.28 41.54
N VAL A 786 34.09 -16.08 42.11
CA VAL A 786 33.66 -14.84 41.45
C VAL A 786 34.87 -14.08 40.89
N GLY A 787 34.93 -13.90 39.58
CA GLY A 787 35.91 -13.08 38.85
C GLY A 787 35.35 -11.71 38.43
N ASN A 788 36.16 -10.84 37.83
CA ASN A 788 35.74 -9.47 37.45
C ASN A 788 35.13 -9.42 36.03
N VAL A 789 34.07 -8.62 35.81
CA VAL A 789 33.45 -8.42 34.48
C VAL A 789 34.19 -7.35 33.68
N ALA A 790 34.19 -7.52 32.36
CA ALA A 790 34.75 -6.57 31.41
C ALA A 790 33.64 -5.62 30.88
N PRO A 791 33.97 -4.35 30.60
CA PRO A 791 33.03 -3.32 30.12
C PRO A 791 32.23 -3.69 28.86
N GLY A 792 31.00 -3.17 28.70
CA GLY A 792 30.10 -3.43 27.56
C GLY A 792 28.81 -2.59 27.46
N THR A 793 27.94 -2.91 26.50
CA THR A 793 26.68 -2.17 26.22
C THR A 793 25.47 -2.81 26.91
N LEU A 794 24.66 -2.00 27.60
CA LEU A 794 23.39 -2.32 28.26
C LEU A 794 22.25 -1.53 27.60
N SER A 795 21.13 -2.18 27.30
CA SER A 795 19.96 -1.54 26.69
C SER A 795 18.68 -1.89 27.45
N GLY A 796 17.82 -0.90 27.68
CA GLY A 796 16.51 -0.96 28.32
C GLY A 796 15.38 -1.30 27.34
N THR A 797 14.15 -0.93 27.69
CA THR A 797 12.92 -1.17 26.93
C THR A 797 12.11 0.11 26.72
N GLN A 798 10.89 0.01 26.20
CA GLN A 798 9.99 1.16 26.04
C GLN A 798 9.25 1.53 27.35
N ASN A 799 9.72 1.06 28.51
CA ASN A 799 9.12 1.33 29.82
C ASN A 799 10.16 1.96 30.76
N ALA A 800 9.67 2.68 31.78
CA ALA A 800 10.49 3.27 32.83
C ALA A 800 11.29 2.23 33.64
N GLU A 801 12.62 2.33 33.61
CA GLU A 801 13.60 1.37 34.11
C GLU A 801 14.79 2.00 34.85
N ALA A 802 15.62 1.16 35.47
CA ALA A 802 16.88 1.59 36.08
C ALA A 802 18.04 0.72 35.57
N LEU A 803 19.01 1.34 34.89
CA LEU A 803 20.19 0.70 34.32
C LEU A 803 21.46 1.09 35.09
N TYR A 804 22.33 0.11 35.34
CA TYR A 804 23.57 0.28 36.12
C TYR A 804 24.76 -0.32 35.36
N GLY A 805 25.82 0.47 35.17
CA GLY A 805 27.10 0.12 34.59
C GLY A 805 28.07 -0.53 35.59
N THR A 806 29.27 -0.81 35.10
CA THR A 806 30.36 -1.52 35.75
C THR A 806 31.46 -0.56 36.24
N GLU A 807 32.63 -1.10 36.60
CA GLU A 807 33.82 -0.28 36.91
C GLU A 807 34.69 -0.02 35.65
N GLY A 808 34.18 -0.20 34.44
CA GLY A 808 34.86 0.17 33.21
C GLY A 808 33.91 0.79 32.19
N ASP A 809 34.47 1.29 31.09
CA ASP A 809 33.76 2.07 30.04
C ASP A 809 32.53 1.35 29.43
N ASP A 810 31.33 1.64 29.92
CA ASP A 810 30.07 1.03 29.52
C ASP A 810 29.23 1.92 28.59
N THR A 811 28.20 1.33 27.96
CA THR A 811 27.21 2.09 27.17
C THR A 811 25.80 1.73 27.62
N LEU A 812 25.03 2.68 28.15
CA LEU A 812 23.68 2.48 28.65
C LEU A 812 22.66 3.18 27.74
N LEU A 813 21.68 2.43 27.22
CA LEU A 813 20.61 2.92 26.33
C LEU A 813 19.24 2.69 27.00
N GLY A 814 18.45 3.71 27.32
CA GLY A 814 17.14 3.60 27.98
C GLY A 814 16.02 3.18 27.02
N LEU A 815 15.98 3.79 25.83
CA LEU A 815 14.97 3.69 24.76
C LEU A 815 13.71 4.52 25.01
N GLY A 816 12.79 4.12 25.87
CA GLY A 816 11.55 4.88 26.07
C GLY A 816 10.94 4.70 27.46
N GLY A 817 10.21 5.70 27.94
CA GLY A 817 9.73 5.76 29.32
C GLY A 817 10.62 6.65 30.19
N ASP A 818 10.21 6.93 31.44
CA ASP A 818 10.98 7.79 32.37
C ASP A 818 12.07 6.94 33.09
N ASP A 819 13.28 6.85 32.54
CA ASP A 819 14.37 5.96 32.94
C ASP A 819 15.37 6.57 33.95
N THR A 820 16.15 5.71 34.61
CA THR A 820 17.30 6.09 35.47
C THR A 820 18.57 5.33 35.08
N LEU A 821 19.57 6.01 34.50
CA LEU A 821 20.82 5.39 34.04
C LEU A 821 21.98 5.76 34.98
N ARG A 822 22.85 4.79 35.33
CA ARG A 822 24.03 5.00 36.18
C ARG A 822 25.28 4.32 35.62
N GLY A 823 26.33 5.06 35.28
CA GLY A 823 27.59 4.53 34.72
C GLY A 823 28.49 3.85 35.77
N ASP A 824 28.55 4.42 36.98
CA ASP A 824 29.46 4.04 38.08
C ASP A 824 30.91 4.56 37.90
N THR A 825 31.90 3.74 37.52
CA THR A 825 33.26 4.26 37.25
C THR A 825 33.75 3.78 35.91
N GLY A 826 34.31 4.63 35.07
CA GLY A 826 34.60 4.29 33.68
C GLY A 826 34.33 5.49 32.79
N ALA A 827 34.78 5.46 31.54
CA ALA A 827 34.35 6.46 30.56
C ALA A 827 33.06 5.98 29.89
N ASP A 828 31.92 6.26 30.49
CA ASP A 828 30.64 5.66 30.11
C ASP A 828 29.89 6.48 29.05
N ILE A 829 29.01 5.84 28.28
CA ILE A 829 28.09 6.50 27.33
C ILE A 829 26.66 6.25 27.78
N LEU A 830 25.89 7.29 28.07
CA LEU A 830 24.50 7.20 28.55
C LEU A 830 23.55 7.89 27.58
N ASN A 831 22.50 7.21 27.14
CA ASN A 831 21.42 7.76 26.31
C ASN A 831 20.08 7.25 26.87
N GLY A 832 19.20 8.17 27.24
CA GLY A 832 17.89 7.86 27.85
C GLY A 832 16.84 7.46 26.81
N GLY A 833 16.77 8.19 25.70
CA GLY A 833 15.76 7.99 24.68
C GLY A 833 14.52 8.83 24.95
N ALA A 834 13.33 8.34 24.59
CA ALA A 834 12.10 9.11 24.70
C ALA A 834 11.50 9.06 26.11
N GLY A 835 11.52 10.16 26.86
CA GLY A 835 11.00 10.13 28.22
C GLY A 835 11.38 11.35 29.06
N ARG A 836 11.25 11.23 30.39
CA ARG A 836 11.94 12.13 31.32
C ARG A 836 12.94 11.33 32.12
N ASP A 837 14.16 11.35 31.66
CA ASP A 837 15.20 10.46 32.12
C ASP A 837 16.13 11.14 33.12
N VAL A 838 16.76 10.32 33.95
CA VAL A 838 17.70 10.76 34.98
C VAL A 838 19.02 10.02 34.84
N TRP A 839 20.10 10.74 34.53
CA TRP A 839 21.42 10.15 34.27
C TRP A 839 22.44 10.48 35.37
N TYR A 840 23.24 9.47 35.72
CA TYR A 840 24.39 9.56 36.62
C TYR A 840 25.61 8.98 35.90
N GLY A 841 26.57 9.81 35.49
CA GLY A 841 27.81 9.32 34.84
C GLY A 841 28.67 8.58 35.84
N GLY A 842 28.87 9.19 37.01
CA GLY A 842 29.72 8.66 38.07
C GLY A 842 31.09 9.31 38.06
N ALA A 843 32.16 8.51 38.11
CA ALA A 843 33.53 9.02 38.11
C ALA A 843 34.28 8.56 36.86
N ASP A 844 35.18 9.42 36.36
CA ASP A 844 35.87 9.33 35.06
C ASP A 844 35.10 10.10 33.96
N ALA A 845 35.44 9.94 32.68
CA ALA A 845 35.05 10.88 31.63
C ALA A 845 33.85 10.36 30.84
N ASP A 846 32.65 10.78 31.25
CA ASP A 846 31.39 10.22 30.73
C ASP A 846 30.82 11.03 29.56
N THR A 847 30.03 10.38 28.71
CA THR A 847 29.34 10.97 27.56
C THR A 847 27.84 10.77 27.67
N PHE A 848 27.09 11.87 27.72
CA PHE A 848 25.63 11.88 27.79
C PHE A 848 25.07 12.25 26.42
N SER A 849 24.40 11.32 25.73
CA SER A 849 24.05 11.45 24.32
C SER A 849 22.54 11.47 24.09
N ASP A 850 22.08 12.46 23.34
CA ASP A 850 20.73 12.53 22.78
C ASP A 850 20.77 12.24 21.28
N SER A 851 19.88 11.36 20.82
CA SER A 851 19.87 10.85 19.44
C SER A 851 18.80 11.48 18.55
N ALA A 852 17.72 11.99 19.13
CA ALA A 852 16.64 12.68 18.43
C ALA A 852 16.10 13.85 19.26
N LEU A 853 15.51 14.86 18.59
CA LEU A 853 14.88 16.00 19.27
C LEU A 853 13.68 15.60 20.13
N THR A 854 13.10 14.42 19.87
CA THR A 854 12.03 13.83 20.67
C THR A 854 12.51 13.23 21.98
N ASP A 855 13.83 13.06 22.17
CA ASP A 855 14.41 12.45 23.36
C ASP A 855 14.29 13.41 24.54
N SER A 856 14.82 14.64 24.41
CA SER A 856 14.72 15.68 25.44
C SER A 856 14.24 17.04 24.92
N TYR A 857 13.00 17.42 25.25
CA TYR A 857 12.37 18.65 24.74
C TYR A 857 11.40 19.36 25.68
N ARG A 858 11.10 20.61 25.32
CA ARG A 858 10.07 21.43 25.95
C ARG A 858 9.31 22.29 24.95
N ASN A 859 7.98 22.22 25.01
CA ASN A 859 7.09 23.19 24.36
C ASN A 859 6.72 24.32 25.34
N TYR A 860 6.94 25.57 24.92
CA TYR A 860 6.72 26.77 25.73
C TYR A 860 5.33 27.40 25.55
N GLU A 861 4.51 26.85 24.65
CA GLU A 861 3.13 27.25 24.45
C GLU A 861 2.22 26.78 25.60
N ALA A 862 1.10 27.46 25.77
CA ALA A 862 0.19 27.18 26.88
C ALA A 862 -0.44 25.77 26.75
N GLY A 863 -0.03 24.85 27.63
CA GLY A 863 -0.49 23.45 27.62
C GLY A 863 0.45 22.48 26.89
N GLY A 864 1.61 22.94 26.43
CA GLY A 864 2.62 22.13 25.76
C GLY A 864 3.18 20.99 26.63
N LEU A 865 3.55 19.88 25.97
CA LEU A 865 4.18 18.73 26.60
C LEU A 865 5.65 19.03 26.96
N THR A 866 6.16 18.35 27.99
CA THR A 866 7.54 18.48 28.45
C THR A 866 8.10 17.11 28.81
N ALA A 867 9.24 16.80 28.20
CA ALA A 867 9.99 15.57 28.35
C ALA A 867 11.47 15.98 28.48
N THR A 868 11.82 16.68 29.56
CA THR A 868 13.17 17.24 29.75
C THR A 868 13.99 16.33 30.64
N ASP A 869 15.10 15.83 30.10
CA ASP A 869 16.02 14.93 30.79
C ASP A 869 16.92 15.68 31.77
N THR A 870 17.42 14.95 32.78
CA THR A 870 18.24 15.50 33.86
C THR A 870 19.53 14.72 34.10
N ILE A 871 20.67 15.38 33.92
CA ILE A 871 21.99 14.88 34.33
C ILE A 871 22.27 15.34 35.76
N CYS A 872 22.63 14.39 36.63
CA CYS A 872 22.69 14.62 38.08
C CYS A 872 24.10 14.92 38.64
N ASP A 873 25.17 14.50 37.97
CA ASP A 873 26.55 14.56 38.48
C ASP A 873 27.59 15.03 37.45
N PHE A 874 27.15 15.77 36.43
CA PHE A 874 28.02 16.30 35.37
C PHE A 874 29.24 17.09 35.90
N THR A 875 30.42 16.73 35.43
CA THR A 875 31.71 17.32 35.77
C THR A 875 32.31 18.07 34.58
N PRO A 876 32.27 19.42 34.56
CA PRO A 876 32.82 20.23 33.46
C PRO A 876 34.32 19.99 33.24
N GLY A 877 34.73 19.95 31.97
CA GLY A 877 36.09 19.69 31.51
C GLY A 877 36.47 18.20 31.48
N GLN A 878 35.62 17.33 32.01
CA GLN A 878 35.83 15.89 32.09
C GLN A 878 34.76 15.16 31.29
N ASP A 879 33.49 15.41 31.60
CA ASP A 879 32.35 14.79 30.93
C ASP A 879 32.02 15.51 29.62
N LYS A 880 31.17 14.89 28.81
CA LYS A 880 30.72 15.36 27.50
C LYS A 880 29.21 15.23 27.36
N ILE A 881 28.59 16.20 26.72
CA ILE A 881 27.20 16.11 26.25
C ILE A 881 27.23 15.99 24.74
N ASP A 882 26.85 14.82 24.22
CA ASP A 882 26.82 14.54 22.79
C ASP A 882 25.46 14.88 22.20
N VAL A 883 25.44 15.97 21.45
CA VAL A 883 24.27 16.48 20.71
C VAL A 883 24.51 16.37 19.20
N SER A 884 25.48 15.55 18.78
CA SER A 884 25.94 15.52 17.40
C SER A 884 24.90 14.99 16.42
N ALA A 885 24.08 14.04 16.86
CA ALA A 885 22.96 13.48 16.11
C ALA A 885 21.80 14.47 15.93
N LEU A 886 21.71 15.50 16.79
CA LEU A 886 20.64 16.52 16.75
C LEU A 886 20.93 17.64 15.74
N GLY A 887 22.11 17.65 15.12
CA GLY A 887 22.50 18.66 14.14
C GLY A 887 22.86 20.03 14.73
N PHE A 888 23.14 20.13 16.04
CA PHE A 888 23.69 21.34 16.65
C PHE A 888 25.19 21.45 16.37
N LEU A 889 25.65 22.67 16.09
CA LEU A 889 27.01 22.96 15.60
C LEU A 889 27.88 23.72 16.61
N GLY A 890 27.29 24.26 17.69
CA GLY A 890 28.04 25.03 18.68
C GLY A 890 27.18 25.71 19.74
N LEU A 891 27.82 26.51 20.60
CA LEU A 891 27.15 27.37 21.57
C LEU A 891 26.91 28.77 20.98
N GLY A 892 25.76 29.37 21.28
CA GLY A 892 25.34 30.65 20.70
C GLY A 892 24.10 31.24 21.37
N ASN A 893 23.25 31.90 20.57
CA ASN A 893 22.00 32.49 21.04
C ASN A 893 20.80 31.52 21.00
N GLY A 894 21.01 30.27 20.57
CA GLY A 894 19.93 29.30 20.34
C GLY A 894 19.38 29.33 18.90
N GLU A 895 19.80 30.34 18.12
CA GLU A 895 19.62 30.58 16.68
C GLU A 895 20.39 29.55 15.83
N ASN A 896 19.97 29.23 14.59
CA ASN A 896 20.81 28.64 13.54
C ASN A 896 21.70 27.46 13.98
N HIS A 897 21.10 26.39 14.50
CA HIS A 897 21.83 25.20 14.99
C HIS A 897 22.79 25.46 16.17
N THR A 898 22.61 26.54 16.93
CA THR A 898 23.36 26.79 18.18
C THR A 898 22.53 26.52 19.43
N LEU A 899 23.20 26.29 20.55
CA LEU A 899 22.58 26.11 21.87
C LEU A 899 22.92 27.27 22.81
N TYR A 900 21.98 27.66 23.68
CA TYR A 900 22.19 28.65 24.73
C TYR A 900 21.91 28.07 26.12
N MET A 901 22.50 28.70 27.15
CA MET A 901 22.41 28.21 28.53
C MET A 901 21.68 29.21 29.43
N THR A 902 20.87 28.68 30.35
CA THR A 902 20.15 29.48 31.35
C THR A 902 20.13 28.78 32.70
N LEU A 903 19.84 29.52 33.78
CA LEU A 903 19.61 28.96 35.10
C LEU A 903 18.10 28.92 35.40
N ASN A 904 17.71 27.97 36.24
CA ASN A 904 16.39 27.99 36.85
C ASN A 904 16.26 29.14 37.89
N GLU A 905 15.04 29.42 38.36
CA GLU A 905 14.78 30.50 39.32
C GLU A 905 15.56 30.38 40.64
N ALA A 906 15.81 29.13 41.09
CA ALA A 906 16.55 28.86 42.32
C ALA A 906 18.08 28.95 42.14
N GLY A 907 18.56 28.98 40.89
CA GLY A 907 19.98 28.96 40.54
C GLY A 907 20.71 27.65 40.87
N ASP A 908 19.97 26.54 41.04
CA ASP A 908 20.51 25.22 41.37
C ASP A 908 20.42 24.20 40.22
N LYS A 909 19.87 24.60 39.06
CA LYS A 909 19.93 23.84 37.80
C LYS A 909 20.34 24.73 36.64
N THR A 910 21.17 24.18 35.75
CA THR A 910 21.56 24.78 34.48
C THR A 910 20.82 24.08 33.36
N TYR A 911 20.20 24.83 32.46
CA TYR A 911 19.51 24.31 31.29
C TYR A 911 20.28 24.67 30.03
N ILE A 912 20.42 23.71 29.12
CA ILE A 912 20.96 23.89 27.77
C ILE A 912 19.80 23.77 26.79
N LYS A 913 19.65 24.74 25.89
CA LYS A 913 18.41 24.94 25.12
C LYS A 913 18.65 25.35 23.67
N SER A 914 17.74 24.99 22.77
CA SER A 914 17.56 25.64 21.47
C SER A 914 16.52 26.76 21.55
N ALA A 915 16.67 27.81 20.74
CA ALA A 915 15.67 28.88 20.65
C ALA A 915 14.64 28.60 19.54
N THR A 916 15.09 28.02 18.42
CA THR A 916 14.23 27.56 17.33
C THR A 916 13.43 26.34 17.77
N ALA A 917 12.12 26.40 17.50
CA ALA A 917 11.21 25.27 17.68
C ALA A 917 11.11 24.45 16.39
N ASP A 918 10.83 23.16 16.52
CA ASP A 918 10.43 22.31 15.40
C ASP A 918 9.00 22.63 14.90
N ALA A 919 8.52 21.87 13.91
CA ALA A 919 7.19 22.02 13.33
C ALA A 919 6.05 21.86 14.35
N ASP A 920 6.29 21.16 15.46
CA ASP A 920 5.34 20.89 16.54
C ASP A 920 5.48 21.87 17.72
N GLY A 921 6.35 22.88 17.60
CA GLY A 921 6.59 23.89 18.63
C GLY A 921 7.52 23.45 19.76
N ASN A 922 8.15 22.28 19.66
CA ASN A 922 9.07 21.74 20.66
C ASN A 922 10.48 22.34 20.47
N ARG A 923 11.16 22.61 21.58
CA ARG A 923 12.56 23.05 21.60
C ARG A 923 13.39 22.05 22.38
N PHE A 924 14.61 21.77 21.91
CA PHE A 924 15.54 20.94 22.67
C PHE A 924 15.83 21.61 24.02
N GLU A 925 15.72 20.84 25.11
CA GLU A 925 16.05 21.30 26.45
C GLU A 925 16.55 20.11 27.28
N ILE A 926 17.77 20.20 27.82
CA ILE A 926 18.31 19.25 28.81
C ILE A 926 18.74 20.00 30.08
N ALA A 927 18.55 19.36 31.24
CA ALA A 927 18.84 19.95 32.55
C ALA A 927 20.06 19.31 33.22
N LEU A 928 20.94 20.14 33.77
CA LEU A 928 22.06 19.72 34.61
C LEU A 928 21.82 20.17 36.04
N SER A 929 22.11 19.28 36.98
CA SER A 929 22.06 19.59 38.40
C SER A 929 23.28 20.45 38.80
N GLY A 930 23.02 21.63 39.35
CA GLY A 930 24.04 22.61 39.74
C GLY A 930 24.05 23.88 38.88
N ASN A 931 24.79 24.89 39.35
CA ASN A 931 25.06 26.11 38.59
C ASN A 931 26.39 25.96 37.85
N LEU A 932 26.32 25.70 36.56
CA LEU A 932 27.45 25.42 35.68
C LEU A 932 27.58 26.45 34.54
N LEU A 933 26.79 27.53 34.58
CA LEU A 933 26.68 28.52 33.51
C LEU A 933 28.03 29.15 33.12
N ASP A 934 28.89 29.41 34.11
CA ASP A 934 30.20 30.03 33.91
C ASP A 934 31.34 29.01 33.73
N THR A 935 31.05 27.71 33.81
CA THR A 935 32.04 26.64 33.74
C THR A 935 31.94 25.78 32.49
N LEU A 936 30.76 25.69 31.87
CA LEU A 936 30.56 24.98 30.62
C LEU A 936 31.12 25.75 29.44
N THR A 937 31.83 25.04 28.57
CA THR A 937 32.42 25.54 27.33
C THR A 937 32.09 24.60 26.18
N GLU A 938 32.33 25.00 24.93
CA GLU A 938 32.15 24.10 23.76
C GLU A 938 32.93 22.79 23.87
N ALA A 939 34.02 22.77 24.63
CA ALA A 939 34.81 21.56 24.86
C ALA A 939 34.07 20.51 25.71
N ASP A 940 32.98 20.87 26.38
CA ASP A 940 32.13 19.99 27.18
C ASP A 940 31.01 19.35 26.35
N PHE A 941 30.98 19.62 25.04
CA PHE A 941 29.99 19.12 24.10
C PHE A 941 30.65 18.33 22.97
N VAL A 942 29.91 17.40 22.39
CA VAL A 942 30.19 16.82 21.07
C VAL A 942 29.11 17.32 20.13
N PHE A 943 29.50 18.19 19.19
CA PHE A 943 28.61 18.75 18.17
C PHE A 943 28.67 17.95 16.88
N GLY A 944 27.62 18.06 16.05
CA GLY A 944 27.52 17.37 14.78
C GLY A 944 28.60 17.83 13.81
N GLN A 945 29.02 16.95 12.91
CA GLN A 945 29.76 17.40 11.73
C GLN A 945 28.75 17.92 10.71
N ARG A 946 28.89 19.19 10.33
CA ARG A 946 28.11 19.79 9.25
C ARG A 946 28.43 19.03 7.95
N GLU A 947 27.43 18.47 7.26
CA GLU A 947 27.60 18.22 5.82
C GLU A 947 27.88 19.57 5.16
N ALA A 948 28.98 19.70 4.41
CA ALA A 948 29.38 20.98 3.84
C ALA A 948 28.22 21.59 3.03
N GLN A 949 27.66 22.68 3.51
CA GLN A 949 26.60 23.41 2.84
C GLN A 949 27.26 24.68 2.33
N GLU A 950 27.56 24.68 1.03
CA GLU A 950 28.23 25.79 0.38
C GLU A 950 27.42 27.08 0.59
N ILE A 951 28.11 28.20 0.76
CA ILE A 951 27.50 29.52 0.97
C ILE A 951 27.40 30.22 -0.37
N LEU A 952 26.20 30.65 -0.76
CA LEU A 952 25.99 31.51 -1.92
C LEU A 952 25.92 32.96 -1.45
N TYR A 953 26.99 33.71 -1.66
CA TYR A 953 27.09 35.10 -1.23
C TYR A 953 26.79 36.07 -2.39
N LEU A 954 25.70 36.84 -2.26
CA LEU A 954 25.14 37.71 -3.30
C LEU A 954 24.98 39.18 -2.86
N PRO A 955 26.07 39.93 -2.60
CA PRO A 955 25.97 41.35 -2.28
C PRO A 955 25.50 42.18 -3.48
N THR A 956 24.61 43.15 -3.20
CA THR A 956 24.18 44.13 -4.19
C THR A 956 25.05 45.39 -4.15
N LEU A 957 25.62 45.78 -5.29
CA LEU A 957 26.41 46.99 -5.48
C LEU A 957 25.74 47.91 -6.52
N GLY A 958 25.58 49.18 -6.17
CA GLY A 958 25.08 50.20 -7.09
C GLY A 958 24.08 51.17 -6.47
N GLN A 959 23.61 52.17 -7.23
CA GLN A 959 22.64 53.17 -6.77
C GLN A 959 21.20 52.87 -7.18
N SER A 960 20.96 52.44 -8.42
CA SER A 960 19.66 52.65 -9.10
C SER A 960 18.55 51.73 -8.56
N ASN A 961 18.63 50.41 -8.78
CA ASN A 961 17.60 49.47 -8.30
C ASN A 961 17.94 48.81 -6.95
N ALA A 962 19.21 48.87 -6.53
CA ALA A 962 19.69 48.26 -5.28
C ALA A 962 19.06 48.84 -4.01
N ARG A 963 18.73 50.14 -4.02
CA ARG A 963 18.02 50.77 -2.90
C ARG A 963 16.57 50.26 -2.82
N LEU A 964 15.92 50.08 -3.96
CA LEU A 964 14.52 49.64 -4.06
C LEU A 964 14.36 48.16 -3.69
N LEU A 965 15.32 47.31 -4.08
CA LEU A 965 15.39 45.90 -3.63
C LEU A 965 15.44 45.73 -2.11
N ARG A 966 15.75 46.78 -1.35
CA ARG A 966 15.89 46.73 0.11
C ARG A 966 14.83 47.55 0.84
N MET A 967 13.89 48.16 0.12
CA MET A 967 12.74 48.79 0.76
C MET A 967 11.82 47.69 1.27
N THR A 968 11.41 47.80 2.54
CA THR A 968 10.39 46.94 3.13
C THR A 968 9.02 47.53 2.79
N GLU A 969 8.06 46.72 2.36
CA GLU A 969 6.67 47.18 2.34
C GLU A 969 6.14 47.34 3.78
N ASP A 970 4.89 47.81 3.93
CA ASP A 970 4.15 47.83 5.20
C ASP A 970 3.92 46.40 5.77
N ASP A 971 4.39 45.35 5.07
CA ASP A 971 4.27 43.92 5.38
C ASP A 971 5.61 43.27 5.84
N ASN A 972 6.70 44.04 5.95
CA ASN A 972 8.08 43.60 6.27
C ASN A 972 8.82 42.74 5.21
N GLN A 973 8.38 42.65 3.95
CA GLN A 973 9.10 41.97 2.88
C GLN A 973 9.79 42.96 1.93
N SER A 974 10.91 42.57 1.31
CA SER A 974 11.70 43.36 0.37
C SER A 974 12.15 42.50 -0.80
N GLY A 975 12.47 43.09 -1.95
CA GLY A 975 13.01 42.33 -3.09
C GLY A 975 14.25 41.48 -2.77
N THR A 976 15.08 41.91 -1.81
CA THR A 976 16.25 41.14 -1.36
C THR A 976 15.86 39.97 -0.47
N SER A 977 14.82 40.11 0.36
CA SER A 977 14.33 39.00 1.17
C SER A 977 13.65 37.95 0.31
N GLU A 978 12.85 38.35 -0.68
CA GLU A 978 12.21 37.40 -1.61
C GLU A 978 13.26 36.68 -2.46
N MET A 979 14.30 37.38 -2.93
CA MET A 979 15.40 36.73 -3.65
C MET A 979 16.12 35.68 -2.79
N VAL A 980 16.40 35.99 -1.51
CA VAL A 980 17.07 35.04 -0.60
C VAL A 980 16.16 33.85 -0.29
N LYS A 981 14.88 34.10 -0.02
CA LYS A 981 13.87 33.10 0.30
C LYS A 981 13.69 32.10 -0.84
N ASP A 982 13.54 32.58 -2.07
CA ASP A 982 13.37 31.72 -3.24
C ASP A 982 14.65 30.97 -3.61
N LEU A 983 15.83 31.60 -3.55
CA LEU A 983 17.09 30.88 -3.76
C LEU A 983 17.35 29.82 -2.68
N THR A 984 16.96 30.07 -1.43
CA THR A 984 17.05 29.08 -0.34
C THR A 984 16.08 27.92 -0.58
N ARG A 985 14.96 28.17 -1.26
CA ARG A 985 13.99 27.13 -1.65
C ARG A 985 14.45 26.33 -2.87
N TYR A 986 15.11 26.96 -3.83
CA TYR A 986 15.50 26.34 -5.11
C TYR A 986 16.87 25.67 -5.06
N THR A 987 17.71 26.04 -4.10
CA THR A 987 19.11 25.57 -4.04
C THR A 987 19.45 25.04 -2.66
N ASP A 988 20.46 24.19 -2.59
CA ASP A 988 20.97 23.66 -1.33
C ASP A 988 21.92 24.64 -0.60
N TYR A 989 22.19 25.81 -1.20
CA TYR A 989 23.12 26.80 -0.65
C TYR A 989 22.56 27.50 0.60
N ASP A 990 23.47 27.86 1.52
CA ASP A 990 23.19 28.90 2.51
C ASP A 990 23.30 30.28 1.83
N VAL A 991 22.15 30.87 1.46
CA VAL A 991 22.10 32.10 0.67
C VAL A 991 22.25 33.33 1.57
N ARG A 992 23.27 34.15 1.31
CA ARG A 992 23.58 35.37 2.08
C ARG A 992 23.69 36.57 1.15
N SER A 993 22.88 37.60 1.36
CA SER A 993 22.92 38.84 0.56
C SER A 993 23.22 40.10 1.37
N GLN A 994 23.07 40.04 2.70
CA GLN A 994 23.28 41.16 3.62
C GLN A 994 23.97 40.71 4.91
N PHE A 995 24.63 41.64 5.60
CA PHE A 995 25.26 41.45 6.91
C PHE A 995 24.75 42.50 7.88
N ASN A 996 24.70 42.19 9.17
CA ASN A 996 24.43 43.19 10.19
C ASN A 996 25.72 43.65 10.87
N ASP A 997 25.76 44.89 11.32
CA ASP A 997 26.83 45.43 12.14
C ASP A 997 26.72 44.91 13.59
N ALA A 998 27.65 45.31 14.45
CA ALA A 998 27.69 44.86 15.85
C ALA A 998 26.46 45.27 16.68
N ASN A 999 25.61 46.17 16.18
CA ASN A 999 24.38 46.61 16.82
C ASN A 999 23.13 45.93 16.22
N GLY A 1000 23.29 45.08 15.20
CA GLY A 1000 22.19 44.41 14.52
C GLY A 1000 21.65 45.16 13.30
N ASP A 1001 22.26 46.28 12.88
CA ASP A 1001 21.80 47.08 11.74
C ASP A 1001 22.42 46.56 10.42
N PRO A 1002 21.68 46.44 9.31
CA PRO A 1002 22.24 46.00 8.03
C PRO A 1002 23.38 46.90 7.53
N ILE A 1003 24.53 46.31 7.22
CA ILE A 1003 25.71 46.95 6.62
C ILE A 1003 25.42 47.25 5.16
N ASP A 1004 25.22 48.53 4.85
CA ASP A 1004 24.95 48.97 3.49
C ASP A 1004 26.23 49.05 2.62
N LEU A 1005 26.27 48.20 1.58
CA LEU A 1005 27.30 48.20 0.52
C LEU A 1005 26.92 49.07 -0.70
N ALA A 1006 25.66 49.51 -0.81
CA ALA A 1006 25.11 50.28 -1.90
C ALA A 1006 25.10 51.78 -1.54
N VAL A 1007 26.07 52.55 -2.05
CA VAL A 1007 26.12 53.99 -1.75
C VAL A 1007 25.26 54.77 -2.75
N GLY A 1008 24.13 55.31 -2.30
CA GLY A 1008 23.29 56.20 -3.09
C GLY A 1008 24.03 57.45 -3.61
N GLY A 1009 23.74 57.84 -4.85
CA GLY A 1009 24.39 58.96 -5.54
C GLY A 1009 25.76 58.65 -6.15
N SER A 1010 26.09 57.37 -6.37
CA SER A 1010 27.40 56.95 -6.85
C SER A 1010 27.52 56.84 -8.36
N THR A 1011 28.62 57.36 -8.90
CA THR A 1011 28.91 57.36 -10.34
C THR A 1011 30.07 56.43 -10.67
N VAL A 1012 29.97 55.73 -11.79
CA VAL A 1012 31.08 54.92 -12.31
C VAL A 1012 32.19 55.79 -12.89
N VAL A 1013 31.85 57.00 -13.36
CA VAL A 1013 32.78 57.94 -14.00
C VAL A 1013 33.00 59.15 -13.09
N GLY A 1014 34.12 59.15 -12.37
CA GLY A 1014 34.54 60.24 -11.47
C GLY A 1014 35.85 60.92 -11.89
N TYR A 1015 36.20 61.99 -11.18
CA TYR A 1015 37.43 62.78 -11.39
C TYR A 1015 38.16 63.03 -10.08
N SER A 1016 39.49 62.87 -10.07
CA SER A 1016 40.36 63.11 -8.90
C SER A 1016 40.39 64.58 -8.45
N THR A 1017 39.86 65.50 -9.27
CA THR A 1017 39.73 66.93 -8.97
C THR A 1017 38.32 67.34 -8.55
N GLY A 1018 37.38 66.39 -8.45
CA GLY A 1018 36.01 66.66 -7.98
C GLY A 1018 35.99 67.14 -6.53
N THR A 1019 34.85 67.65 -6.07
CA THR A 1019 34.62 67.97 -4.67
C THR A 1019 34.71 66.72 -3.79
N GLN A 1020 34.91 66.88 -2.48
CA GLN A 1020 35.01 65.76 -1.55
C GLN A 1020 33.75 64.87 -1.57
N GLU A 1021 32.59 65.45 -1.83
CA GLU A 1021 31.32 64.72 -1.94
C GLU A 1021 31.25 63.91 -3.25
N GLU A 1022 31.62 64.50 -4.39
CA GLU A 1022 31.67 63.83 -5.69
C GLU A 1022 32.71 62.69 -5.72
N GLN A 1023 33.86 62.89 -5.07
CA GLN A 1023 34.87 61.84 -4.94
C GLN A 1023 34.39 60.69 -4.05
N ARG A 1024 33.69 60.98 -2.94
CA ARG A 1024 33.19 59.96 -2.00
C ARG A 1024 32.26 58.94 -2.67
N VAL A 1025 31.56 59.37 -3.70
CA VAL A 1025 30.56 58.56 -4.42
C VAL A 1025 31.07 58.04 -5.76
N SER A 1026 32.34 58.26 -6.11
CA SER A 1026 32.91 57.78 -7.38
C SER A 1026 33.45 56.35 -7.24
N TRP A 1027 33.08 55.45 -8.16
CA TRP A 1027 33.63 54.09 -8.26
C TRP A 1027 34.97 54.05 -8.98
N TRP A 1028 35.16 54.86 -10.03
CA TRP A 1028 36.41 54.96 -10.77
C TRP A 1028 36.78 56.41 -11.06
N LEU A 1029 38.06 56.77 -10.87
CA LEU A 1029 38.58 58.11 -11.19
C LEU A 1029 39.26 58.08 -12.56
N THR A 1030 38.56 58.56 -13.58
CA THR A 1030 38.94 58.38 -14.99
C THR A 1030 40.14 59.21 -15.44
N ASP A 1031 40.40 60.35 -14.80
CA ASP A 1031 41.51 61.25 -15.10
C ASP A 1031 42.88 60.75 -14.61
N THR A 1032 42.86 59.95 -13.54
CA THR A 1032 44.06 59.35 -12.93
C THR A 1032 44.14 57.84 -13.16
N ASP A 1033 43.07 57.26 -13.68
CA ASP A 1033 42.88 55.83 -13.89
C ASP A 1033 43.11 55.01 -12.62
N GLN A 1034 42.45 55.41 -11.53
CA GLN A 1034 42.57 54.79 -10.21
C GLN A 1034 41.18 54.43 -9.65
N PRO A 1035 41.08 53.41 -8.77
CA PRO A 1035 39.85 53.11 -8.06
C PRO A 1035 39.39 54.31 -7.22
N GLY A 1036 38.10 54.61 -7.29
CA GLY A 1036 37.51 55.70 -6.53
C GLY A 1036 37.22 55.33 -5.07
N PRO A 1037 37.03 56.33 -4.18
CA PRO A 1037 36.74 56.09 -2.77
C PRO A 1037 35.54 55.18 -2.48
N ALA A 1038 34.49 55.20 -3.30
CA ALA A 1038 33.33 54.33 -3.12
C ALA A 1038 33.69 52.85 -3.35
N LEU A 1039 34.46 52.58 -4.41
CA LEU A 1039 34.94 51.23 -4.73
C LEU A 1039 35.90 50.70 -3.65
N LEU A 1040 36.82 51.54 -3.15
CA LEU A 1040 37.74 51.15 -2.09
C LEU A 1040 37.00 50.76 -0.80
N ARG A 1041 36.00 51.56 -0.39
CA ARG A 1041 35.17 51.25 0.77
C ARG A 1041 34.38 49.95 0.59
N ALA A 1042 33.73 49.77 -0.56
CA ALA A 1042 32.99 48.54 -0.85
C ALA A 1042 33.92 47.32 -0.83
N THR A 1043 35.11 47.43 -1.41
CA THR A 1043 36.11 46.35 -1.43
C THR A 1043 36.56 45.94 -0.03
N GLU A 1044 36.83 46.90 0.86
CA GLU A 1044 37.24 46.60 2.24
C GLU A 1044 36.15 45.86 3.02
N LEU A 1045 34.89 46.26 2.85
CA LEU A 1045 33.75 45.61 3.48
C LEU A 1045 33.50 44.20 2.92
N LEU A 1046 33.55 44.03 1.60
CA LEU A 1046 33.40 42.73 0.94
C LEU A 1046 34.49 41.75 1.39
N LYS A 1047 35.74 42.21 1.53
CA LYS A 1047 36.84 41.39 2.07
C LYS A 1047 36.58 40.94 3.51
N ALA A 1048 36.09 41.85 4.35
CA ALA A 1048 35.79 41.52 5.74
C ALA A 1048 34.65 40.49 5.82
N GLN A 1049 33.58 40.68 5.03
CA GLN A 1049 32.44 39.77 4.98
C GLN A 1049 32.82 38.40 4.42
N LEU A 1050 33.56 38.35 3.31
CA LEU A 1050 34.10 37.11 2.75
C LEU A 1050 35.05 36.40 3.70
N ALA A 1051 35.89 37.11 4.47
CA ALA A 1051 36.75 36.47 5.46
C ALA A 1051 35.95 35.79 6.57
N THR A 1052 34.83 36.40 6.99
CA THR A 1052 33.89 35.78 7.93
C THR A 1052 33.24 34.54 7.32
N LEU A 1053 32.69 34.63 6.10
CA LEU A 1053 32.00 33.51 5.46
C LEU A 1053 32.93 32.35 5.10
N ASN A 1054 34.13 32.63 4.59
CA ASN A 1054 35.15 31.60 4.32
C ASN A 1054 35.66 30.94 5.62
N GLY A 1055 35.42 31.55 6.79
CA GLY A 1055 35.64 30.92 8.09
C GLY A 1055 34.50 30.00 8.52
N VAL A 1056 33.35 30.07 7.85
CA VAL A 1056 32.16 29.25 8.08
C VAL A 1056 32.10 28.07 7.10
N ASP A 1057 32.21 28.32 5.79
CA ASP A 1057 32.21 27.27 4.75
C ASP A 1057 32.79 27.76 3.40
N ASN A 1058 32.80 26.90 2.38
CA ASN A 1058 33.12 27.28 1.00
C ASN A 1058 32.12 28.31 0.47
N VAL A 1059 32.63 29.43 -0.06
CA VAL A 1059 31.80 30.54 -0.54
C VAL A 1059 31.82 30.64 -2.06
N THR A 1060 30.67 30.41 -2.69
CA THR A 1060 30.39 30.80 -4.08
C THR A 1060 29.92 32.25 -4.09
N THR A 1061 30.65 33.12 -4.78
CA THR A 1061 30.37 34.57 -4.79
C THR A 1061 29.74 35.00 -6.11
N GLY A 1062 28.63 35.74 -6.03
CA GLY A 1062 28.07 36.50 -7.14
C GLY A 1062 27.82 37.94 -6.73
N ILE A 1063 27.95 38.91 -7.64
CA ILE A 1063 27.69 40.31 -7.34
C ILE A 1063 26.48 40.77 -8.15
N VAL A 1064 25.45 41.25 -7.47
CA VAL A 1064 24.32 41.91 -8.12
C VAL A 1064 24.72 43.35 -8.42
N TRP A 1065 24.80 43.72 -9.70
CA TRP A 1065 25.26 45.04 -10.14
C TRP A 1065 24.13 45.86 -10.75
N SER A 1066 23.75 46.98 -10.11
CA SER A 1066 22.62 47.82 -10.54
C SER A 1066 23.01 49.31 -10.69
N GLN A 1067 23.98 49.60 -11.56
CA GLN A 1067 24.38 50.98 -11.88
C GLN A 1067 23.97 51.35 -13.30
N GLY A 1068 23.14 52.39 -13.47
CA GLY A 1068 22.68 52.79 -14.80
C GLY A 1068 22.05 54.18 -14.91
N GLU A 1069 21.23 54.58 -13.93
CA GLU A 1069 20.47 55.84 -13.98
C GLU A 1069 21.33 57.10 -13.96
N GLU A 1070 22.31 57.19 -13.06
CA GLU A 1070 23.25 58.33 -13.07
C GLU A 1070 24.09 58.37 -14.34
N GLY A 1071 24.48 57.20 -14.85
CA GLY A 1071 25.17 57.08 -16.14
C GLY A 1071 24.32 57.65 -17.27
N ALA A 1072 23.02 57.34 -17.29
CA ALA A 1072 22.09 57.84 -18.29
C ALA A 1072 21.91 59.37 -18.19
N GLN A 1073 21.87 59.93 -16.98
CA GLN A 1073 21.83 61.37 -16.76
C GLN A 1073 23.12 62.09 -17.20
N GLU A 1074 24.29 61.51 -16.91
CA GLU A 1074 25.58 62.06 -17.31
C GLU A 1074 25.77 62.00 -18.83
N ILE A 1075 25.41 60.89 -19.47
CA ILE A 1075 25.41 60.75 -20.93
C ILE A 1075 24.43 61.74 -21.57
N ALA A 1076 23.26 61.96 -20.97
CA ALA A 1076 22.30 62.96 -21.44
C ALA A 1076 22.84 64.39 -21.43
N ARG A 1077 23.71 64.71 -20.45
CA ARG A 1077 24.38 66.02 -20.32
C ARG A 1077 25.61 66.15 -21.23
N ALA A 1078 26.16 65.03 -21.70
CA ALA A 1078 27.36 65.02 -22.52
C ALA A 1078 27.13 65.62 -23.92
N THR A 1079 28.14 66.34 -24.42
CA THR A 1079 28.11 66.87 -25.80
C THR A 1079 28.27 65.76 -26.84
N ASP A 1080 29.00 64.70 -26.50
CA ASP A 1080 29.14 63.46 -27.27
C ASP A 1080 28.66 62.28 -26.41
N LYS A 1081 27.42 61.84 -26.68
CA LYS A 1081 26.75 60.81 -25.88
C LYS A 1081 27.37 59.43 -26.06
N GLN A 1082 27.82 59.10 -27.29
CA GLN A 1082 28.46 57.80 -27.55
C GLN A 1082 29.82 57.74 -26.84
N ALA A 1083 30.63 58.80 -26.90
CA ALA A 1083 31.91 58.82 -26.19
C ALA A 1083 31.73 58.73 -24.66
N ALA A 1084 30.67 59.34 -24.11
CA ALA A 1084 30.33 59.21 -22.69
C ALA A 1084 29.85 57.79 -22.33
N ALA A 1085 29.08 57.14 -23.21
CA ALA A 1085 28.64 55.75 -23.04
C ALA A 1085 29.83 54.76 -23.11
N ASP A 1086 30.75 54.97 -24.05
CA ASP A 1086 31.99 54.19 -24.16
C ASP A 1086 32.86 54.35 -22.90
N LEU A 1087 32.93 55.56 -22.35
CA LEU A 1087 33.66 55.84 -21.11
C LEU A 1087 32.99 55.19 -19.89
N TYR A 1088 31.66 55.22 -19.82
CA TYR A 1088 30.89 54.50 -18.79
C TYR A 1088 31.18 53.00 -18.87
N LYS A 1089 31.08 52.39 -20.06
CA LYS A 1089 31.39 50.97 -20.27
C LYS A 1089 32.82 50.62 -19.84
N ALA A 1090 33.81 51.37 -20.33
CA ALA A 1090 35.22 51.13 -20.03
C ALA A 1090 35.52 51.26 -18.53
N SER A 1091 34.86 52.20 -17.85
CA SER A 1091 35.04 52.40 -16.41
C SER A 1091 34.35 51.31 -15.59
N THR A 1092 33.16 50.84 -16.00
CA THR A 1092 32.47 49.71 -15.36
C THR A 1092 33.31 48.43 -15.44
N LEU A 1093 33.90 48.14 -16.62
CA LEU A 1093 34.79 46.99 -16.78
C LEU A 1093 36.01 47.06 -15.85
N LYS A 1094 36.60 48.25 -15.66
CA LYS A 1094 37.71 48.46 -14.71
C LYS A 1094 37.31 48.24 -13.26
N VAL A 1095 36.09 48.60 -12.88
CA VAL A 1095 35.54 48.30 -11.55
C VAL A 1095 35.47 46.79 -11.34
N PHE A 1096 34.95 46.04 -12.31
CA PHE A 1096 34.89 44.58 -12.23
C PHE A 1096 36.28 43.95 -12.16
N ASP A 1097 37.21 44.34 -13.05
CA ASP A 1097 38.59 43.85 -13.04
C ASP A 1097 39.28 44.11 -11.70
N TYR A 1098 39.05 45.30 -11.12
CA TYR A 1098 39.58 45.64 -9.81
C TYR A 1098 38.98 44.73 -8.73
N LEU A 1099 37.66 44.55 -8.68
CA LEU A 1099 37.02 43.66 -7.71
C LEU A 1099 37.53 42.23 -7.85
N HIS A 1100 37.62 41.67 -9.06
CA HIS A 1100 38.17 40.33 -9.29
C HIS A 1100 39.59 40.19 -8.73
N ALA A 1101 40.44 41.19 -8.99
CA ALA A 1101 41.81 41.21 -8.46
C ALA A 1101 41.87 41.31 -6.93
N GLN A 1102 40.82 41.79 -6.27
CA GLN A 1102 40.79 42.01 -4.83
C GLN A 1102 40.11 40.89 -4.04
N ILE A 1103 39.03 40.30 -4.56
CA ILE A 1103 38.19 39.33 -3.82
C ILE A 1103 38.04 37.97 -4.53
N GLY A 1104 38.71 37.77 -5.67
CA GLY A 1104 38.70 36.50 -6.40
C GLY A 1104 37.67 36.47 -7.53
N ASP A 1105 37.44 35.28 -8.07
CA ASP A 1105 36.50 35.09 -9.17
C ASP A 1105 35.05 35.08 -8.66
N PHE A 1106 34.18 35.83 -9.33
CA PHE A 1106 32.74 35.88 -9.06
C PHE A 1106 31.95 36.10 -10.36
N THR A 1107 30.69 35.72 -10.36
CA THR A 1107 29.75 36.06 -11.45
C THR A 1107 29.11 37.41 -11.15
N VAL A 1108 28.99 38.28 -12.15
CA VAL A 1108 28.24 39.54 -12.03
C VAL A 1108 26.85 39.35 -12.61
N TYR A 1109 25.83 39.44 -11.76
CA TYR A 1109 24.43 39.49 -12.17
C TYR A 1109 24.03 40.95 -12.35
N MET A 1110 24.14 41.42 -13.58
CA MET A 1110 23.83 42.80 -13.93
C MET A 1110 22.33 42.98 -14.14
N VAL A 1111 21.81 43.99 -13.47
CA VAL A 1111 20.42 44.43 -13.53
C VAL A 1111 20.33 45.55 -14.57
N GLU A 1112 19.45 45.40 -15.57
CA GLU A 1112 19.29 46.39 -16.64
C GLU A 1112 18.81 47.75 -16.06
N THR A 1113 19.21 48.86 -16.69
CA THR A 1113 18.77 50.20 -16.28
C THR A 1113 17.26 50.37 -16.43
N GLY A 1114 16.59 50.84 -15.38
CA GLY A 1114 15.14 51.06 -15.35
C GLY A 1114 14.61 52.07 -16.39
N HIS A 1115 13.29 52.13 -16.53
CA HIS A 1115 12.61 53.02 -17.48
C HIS A 1115 12.47 54.45 -16.93
N TYR A 1116 12.77 55.46 -17.76
CA TYR A 1116 12.56 56.87 -17.39
C TYR A 1116 11.11 57.31 -17.67
N GLN A 1117 10.37 57.69 -16.63
CA GLN A 1117 8.96 58.02 -16.77
C GLN A 1117 8.76 59.48 -17.23
N ALA A 1118 8.54 59.65 -18.53
CA ALA A 1118 8.43 60.96 -19.17
C ALA A 1118 7.30 61.84 -18.58
N ASP A 1119 6.18 61.26 -18.15
CA ASP A 1119 5.04 62.03 -17.67
C ASP A 1119 5.20 62.51 -16.21
N ALA A 1120 5.81 61.71 -15.33
CA ALA A 1120 6.21 62.18 -14.01
C ALA A 1120 7.30 63.26 -14.09
N ALA A 1121 8.25 63.11 -15.00
CA ALA A 1121 9.28 64.11 -15.25
C ALA A 1121 8.69 65.46 -15.72
N LYS A 1122 7.68 65.45 -16.61
CA LYS A 1122 6.94 66.66 -17.02
C LYS A 1122 6.21 67.29 -15.85
N ALA A 1123 5.57 66.48 -15.00
CA ALA A 1123 4.85 66.98 -13.83
C ALA A 1123 5.77 67.64 -12.79
N ARG A 1124 7.05 67.24 -12.73
CA ARG A 1124 8.11 67.91 -11.94
C ARG A 1124 8.73 69.15 -12.61
N GLY A 1125 8.22 69.55 -13.78
CA GLY A 1125 8.65 70.75 -14.49
C GLY A 1125 9.95 70.58 -15.29
N TYR A 1126 10.37 69.34 -15.60
CA TYR A 1126 11.44 69.14 -16.57
C TYR A 1126 10.95 69.48 -17.98
N THR A 1127 11.81 70.09 -18.78
CA THR A 1127 11.47 70.43 -20.17
C THR A 1127 11.49 69.17 -21.03
N ASP A 1128 10.67 69.15 -22.09
CA ASP A 1128 10.62 68.02 -23.02
C ASP A 1128 12.01 67.71 -23.62
N GLU A 1129 12.86 68.74 -23.82
CA GLU A 1129 14.24 68.53 -24.28
C GLU A 1129 15.09 67.79 -23.25
N LYS A 1130 14.96 68.10 -21.95
CA LYS A 1130 15.69 67.41 -20.88
C LYS A 1130 15.22 65.96 -20.77
N ILE A 1131 13.92 65.73 -20.87
CA ILE A 1131 13.32 64.39 -20.79
C ILE A 1131 13.78 63.53 -21.97
N SER A 1132 13.68 64.06 -23.19
CA SER A 1132 14.13 63.33 -24.38
C SER A 1132 15.63 63.02 -24.35
N ALA A 1133 16.46 63.92 -23.82
CA ALA A 1133 17.90 63.68 -23.69
C ALA A 1133 18.22 62.56 -22.68
N ILE A 1134 17.47 62.49 -21.57
CA ILE A 1134 17.64 61.43 -20.56
C ILE A 1134 17.16 60.09 -21.09
N VAL A 1135 15.98 60.02 -21.74
CA VAL A 1135 15.49 58.79 -22.39
C VAL A 1135 16.49 58.28 -23.44
N GLU A 1136 17.07 59.18 -24.23
CA GLU A 1136 18.15 58.83 -25.16
C GLU A 1136 19.38 58.29 -24.42
N GLY A 1137 19.78 58.91 -23.32
CA GLY A 1137 20.85 58.45 -22.44
C GLY A 1137 20.62 57.04 -21.87
N VAL A 1138 19.39 56.70 -21.50
CA VAL A 1138 19.02 55.34 -21.05
C VAL A 1138 19.29 54.31 -22.15
N GLY A 1139 18.93 54.62 -23.40
CA GLY A 1139 19.21 53.75 -24.54
C GLY A 1139 20.71 53.50 -24.72
N TYR A 1140 21.55 54.52 -24.54
CA TYR A 1140 23.01 54.36 -24.59
C TYR A 1140 23.55 53.51 -23.43
N VAL A 1141 23.01 53.64 -22.21
CA VAL A 1141 23.43 52.82 -21.07
C VAL A 1141 23.01 51.36 -21.25
N ARG A 1142 21.79 51.08 -21.69
CA ARG A 1142 21.32 49.70 -21.95
C ARG A 1142 22.17 49.01 -23.01
N ASN A 1143 22.44 49.69 -24.12
CA ASN A 1143 23.37 49.19 -25.14
C ASN A 1143 24.77 48.93 -24.56
N ALA A 1144 25.24 49.78 -23.65
CA ALA A 1144 26.53 49.57 -22.98
C ALA A 1144 26.49 48.36 -22.03
N GLN A 1145 25.42 48.16 -21.27
CA GLN A 1145 25.20 47.01 -20.39
C GLN A 1145 25.13 45.70 -21.20
N GLU A 1146 24.33 45.65 -22.26
CA GLU A 1146 24.31 44.51 -23.20
C GLU A 1146 25.69 44.23 -23.80
N ALA A 1147 26.42 45.28 -24.19
CA ALA A 1147 27.75 45.15 -24.75
C ALA A 1147 28.80 44.71 -23.72
N ILE A 1148 28.58 44.93 -22.42
CA ILE A 1148 29.44 44.41 -21.34
C ILE A 1148 29.16 42.92 -21.16
N ALA A 1149 27.89 42.51 -21.03
CA ALA A 1149 27.51 41.09 -20.87
C ALA A 1149 27.93 40.23 -22.07
N ASN A 1150 27.90 40.77 -23.29
CA ASN A 1150 28.42 40.09 -24.48
C ASN A 1150 29.96 40.02 -24.54
N GLU A 1151 30.68 40.95 -23.90
CA GLU A 1151 32.14 40.99 -23.91
C GLU A 1151 32.76 40.12 -22.82
N ARG A 1152 32.07 39.96 -21.68
CA ARG A 1152 32.53 39.21 -20.50
C ARG A 1152 31.60 38.05 -20.16
N ALA A 1153 32.12 36.83 -20.20
CA ALA A 1153 31.34 35.62 -19.94
C ALA A 1153 30.85 35.50 -18.48
N ASP A 1154 31.57 36.14 -17.56
CA ASP A 1154 31.26 36.21 -16.13
C ASP A 1154 30.22 37.29 -15.80
N VAL A 1155 29.78 38.09 -16.77
CA VAL A 1155 28.71 39.08 -16.59
C VAL A 1155 27.43 38.58 -17.26
N LYS A 1156 26.35 38.44 -16.49
CA LYS A 1156 25.02 38.02 -16.95
C LYS A 1156 24.05 39.20 -16.87
N LEU A 1157 23.21 39.38 -17.89
CA LEU A 1157 22.10 40.33 -17.83
C LEU A 1157 20.87 39.57 -17.29
N ALA A 1158 20.58 39.74 -16.01
CA ALA A 1158 19.71 38.83 -15.25
C ALA A 1158 18.23 39.20 -15.26
N VAL A 1159 17.89 40.49 -15.40
CA VAL A 1159 16.50 40.99 -15.36
C VAL A 1159 16.28 42.04 -16.45
N ASP A 1160 15.23 41.83 -17.25
CA ASP A 1160 14.66 42.78 -18.22
C ASP A 1160 13.49 43.53 -17.56
N TYR A 1161 13.48 44.86 -17.67
CA TYR A 1161 12.45 45.73 -17.07
C TYR A 1161 11.30 46.07 -18.01
N THR A 1162 11.30 45.57 -19.25
CA THR A 1162 10.37 46.02 -20.31
C THR A 1162 8.93 45.53 -20.15
N ASP A 1163 8.68 44.52 -19.31
CA ASP A 1163 7.38 43.87 -19.10
C ASP A 1163 6.76 44.15 -17.71
N LEU A 1164 7.41 44.96 -16.87
CA LEU A 1164 6.89 45.30 -15.54
C LEU A 1164 5.86 46.45 -15.59
N PRO A 1165 4.76 46.38 -14.82
CA PRO A 1165 3.71 47.39 -14.83
C PRO A 1165 4.23 48.73 -14.27
N LEU A 1166 3.93 49.84 -14.96
CA LEU A 1166 4.29 51.19 -14.53
C LEU A 1166 3.12 51.85 -13.79
N ARG A 1167 3.34 52.42 -12.60
CA ARG A 1167 2.32 53.21 -11.89
C ARG A 1167 1.95 54.48 -12.67
N TYR A 1168 0.66 54.78 -12.76
CA TYR A 1168 0.17 56.14 -12.96
C TYR A 1168 -0.10 56.78 -11.58
N GLU A 1169 0.83 57.59 -11.08
CA GLU A 1169 0.58 58.31 -9.83
C GLU A 1169 -0.46 59.42 -10.03
N VAL A 1170 -1.49 59.44 -9.18
CA VAL A 1170 -2.61 60.38 -9.26
C VAL A 1170 -2.16 61.83 -9.00
N ASN A 1171 -1.01 62.07 -8.36
CA ASN A 1171 -0.48 63.43 -8.13
C ASN A 1171 1.05 63.51 -7.94
N PRO A 1172 1.83 63.74 -9.02
CA PRO A 1172 3.31 63.74 -9.00
C PRO A 1172 4.00 64.87 -8.23
N LEU A 1173 3.23 65.77 -7.59
CA LEU A 1173 3.73 66.90 -6.80
C LEU A 1173 3.80 66.60 -5.29
N VAL A 1174 3.17 65.52 -4.82
CA VAL A 1174 3.03 65.19 -3.38
C VAL A 1174 4.11 64.20 -2.91
N TYR A 1175 4.58 63.30 -3.78
CA TYR A 1175 5.66 62.35 -3.51
C TYR A 1175 6.88 62.69 -4.39
N PRO A 1176 7.81 63.53 -3.90
CA PRO A 1176 8.85 64.16 -4.71
C PRO A 1176 10.06 63.26 -5.08
N ASP A 1177 10.03 61.94 -4.82
CA ASP A 1177 11.28 61.17 -4.74
C ASP A 1177 11.71 60.29 -5.93
N ASP A 1178 10.91 59.95 -6.97
CA ASP A 1178 11.54 59.37 -8.18
C ASP A 1178 10.96 59.76 -9.56
N VAL A 1179 11.81 59.84 -10.59
CA VAL A 1179 11.44 59.92 -12.03
C VAL A 1179 11.92 58.66 -12.78
N TRP A 1180 12.63 57.80 -12.06
CA TRP A 1180 13.09 56.46 -12.42
C TRP A 1180 12.24 55.47 -11.63
N HIS A 1181 11.01 55.20 -12.06
CA HIS A 1181 10.10 54.35 -11.27
C HIS A 1181 10.16 52.88 -11.68
N LEU A 1182 10.48 52.03 -10.70
CA LEU A 1182 9.81 50.77 -10.39
C LEU A 1182 8.71 51.06 -9.35
N HIS A 1183 7.60 50.33 -9.34
CA HIS A 1183 6.66 50.36 -8.21
C HIS A 1183 7.36 49.76 -6.97
N GLU A 1184 7.03 50.18 -5.75
CA GLU A 1184 7.55 49.55 -4.51
C GLU A 1184 7.19 48.04 -4.50
N GLU A 1185 5.93 47.71 -4.82
CA GLU A 1185 5.44 46.33 -5.05
C GLU A 1185 6.08 45.60 -6.26
N SER A 1186 6.83 46.29 -7.13
CA SER A 1186 7.61 45.63 -8.21
C SER A 1186 8.98 45.15 -7.73
N ALA A 1187 9.46 45.60 -6.57
CA ALA A 1187 10.76 45.20 -6.04
C ALA A 1187 10.78 43.71 -5.65
N GLU A 1188 9.67 43.19 -5.14
CA GLU A 1188 9.48 41.77 -4.82
C GLU A 1188 9.54 40.90 -6.07
N ILE A 1189 8.77 41.25 -7.11
CA ILE A 1189 8.81 40.57 -8.43
C ILE A 1189 10.22 40.56 -9.01
N VAL A 1190 10.95 41.67 -8.92
CA VAL A 1190 12.34 41.74 -9.39
C VAL A 1190 13.24 40.81 -8.58
N GLY A 1191 13.01 40.70 -7.27
CA GLY A 1191 13.69 39.76 -6.38
C GLY A 1191 13.48 38.30 -6.76
N GLN A 1192 12.23 37.89 -6.98
CA GLN A 1192 11.85 36.53 -7.37
C GLN A 1192 12.40 36.17 -8.77
N ARG A 1193 12.27 37.07 -9.75
CA ARG A 1193 12.85 36.87 -11.10
C ARG A 1193 14.37 36.77 -11.07
N LEU A 1194 15.03 37.54 -10.22
CA LEU A 1194 16.48 37.46 -10.03
C LEU A 1194 16.89 36.12 -9.39
N ALA A 1195 16.11 35.63 -8.42
CA ALA A 1195 16.30 34.30 -7.85
C ALA A 1195 16.14 33.19 -8.89
N ASP A 1196 15.09 33.26 -9.71
CA ASP A 1196 14.85 32.32 -10.80
C ASP A 1196 16.02 32.26 -11.78
N PHE A 1197 16.50 33.43 -12.21
CA PHE A 1197 17.62 33.52 -13.14
C PHE A 1197 18.89 32.91 -12.54
N ILE A 1198 19.22 33.26 -11.29
CA ILE A 1198 20.43 32.80 -10.61
C ILE A 1198 20.35 31.29 -10.36
N ALA A 1199 19.21 30.75 -9.92
CA ALA A 1199 19.03 29.31 -9.72
C ALA A 1199 19.30 28.52 -11.01
N ASN A 1200 18.75 28.97 -12.14
CA ASN A 1200 18.98 28.34 -13.44
C ASN A 1200 20.44 28.45 -13.90
N ASP A 1201 21.13 29.59 -13.69
CA ASP A 1201 22.55 29.74 -14.03
C ASP A 1201 23.45 28.81 -13.19
N LEU A 1202 23.05 28.55 -11.94
CA LEU A 1202 23.71 27.60 -11.04
C LEU A 1202 23.35 26.12 -11.34
N GLY A 1203 22.42 25.85 -12.26
CA GLY A 1203 22.01 24.50 -12.66
C GLY A 1203 20.87 23.89 -11.84
N TYR A 1204 20.18 24.70 -11.03
CA TYR A 1204 19.00 24.29 -10.27
C TYR A 1204 17.71 24.60 -11.04
N SER A 1205 16.64 23.86 -10.74
CA SER A 1205 15.33 24.04 -11.36
C SER A 1205 14.58 25.17 -10.65
N SER A 1206 14.51 26.34 -11.29
CA SER A 1206 13.67 27.44 -10.80
C SER A 1206 12.19 27.26 -11.15
N ASN A 1207 11.30 28.07 -10.58
CA ASN A 1207 9.87 28.01 -10.88
C ASN A 1207 9.32 29.38 -11.31
N PRO A 1208 9.43 29.76 -12.60
CA PRO A 1208 8.98 31.06 -13.08
C PRO A 1208 7.50 31.37 -12.86
N ALA A 1209 6.68 30.35 -12.54
CA ALA A 1209 5.25 30.46 -12.33
C ALA A 1209 4.84 30.88 -10.91
N ASP A 1210 5.77 30.97 -9.94
CA ASP A 1210 5.49 31.51 -8.59
C ASP A 1210 5.94 32.95 -8.38
N ASN A 1211 6.40 33.61 -9.44
CA ASN A 1211 6.53 35.06 -9.48
C ASN A 1211 5.15 35.70 -9.31
N ASN A 1212 5.03 36.68 -8.42
CA ASN A 1212 3.82 37.48 -8.28
C ASN A 1212 3.41 38.08 -9.64
N ASN A 1213 2.13 38.04 -9.98
CA ASN A 1213 1.65 38.52 -11.27
C ASN A 1213 1.58 40.06 -11.25
N PRO A 1214 2.00 40.78 -12.30
CA PRO A 1214 1.69 42.19 -12.50
C PRO A 1214 0.23 42.60 -12.24
N ALA A 1215 -0.73 41.67 -12.38
CA ALA A 1215 -2.14 41.87 -12.10
C ALA A 1215 -2.50 41.87 -10.59
N ASP A 1216 -1.68 41.25 -9.75
CA ASP A 1216 -1.87 41.17 -8.30
C ASP A 1216 -1.48 42.50 -7.60
N ILE A 1217 -0.78 43.39 -8.32
CA ILE A 1217 -0.24 44.69 -7.88
C ILE A 1217 -1.28 45.84 -7.95
N VAL A 1218 -2.52 45.58 -8.38
CA VAL A 1218 -3.54 46.64 -8.52
C VAL A 1218 -4.45 46.72 -7.29
N SER A 1219 -3.90 47.34 -6.24
CA SER A 1219 -4.56 48.00 -5.11
C SER A 1219 -5.82 47.36 -4.48
N GLY A 1220 -5.62 46.72 -3.32
CA GLY A 1220 -6.45 46.99 -2.13
C GLY A 1220 -7.38 45.89 -1.60
N GLY A 1221 -7.48 44.72 -2.24
CA GLY A 1221 -8.26 43.59 -1.73
C GLY A 1221 -7.36 42.55 -1.07
N GLN A 1222 -7.60 42.20 0.21
CA GLN A 1222 -6.90 41.08 0.85
C GLN A 1222 -7.52 39.76 0.39
N ASN A 1223 -6.68 38.87 -0.16
CA ASN A 1223 -7.06 37.50 -0.51
C ASN A 1223 -6.61 36.57 0.63
N GLU A 1224 -7.57 36.09 1.42
CA GLU A 1224 -7.36 35.02 2.40
C GLU A 1224 -8.04 33.74 1.90
N GLY A 1225 -7.34 32.98 1.05
CA GLY A 1225 -7.74 31.61 0.69
C GLY A 1225 -9.07 31.50 -0.07
N GLY A 1226 -9.28 32.34 -1.10
CA GLY A 1226 -10.46 32.27 -1.99
C GLY A 1226 -11.66 33.12 -1.53
N HIS A 1227 -11.48 33.92 -0.48
CA HIS A 1227 -12.45 34.93 -0.05
C HIS A 1227 -11.96 36.32 -0.46
N ILE A 1228 -12.76 37.00 -1.31
CA ILE A 1228 -12.44 38.32 -1.85
C ILE A 1228 -13.47 39.31 -1.29
N PHE A 1229 -13.00 40.22 -0.42
CA PHE A 1229 -13.83 41.23 0.21
C PHE A 1229 -13.58 42.61 -0.42
N GLY A 1230 -14.66 43.26 -0.83
CA GLY A 1230 -14.73 44.67 -1.21
C GLY A 1230 -14.72 45.58 0.01
N THR A 1231 -14.59 46.86 -0.27
CA THR A 1231 -14.57 47.97 0.69
C THR A 1231 -15.91 48.71 0.70
N SER A 1232 -15.95 49.89 1.31
CA SER A 1232 -17.13 50.74 1.31
C SER A 1232 -17.19 51.74 0.15
N ASP A 1233 -16.41 51.52 -0.90
CA ASP A 1233 -16.37 52.32 -2.13
C ASP A 1233 -16.81 51.46 -3.34
N ASP A 1234 -16.93 52.03 -4.54
CA ASP A 1234 -17.33 51.25 -5.74
C ASP A 1234 -16.18 50.33 -6.19
N ASP A 1235 -16.31 49.03 -5.95
CA ASP A 1235 -15.26 48.05 -6.18
C ASP A 1235 -15.49 47.18 -7.43
N THR A 1236 -14.42 46.57 -7.96
CA THR A 1236 -14.51 45.54 -9.01
C THR A 1236 -13.85 44.26 -8.52
N LEU A 1237 -14.66 43.23 -8.26
CA LEU A 1237 -14.21 41.96 -7.69
C LEU A 1237 -14.27 40.87 -8.77
N VAL A 1238 -13.18 40.12 -8.97
CA VAL A 1238 -13.12 39.06 -9.98
C VAL A 1238 -12.61 37.78 -9.33
N GLY A 1239 -13.42 36.72 -9.38
CA GLY A 1239 -13.06 35.39 -8.89
C GLY A 1239 -11.97 34.73 -9.73
N GLY A 1240 -11.16 33.90 -9.09
CA GLY A 1240 -10.06 33.15 -9.69
C GLY A 1240 -10.48 31.74 -10.13
N THR A 1241 -9.50 30.84 -10.17
CA THR A 1241 -9.77 29.41 -10.44
C THR A 1241 -10.06 28.66 -9.14
N GLY A 1242 -11.28 28.15 -8.98
CA GLY A 1242 -11.74 27.47 -7.76
C GLY A 1242 -13.07 28.03 -7.24
N ASN A 1243 -13.49 27.56 -6.06
CA ASN A 1243 -14.71 28.09 -5.43
C ASN A 1243 -14.35 29.41 -4.71
N ASP A 1244 -14.82 30.54 -5.25
CA ASP A 1244 -14.59 31.86 -4.67
C ASP A 1244 -15.82 32.38 -3.93
N ILE A 1245 -15.59 33.14 -2.86
CA ILE A 1245 -16.65 33.91 -2.18
C ILE A 1245 -16.32 35.40 -2.37
N LEU A 1246 -17.15 36.08 -3.18
CA LEU A 1246 -17.06 37.51 -3.43
C LEU A 1246 -18.06 38.25 -2.52
N ASP A 1247 -17.57 39.23 -1.76
CA ASP A 1247 -18.40 40.07 -0.88
C ASP A 1247 -18.09 41.55 -1.16
N GLY A 1248 -18.98 42.26 -1.85
CA GLY A 1248 -18.77 43.67 -2.24
C GLY A 1248 -18.94 44.72 -1.13
N ASP A 1249 -19.37 44.33 0.08
CA ASP A 1249 -19.76 45.26 1.16
C ASP A 1249 -20.66 46.44 0.71
N GLN A 1250 -20.20 47.70 0.76
CA GLN A 1250 -21.01 48.90 0.51
C GLN A 1250 -20.45 49.74 -0.65
N GLY A 1251 -20.86 49.43 -1.88
CA GLY A 1251 -20.58 50.26 -3.06
C GLY A 1251 -21.56 49.96 -4.19
N ALA A 1252 -21.32 50.54 -5.36
CA ALA A 1252 -21.91 50.07 -6.62
C ALA A 1252 -20.93 49.11 -7.30
N ASP A 1253 -20.83 47.91 -6.74
CA ASP A 1253 -19.75 46.97 -7.06
C ASP A 1253 -20.01 46.15 -8.31
N ASP A 1254 -18.96 45.94 -9.10
CA ASP A 1254 -18.97 45.10 -10.30
C ASP A 1254 -18.28 43.76 -9.98
N MET A 1255 -19.09 42.72 -9.75
CA MET A 1255 -18.61 41.41 -9.32
C MET A 1255 -18.71 40.39 -10.45
N THR A 1256 -17.59 39.77 -10.80
CA THR A 1256 -17.50 38.73 -11.83
C THR A 1256 -17.05 37.43 -11.17
N GLY A 1257 -17.89 36.39 -11.22
CA GLY A 1257 -17.52 35.06 -10.74
C GLY A 1257 -16.37 34.46 -11.57
N GLY A 1258 -15.53 33.66 -10.91
CA GLY A 1258 -14.46 32.88 -11.52
C GLY A 1258 -14.98 31.70 -12.36
N ASP A 1259 -14.08 30.79 -12.75
CA ASP A 1259 -14.43 29.59 -13.53
C ASP A 1259 -14.75 28.35 -12.67
N GLY A 1260 -14.74 28.48 -11.34
CA GLY A 1260 -15.32 27.52 -10.39
C GLY A 1260 -16.79 27.82 -10.04
N ASN A 1261 -17.36 27.03 -9.11
CA ASN A 1261 -18.80 27.01 -8.81
C ASN A 1261 -19.25 28.05 -7.78
#